data_AF-D4A447-F1
#
_entry.id   AF-D4A447-F1
#
_cell.length_a   1.000
_cell.length_b   1.000
_cell.length_c   1.000
_cell.angle_alpha   90.00
_cell.angle_beta   90.00
_cell.angle_gamma   90.00
#
_symmetry.space_group_name_H-M   'P 1'
#
loop_
_entity.id
_entity.type
_entity.pdbx_description
1 polymer ?
#
loop_
_entity_poly.entity_id
_entity_poly.type
_entity_poly.pdbx_seq_one_letter_code
_entity_poly.pdbx_strand_id
1 'polypeptide(L)'
;MRNPRLLSAAHLLSVCVVAVAAHGSRFLVTVPGIIRPGANMTIGVELLQNSPPQVLVKARVLKIASNRSTTVLEAEGVFNRGHFGILVLPALPLHKANKIYELHISGKSETEIVFSNRTRLTFDSKRISVFIQTDKVIYKPKQEVKFRVLTLFSDLKPYKTPVDIYIKDPKSNLIQQWLSQEGELGVVSKTFQLSSHPILGDWSIQVQVIDQLYYQSFQVLDYVLPKFEVTLQTPLYCSLKAKYLRGNVTAKYTYGKPVKGSLSLTFIPLSFWGKKKNITKNFEINGFTNFAFDADEMKKVMNLKKATEISDGNYDQVDPVFPGPVEIVATVTESLTGTSRKASTNVFFKQHDYVIEIFDYTTVLKPTLNFTATVKISRSDGKQLTPEEMENDLVTVVTQKKNDNPTREKAQGTDYIQMTEYSVPHNGVVKVEFPIMSDSSELQLKASFLDSASSVAVHSVFTSPSNTYIQLKTRDEHITVGSPFNLTVSGNQKFKEISYMVISKGQLVAVGKQSSRTFSLTPEASWAPKACIIVYYIEQDGEVISDILKIPVQLDFKNKIKLSWSKPRVKPSDKVSLRISVTQSYSLVGIVAVDKSVKLIGNSNDITMENVVHELELYNTEYYLGMFLNSFAVFQECGLWVLTDANLVRDNIDEVYDTQEYSERFAEENEANLVDFEDTSSASNSHVRKHFPESWIWLDFYMGSKNHEEYEVTVPDSITSWVASAFVISEDLGFGLTATPAELHAFQPFFISLNLPYSVIRGEEFALEVSIVNYLKDTTKVVVLIEESDSFDILMFSNDINNTIYRKTALVPRENSVTLVFPIKPTHLGNVPITVTAASPTSSDVVTRTIVVKPEGVAKSYSQSVLLELIDKKQQTEPKSLSFSFPPDTISGSERIQITAIGDILGSSINGLSSLIRLPYGCGEQNMVYLAPNVYILDYLTKQKQLTVNLKEKALSFMRQGYQRELLYQREDGSFSAFGNSDSSGSTWLSAFVLRCFMEAAQYIDIDQDVLHRTYSWLEAHKKTNGEFWEPGRVIHIELQGGNKSPITLTAYVVTSLLGYKKYQPNIEIQDSIKFLENEFNRGISDNYTLALVTYALSAVGSPKAEEALTMLTQQAEKEGDTQFWLSSTSESSESWQSLSAQIEIAAYALLAHTQHHVPEGIPIMKWLIKQRNSLGGFVSTQDTVMALKALSEFSALVYKENRDMQVTIKGPNVPKPIRFWIDSQNLFKLHKEELAPLDPIAVNVSAHGSGFAICQLNVDYNVKASSSFKRRRSMENPIGFDLDVDVNDEHDLRYMKLNVCTSHLGPGRTGMALLEVNLLSGFTATSDSIPLSEILKKVEYEPGKLNLYLDHVNETQFCVKIPTVRDFKVSNIRDGLVSIVDYYEPSRQAVRSYNTQMKLSSCYLSADPNCRSYMDRATDSLRHSSSLLVLCSTLLYFVQH
;
A
#
# COMPACT_ATOMS: atom_id res chain seq x y z
N MET A 1 -78.36 50.32 42.54
CA MET A 1 -78.61 48.92 42.08
C MET A 1 -77.59 48.00 42.75
N ARG A 2 -77.76 46.66 42.68
CA ARG A 2 -77.25 45.72 43.72
C ARG A 2 -75.71 45.60 43.83
N ASN A 3 -75.26 45.49 45.10
CA ASN A 3 -73.97 44.94 45.51
C ASN A 3 -73.75 43.50 45.02
N PRO A 4 -72.48 43.14 44.74
CA PRO A 4 -71.90 41.86 45.13
C PRO A 4 -70.74 42.08 46.11
N ARG A 5 -70.92 41.64 47.36
CA ARG A 5 -69.81 41.35 48.29
C ARG A 5 -69.41 39.87 48.16
N LEU A 6 -68.24 39.53 48.70
CA LEU A 6 -67.63 38.19 48.82
C LEU A 6 -66.93 37.65 47.56
N LEU A 7 -65.59 37.81 47.52
CA LEU A 7 -64.64 36.73 47.20
C LEU A 7 -63.14 37.11 47.38
N SER A 8 -62.79 38.40 47.51
CA SER A 8 -61.40 38.87 47.58
C SER A 8 -60.70 38.78 48.95
N ALA A 9 -61.25 38.06 49.94
CA ALA A 9 -60.67 37.94 51.28
C ALA A 9 -59.56 36.88 51.42
N ALA A 10 -59.36 36.02 50.41
CA ALA A 10 -58.35 34.95 50.44
C ALA A 10 -56.94 35.38 49.96
N HIS A 11 -56.81 36.49 49.22
CA HIS A 11 -55.52 36.90 48.64
C HIS A 11 -54.67 37.83 49.53
N LEU A 12 -55.23 38.40 50.60
CA LEU A 12 -54.50 39.29 51.51
C LEU A 12 -53.66 38.59 52.59
N LEU A 13 -53.64 37.26 52.61
CA LEU A 13 -52.80 36.44 53.50
C LEU A 13 -51.67 35.67 52.77
N SER A 14 -51.47 35.93 51.47
CA SER A 14 -50.44 35.28 50.64
C SER A 14 -49.31 36.22 50.18
N VAL A 15 -49.29 37.48 50.64
CA VAL A 15 -48.25 38.48 50.27
C VAL A 15 -47.41 38.91 51.48
N CYS A 16 -47.46 38.14 52.58
CA CYS A 16 -46.23 37.87 53.30
C CYS A 16 -45.38 36.93 52.44
N VAL A 17 -44.80 37.49 51.39
CA VAL A 17 -43.45 37.11 50.99
C VAL A 17 -42.63 37.38 52.25
N VAL A 18 -42.49 36.35 53.08
CA VAL A 18 -41.35 36.29 53.99
C VAL A 18 -40.18 36.53 53.07
N ALA A 19 -39.51 37.66 53.25
CA ALA A 19 -38.18 37.84 52.71
C ALA A 19 -37.38 36.67 53.31
N VAL A 20 -37.25 35.61 52.52
CA VAL A 20 -36.32 34.52 52.80
C VAL A 20 -34.98 35.22 52.75
N ALA A 21 -34.54 35.68 53.92
CA ALA A 21 -33.25 36.32 54.11
C ALA A 21 -32.27 35.37 53.47
N ALA A 22 -31.69 35.79 52.34
CA ALA A 22 -31.19 34.89 51.30
C ALA A 22 -30.43 33.76 51.98
N HIS A 23 -30.97 32.54 51.93
CA HIS A 23 -30.32 31.38 52.53
C HIS A 23 -29.04 31.19 51.73
N GLY A 24 -27.97 31.82 52.19
CA GLY A 24 -26.74 31.96 51.42
C GLY A 24 -26.31 30.57 51.01
N SER A 25 -25.88 30.44 49.76
CA SER A 25 -25.67 29.15 49.12
C SER A 25 -24.80 28.23 49.98
N ARG A 26 -25.17 26.96 50.01
CA ARG A 26 -24.63 25.93 50.90
C ARG A 26 -23.71 24.96 50.15
N PHE A 27 -23.91 24.73 48.85
CA PHE A 27 -23.06 23.80 48.09
C PHE A 27 -22.98 24.13 46.60
N LEU A 28 -21.89 23.71 45.95
CA LEU A 28 -21.80 23.58 44.50
C LEU A 28 -21.13 22.24 44.16
N VAL A 29 -21.77 21.45 43.30
CA VAL A 29 -21.34 20.12 42.89
C VAL A 29 -21.25 20.07 41.37
N THR A 30 -20.11 19.62 40.84
CA THR A 30 -19.88 19.46 39.40
C THR A 30 -19.61 18.02 39.03
N VAL A 31 -20.12 17.60 37.88
CA VAL A 31 -20.11 16.21 37.41
C VAL A 31 -19.81 16.21 35.91
N PRO A 32 -18.88 15.41 35.39
CA PRO A 32 -18.76 15.16 33.96
C PRO A 32 -20.09 14.66 33.38
N GLY A 33 -20.64 15.37 32.40
CA GLY A 33 -21.90 14.97 31.73
C GLY A 33 -21.77 13.69 30.90
N ILE A 34 -20.53 13.21 30.71
CA ILE A 34 -20.19 12.02 29.94
C ILE A 34 -19.69 10.90 30.86
N ILE A 35 -20.09 9.66 30.57
CA ILE A 35 -19.53 8.44 31.16
C ILE A 35 -18.81 7.62 30.09
N ARG A 36 -17.57 7.25 30.39
CA ARG A 36 -16.66 6.53 29.49
C ARG A 36 -16.12 5.26 30.16
N PRO A 37 -16.22 4.07 29.53
CA PRO A 37 -15.59 2.86 30.07
C PRO A 37 -14.06 3.00 30.15
N GLY A 38 -13.45 2.44 31.21
CA GLY A 38 -12.02 2.53 31.49
C GLY A 38 -11.59 3.81 32.21
N ALA A 39 -12.38 4.89 32.15
CA ALA A 39 -12.10 6.14 32.85
C ALA A 39 -12.83 6.22 34.20
N ASN A 40 -12.14 6.64 35.25
CA ASN A 40 -12.76 7.04 36.52
C ASN A 40 -13.67 8.25 36.30
N MET A 41 -14.74 8.39 37.09
CA MET A 41 -15.63 9.55 37.04
C MET A 41 -15.37 10.43 38.26
N THR A 42 -14.89 11.66 38.04
CA THR A 42 -14.48 12.59 39.11
C THR A 42 -15.53 13.67 39.31
N ILE A 43 -16.10 13.75 40.52
CA ILE A 43 -17.15 14.71 40.89
C ILE A 43 -16.52 15.79 41.77
N GLY A 44 -16.60 17.06 41.35
CA GLY A 44 -16.21 18.19 42.18
C GLY A 44 -17.29 18.47 43.23
N VAL A 45 -16.90 18.66 44.50
CA VAL A 45 -17.81 19.03 45.59
C VAL A 45 -17.19 20.18 46.38
N GLU A 46 -17.81 21.36 46.28
CA GLU A 46 -17.56 22.49 47.17
C GLU A 46 -18.71 22.62 48.19
N LEU A 47 -18.37 22.62 49.47
CA LEU A 47 -19.29 23.04 50.53
C LEU A 47 -19.02 24.50 50.88
N LEU A 48 -20.04 25.33 50.75
CA LEU A 48 -19.96 26.78 50.96
C LEU A 48 -20.11 27.13 52.45
N GLN A 49 -19.88 28.38 52.84
CA GLN A 49 -19.82 28.77 54.26
C GLN A 49 -21.12 28.50 55.05
N ASN A 50 -22.27 28.41 54.37
CA ASN A 50 -23.58 28.16 54.98
C ASN A 50 -23.98 26.66 55.00
N SER A 51 -23.09 25.77 54.55
CA SER A 51 -23.26 24.31 54.68
C SER A 51 -23.25 23.84 56.14
N PRO A 52 -23.80 22.66 56.46
CA PRO A 52 -23.47 21.93 57.68
C PRO A 52 -21.95 21.71 57.80
N PRO A 53 -21.39 21.56 59.03
CA PRO A 53 -19.95 21.44 59.23
C PRO A 53 -19.33 20.25 58.49
N GLN A 54 -20.08 19.15 58.38
CA GLN A 54 -19.74 17.98 57.58
C GLN A 54 -20.95 17.47 56.78
N VAL A 55 -20.69 17.00 55.56
CA VAL A 55 -21.69 16.38 54.69
C VAL A 55 -21.09 15.11 54.09
N LEU A 56 -21.74 13.97 54.33
CA LEU A 56 -21.48 12.72 53.63
C LEU A 56 -22.12 12.81 52.24
N VAL A 57 -21.28 12.89 51.21
CA VAL A 57 -21.70 12.90 49.81
C VAL A 57 -21.59 11.49 49.26
N LYS A 58 -22.66 11.03 48.61
CA LYS A 58 -22.81 9.68 48.09
C LYS A 58 -23.31 9.75 46.66
N ALA A 59 -22.58 9.12 45.75
CA ALA A 59 -22.82 9.13 44.31
C ALA A 59 -22.99 7.70 43.80
N ARG A 60 -23.98 7.47 42.94
CA ARG A 60 -24.33 6.16 42.37
C ARG A 60 -24.67 6.30 40.89
N VAL A 61 -23.97 5.58 40.02
CA VAL A 61 -24.37 5.46 38.62
C VAL A 61 -25.31 4.27 38.48
N LEU A 62 -26.55 4.53 38.06
CA LEU A 62 -27.53 3.52 37.73
C LEU A 62 -27.54 3.28 36.22
N LYS A 63 -27.48 2.01 35.80
CA LYS A 63 -27.85 1.59 34.44
C LYS A 63 -29.35 1.36 34.42
N ILE A 64 -30.05 2.01 33.48
CA ILE A 64 -31.48 1.87 33.23
C ILE A 64 -31.68 0.91 32.05
N ALA A 65 -32.46 -0.16 32.27
CA ALA A 65 -32.87 -1.09 31.22
C ALA A 65 -34.28 -1.62 31.52
N SER A 66 -35.23 -1.40 30.61
CA SER A 66 -36.60 -1.95 30.66
C SER A 66 -37.26 -1.85 32.05
N ASN A 67 -37.36 -0.63 32.58
CA ASN A 67 -37.88 -0.27 33.90
C ASN A 67 -37.14 -0.87 35.12
N ARG A 68 -36.00 -1.54 34.95
CA ARG A 68 -35.09 -1.91 36.03
C ARG A 68 -33.88 -0.97 36.06
N SER A 69 -33.60 -0.39 37.21
CA SER A 69 -32.34 0.31 37.49
C SER A 69 -31.40 -0.60 38.27
N THR A 70 -30.12 -0.62 37.89
CA THR A 70 -29.08 -1.40 38.57
C THR A 70 -27.90 -0.49 38.86
N THR A 71 -27.46 -0.41 40.12
CA THR A 71 -26.23 0.32 40.48
C THR A 71 -25.04 -0.37 39.83
N VAL A 72 -24.24 0.39 39.08
CA VAL A 72 -23.03 -0.09 38.39
C VAL A 72 -21.77 0.45 39.05
N LEU A 73 -21.82 1.70 39.52
CA LEU A 73 -20.75 2.37 40.24
C LEU A 73 -21.32 3.06 41.48
N GLU A 74 -20.57 3.07 42.57
CA GLU A 74 -20.93 3.75 43.82
C GLU A 74 -19.65 4.26 44.49
N ALA A 75 -19.70 5.48 45.03
CA ALA A 75 -18.67 6.04 45.90
C ALA A 75 -19.29 6.96 46.95
N GLU A 76 -18.62 7.12 48.08
CA GLU A 76 -19.01 8.07 49.11
C GLU A 76 -17.78 8.70 49.78
N GLY A 77 -17.93 9.92 50.28
CA GLY A 77 -16.87 10.68 50.93
C GLY A 77 -17.44 11.79 51.81
N VAL A 78 -16.71 12.15 52.87
CA VAL A 78 -17.11 13.22 53.80
C VAL A 78 -16.40 14.51 53.41
N PHE A 79 -17.18 15.57 53.20
CA PHE A 79 -16.70 16.91 52.87
C PHE A 79 -16.95 17.85 54.05
N ASN A 80 -16.01 18.76 54.31
CA ASN A 80 -16.09 19.76 55.38
C ASN A 80 -16.54 21.12 54.84
N ARG A 81 -17.24 21.92 55.64
CA ARG A 81 -17.60 23.32 55.31
C ARG A 81 -16.38 24.11 54.81
N GLY A 82 -16.55 24.86 53.73
CA GLY A 82 -15.54 25.74 53.12
C GLY A 82 -14.56 25.02 52.19
N HIS A 83 -14.51 23.68 52.21
CA HIS A 83 -13.59 22.87 51.42
C HIS A 83 -14.15 22.57 50.03
N PHE A 84 -13.26 22.58 49.03
CA PHE A 84 -13.51 22.08 47.68
C PHE A 84 -12.61 20.87 47.43
N GLY A 85 -13.21 19.71 47.14
CA GLY A 85 -12.50 18.46 46.87
C GLY A 85 -13.16 17.64 45.76
N ILE A 86 -12.62 16.46 45.48
CA ILE A 86 -13.09 15.56 44.42
C ILE A 86 -13.56 14.23 45.04
N LEU A 87 -14.77 13.79 44.71
CA LEU A 87 -15.25 12.43 44.93
C LEU A 87 -14.99 11.61 43.66
N VAL A 88 -14.14 10.58 43.75
CA VAL A 88 -13.81 9.71 42.61
C VAL A 88 -14.67 8.45 42.64
N LEU A 89 -15.49 8.24 41.60
CA LEU A 89 -16.11 6.95 41.34
C LEU A 89 -15.14 6.05 40.55
N PRO A 90 -15.11 4.74 40.82
CA PRO A 90 -14.29 3.80 40.07
C PRO A 90 -14.68 3.78 38.58
N ALA A 91 -13.74 3.39 37.72
CA ALA A 91 -13.97 3.30 36.30
C ALA A 91 -15.11 2.33 35.92
N LEU A 92 -15.92 2.73 34.94
CA LEU A 92 -16.91 1.83 34.34
C LEU A 92 -16.16 0.69 33.60
N PRO A 93 -16.47 -0.59 33.86
CA PRO A 93 -15.73 -1.69 33.21
C PRO A 93 -15.79 -1.64 31.68
N LEU A 94 -14.68 -1.96 31.00
CA LEU A 94 -14.50 -1.79 29.55
C LEU A 94 -15.56 -2.50 28.69
N HIS A 95 -16.16 -3.60 29.18
CA HIS A 95 -17.19 -4.39 28.49
C HIS A 95 -18.62 -3.84 28.61
N LYS A 96 -18.82 -2.67 29.23
CA LYS A 96 -20.17 -2.10 29.41
C LYS A 96 -20.63 -1.38 28.13
N ALA A 97 -21.66 -1.93 27.49
CA ALA A 97 -22.27 -1.40 26.28
C ALA A 97 -23.01 -0.06 26.48
N ASN A 98 -23.22 0.65 25.37
CA ASN A 98 -24.03 1.86 25.28
C ASN A 98 -25.47 1.58 25.76
N LYS A 99 -25.85 2.23 26.86
CA LYS A 99 -27.15 2.17 27.53
C LYS A 99 -27.41 3.50 28.24
N ILE A 100 -28.63 3.71 28.72
CA ILE A 100 -28.97 4.88 29.50
C ILE A 100 -28.35 4.73 30.90
N TYR A 101 -27.42 5.62 31.23
CA TYR A 101 -26.84 5.76 32.56
C TYR A 101 -27.39 7.02 33.22
N GLU A 102 -27.74 6.93 34.49
CA GLU A 102 -28.24 8.04 35.31
C GLU A 102 -27.39 8.12 36.59
N LEU A 103 -26.74 9.25 36.83
CA LEU A 103 -26.07 9.52 38.10
C LEU A 103 -27.11 9.98 39.12
N HIS A 104 -27.15 9.33 40.27
CA HIS A 104 -27.88 9.78 41.46
C HIS A 104 -26.84 10.27 42.48
N ILE A 105 -26.99 11.50 42.96
CA ILE A 105 -26.07 12.09 43.93
C ILE A 105 -26.84 12.72 45.10
N SER A 106 -26.39 12.45 46.32
CA SER A 106 -26.98 13.01 47.55
C SER A 106 -25.92 13.38 48.58
N GLY A 107 -26.05 14.57 49.16
CA GLY A 107 -25.28 15.03 50.31
C GLY A 107 -26.16 15.03 51.57
N LYS A 108 -25.69 14.40 52.66
CA LYS A 108 -26.42 14.34 53.94
C LYS A 108 -25.52 14.77 55.09
N SER A 109 -26.02 15.63 55.97
CA SER A 109 -25.43 15.84 57.30
C SER A 109 -26.05 14.85 58.30
N GLU A 110 -25.69 14.96 59.58
CA GLU A 110 -26.32 14.20 60.66
C GLU A 110 -27.83 14.51 60.81
N THR A 111 -28.27 15.72 60.42
CA THR A 111 -29.62 16.23 60.70
C THR A 111 -30.51 16.36 59.46
N GLU A 112 -29.95 16.52 58.26
CA GLU A 112 -30.71 16.85 57.05
C GLU A 112 -30.07 16.31 55.76
N ILE A 113 -30.89 16.20 54.71
CA ILE A 113 -30.40 16.01 53.33
C ILE A 113 -30.12 17.39 52.77
N VAL A 114 -28.83 17.71 52.56
CA VAL A 114 -28.38 19.03 52.09
C VAL A 114 -28.69 19.20 50.60
N PHE A 115 -28.52 18.13 49.82
CA PHE A 115 -28.91 18.07 48.42
C PHE A 115 -29.18 16.63 48.00
N SER A 116 -30.06 16.45 47.02
CA SER A 116 -30.29 15.16 46.35
C SER A 116 -30.85 15.42 44.96
N ASN A 117 -30.15 14.98 43.91
CA ASN A 117 -30.62 15.11 42.53
C ASN A 117 -30.08 13.97 41.66
N ARG A 118 -30.56 13.91 40.42
CA ARG A 118 -30.15 12.94 39.42
C ARG A 118 -29.98 13.59 38.06
N THR A 119 -29.07 13.05 37.24
CA THR A 119 -28.83 13.52 35.88
C THR A 119 -28.51 12.35 34.95
N ARG A 120 -28.90 12.47 33.69
CA ARG A 120 -28.58 11.48 32.65
C ARG A 120 -27.15 11.74 32.16
N LEU A 121 -26.36 10.67 32.05
CA LEU A 121 -25.01 10.74 31.49
C LEU A 121 -25.04 10.34 30.01
N THR A 122 -24.33 11.10 29.19
CA THR A 122 -24.03 10.75 27.79
C THR A 122 -22.99 9.64 27.78
N PHE A 123 -23.26 8.53 27.11
CA PHE A 123 -22.28 7.43 27.01
C PHE A 123 -21.33 7.70 25.84
N ASP A 124 -20.03 7.79 26.13
CA ASP A 124 -18.99 7.81 25.10
C ASP A 124 -18.43 6.40 24.87
N SER A 125 -18.30 6.02 23.61
CA SER A 125 -17.84 4.70 23.16
C SER A 125 -16.32 4.56 23.08
N LYS A 126 -15.53 5.65 23.11
CA LYS A 126 -14.06 5.60 23.08
C LYS A 126 -13.50 5.11 24.41
N ARG A 127 -12.73 4.01 24.43
CA ARG A 127 -12.24 3.37 25.67
C ARG A 127 -10.73 3.20 25.71
N ILE A 128 -10.13 2.91 24.56
CA ILE A 128 -8.70 2.65 24.38
C ILE A 128 -8.16 3.40 23.16
N SER A 129 -6.84 3.33 22.98
CA SER A 129 -6.11 3.86 21.83
C SER A 129 -5.35 2.74 21.15
N VAL A 130 -5.46 2.65 19.82
CA VAL A 130 -4.79 1.63 19.04
C VAL A 130 -3.98 2.27 17.94
N PHE A 131 -2.67 2.01 17.93
CA PHE A 131 -1.76 2.48 16.88
C PHE A 131 -1.36 1.30 16.00
N ILE A 132 -1.33 1.51 14.68
CA ILE A 132 -0.93 0.49 13.70
C ILE A 132 0.24 1.07 12.91
N GLN A 133 1.39 0.39 12.95
CA GLN A 133 2.60 0.80 12.23
C GLN A 133 3.00 -0.26 11.21
N THR A 134 3.48 0.17 10.05
CA THR A 134 3.97 -0.68 8.94
C THR A 134 5.45 -0.43 8.67
N ASP A 135 6.18 -1.39 8.08
CA ASP A 135 7.62 -1.25 7.81
C ASP A 135 7.94 -0.28 6.67
N LYS A 136 6.99 -0.11 5.73
CA LYS A 136 6.97 0.89 4.68
C LYS A 136 5.57 1.44 4.47
N VAL A 137 5.48 2.58 3.79
CA VAL A 137 4.23 3.24 3.38
C VAL A 137 3.71 2.66 2.06
N ILE A 138 4.63 2.39 1.12
CA ILE A 138 4.35 2.00 -0.25
C ILE A 138 5.10 0.69 -0.56
N TYR A 139 4.39 -0.26 -1.15
CA TYR A 139 4.88 -1.59 -1.48
C TYR A 139 4.76 -1.85 -2.97
N LYS A 140 5.69 -2.67 -3.48
CA LYS A 140 5.63 -3.21 -4.84
C LYS A 140 4.94 -4.58 -4.82
N PRO A 141 4.40 -5.05 -5.96
CA PRO A 141 4.03 -6.45 -6.12
C PRO A 141 5.14 -7.41 -5.64
N LYS A 142 4.76 -8.58 -5.11
CA LYS A 142 5.63 -9.59 -4.48
C LYS A 142 6.31 -9.18 -3.17
N GLN A 143 6.17 -7.96 -2.66
CA GLN A 143 6.78 -7.57 -1.38
C GLN A 143 5.98 -8.13 -0.17
N GLU A 144 6.70 -8.37 0.93
CA GLU A 144 6.09 -8.55 2.25
C GLU A 144 5.69 -7.19 2.84
N VAL A 145 4.54 -7.16 3.50
CA VAL A 145 4.04 -6.08 4.37
C VAL A 145 4.22 -6.54 5.80
N LYS A 146 5.07 -5.84 6.57
CA LYS A 146 5.28 -6.12 8.01
C LYS A 146 4.61 -5.02 8.80
N PHE A 147 3.85 -5.40 9.82
CA PHE A 147 3.08 -4.44 10.60
C PHE A 147 2.92 -4.89 12.04
N ARG A 148 2.68 -3.92 12.92
CA ARG A 148 2.48 -4.11 14.36
C ARG A 148 1.35 -3.23 14.86
N VAL A 149 0.59 -3.78 15.78
CA VAL A 149 -0.58 -3.18 16.43
C VAL A 149 -0.25 -2.99 17.90
N LEU A 150 -0.46 -1.78 18.42
CA LEU A 150 -0.23 -1.42 19.82
C LEU A 150 -1.57 -1.07 20.47
N THR A 151 -1.92 -1.70 21.59
CA THR A 151 -3.14 -1.40 22.37
C THR A 151 -2.80 -0.70 23.68
N LEU A 152 -3.26 0.55 23.85
CA LEU A 152 -2.94 1.43 24.98
C LEU A 152 -4.20 2.00 25.65
N PHE A 153 -4.08 2.36 26.94
CA PHE A 153 -5.04 3.18 27.68
C PHE A 153 -4.87 4.69 27.38
N SER A 154 -5.81 5.51 27.86
CA SER A 154 -5.79 6.98 27.73
C SER A 154 -4.69 7.70 28.52
N ASP A 155 -4.02 6.98 29.44
CA ASP A 155 -2.79 7.38 30.14
C ASP A 155 -1.51 6.84 29.45
N LEU A 156 -1.67 6.23 28.26
CA LEU A 156 -0.64 5.61 27.43
C LEU A 156 0.02 4.36 28.02
N LYS A 157 -0.58 3.71 29.04
CA LYS A 157 -0.12 2.39 29.51
C LYS A 157 -0.56 1.25 28.59
N PRO A 158 0.20 0.14 28.52
CA PRO A 158 -0.18 -1.02 27.72
C PRO A 158 -1.45 -1.69 28.23
N TYR A 159 -2.33 -2.07 27.31
CA TYR A 159 -3.53 -2.85 27.59
C TYR A 159 -3.46 -4.22 26.90
N LYS A 160 -3.22 -5.27 27.68
CA LYS A 160 -3.16 -6.65 27.19
C LYS A 160 -4.58 -7.18 26.96
N THR A 161 -4.97 -7.29 25.69
CA THR A 161 -6.28 -7.77 25.24
C THR A 161 -6.13 -8.57 23.95
N PRO A 162 -7.00 -9.56 23.68
CA PRO A 162 -7.11 -10.11 22.34
C PRO A 162 -7.57 -9.03 21.37
N VAL A 163 -7.01 -9.05 20.16
CA VAL A 163 -7.38 -8.20 19.02
C VAL A 163 -7.70 -9.05 17.80
N ASP A 164 -8.71 -8.67 17.03
CA ASP A 164 -8.97 -9.23 15.71
C ASP A 164 -8.39 -8.30 14.64
N ILE A 165 -7.63 -8.84 13.69
CA ILE A 165 -6.94 -8.08 12.65
C ILE A 165 -7.44 -8.56 11.29
N TYR A 166 -7.81 -7.62 10.41
CA TYR A 166 -8.30 -7.90 9.06
C TYR A 166 -7.49 -7.09 8.04
N ILE A 167 -7.00 -7.72 6.98
CA ILE A 167 -6.42 -7.03 5.82
C ILE A 167 -7.44 -7.02 4.70
N LYS A 168 -7.69 -5.84 4.14
CA LYS A 168 -8.59 -5.65 3.00
C LYS A 168 -7.90 -4.99 1.82
N ASP A 169 -8.29 -5.40 0.63
CA ASP A 169 -7.87 -4.81 -0.64
C ASP A 169 -8.56 -3.45 -0.90
N PRO A 170 -8.21 -2.72 -1.98
CA PRO A 170 -8.87 -1.46 -2.34
C PRO A 170 -10.36 -1.57 -2.70
N LYS A 171 -10.86 -2.79 -2.97
CA LYS A 171 -12.30 -3.08 -3.17
C LYS A 171 -13.00 -3.43 -1.85
N SER A 172 -12.32 -3.34 -0.71
CA SER A 172 -12.79 -3.74 0.62
C SER A 172 -13.12 -5.25 0.78
N ASN A 173 -12.59 -6.13 -0.06
CA ASN A 173 -12.68 -7.58 0.16
C ASN A 173 -11.71 -8.00 1.28
N LEU A 174 -12.12 -8.93 2.13
CA LEU A 174 -11.26 -9.56 3.13
C LEU A 174 -10.23 -10.50 2.47
N ILE A 175 -8.95 -10.21 2.66
CA ILE A 175 -7.84 -10.99 2.07
C ILE A 175 -7.21 -11.96 3.08
N GLN A 176 -7.07 -11.53 4.33
CA GLN A 176 -6.55 -12.35 5.42
C GLN A 176 -7.01 -11.78 6.76
N GLN A 177 -7.23 -12.66 7.75
CA GLN A 177 -7.53 -12.25 9.12
C GLN A 177 -6.70 -13.02 10.15
N TRP A 178 -6.57 -12.43 11.33
CA TRP A 178 -6.05 -13.09 12.52
C TRP A 178 -6.97 -12.74 13.70
N LEU A 179 -7.75 -13.73 14.15
CA LEU A 179 -8.72 -13.54 15.22
C LEU A 179 -8.09 -13.82 16.60
N SER A 180 -8.53 -13.08 17.62
CA SER A 180 -8.17 -13.24 19.04
C SER A 180 -6.66 -13.34 19.28
N GLN A 181 -5.90 -12.43 18.67
CA GLN A 181 -4.46 -12.36 18.82
C GLN A 181 -4.07 -11.60 20.09
N GLU A 182 -3.27 -12.23 20.95
CA GLU A 182 -2.69 -11.61 22.13
C GLU A 182 -1.17 -11.46 21.95
N GLY A 183 -0.60 -10.41 22.54
CA GLY A 183 0.82 -10.06 22.40
C GLY A 183 1.39 -9.41 23.65
N GLU A 184 2.71 -9.46 23.81
CA GLU A 184 3.37 -8.91 24.99
C GLU A 184 3.21 -7.40 25.07
N LEU A 185 2.88 -6.89 26.26
CA LEU A 185 2.58 -5.48 26.53
C LEU A 185 1.58 -4.83 25.52
N GLY A 186 0.64 -5.61 24.98
CA GLY A 186 -0.35 -5.11 24.03
C GLY A 186 0.20 -4.88 22.62
N VAL A 187 1.37 -5.45 22.27
CA VAL A 187 1.96 -5.36 20.93
C VAL A 187 1.79 -6.67 20.17
N VAL A 188 1.09 -6.63 19.05
CA VAL A 188 0.87 -7.77 18.14
C VAL A 188 1.47 -7.46 16.77
N SER A 189 2.49 -8.24 16.39
CA SER A 189 3.19 -8.09 15.11
C SER A 189 2.85 -9.22 14.13
N LYS A 190 2.69 -8.88 12.84
CA LYS A 190 2.28 -9.78 11.76
C LYS A 190 3.02 -9.47 10.46
N THR A 191 2.92 -10.41 9.51
CA THR A 191 3.49 -10.27 8.17
C THR A 191 2.50 -10.82 7.15
N PHE A 192 2.37 -10.11 6.04
CA PHE A 192 1.45 -10.40 4.95
C PHE A 192 2.20 -10.38 3.61
N GLN A 193 1.91 -11.32 2.73
CA GLN A 193 2.58 -11.48 1.44
C GLN A 193 1.68 -10.95 0.31
N LEU A 194 2.12 -9.90 -0.39
CA LEU A 194 1.45 -9.44 -1.61
C LEU A 194 1.72 -10.42 -2.75
N SER A 195 0.71 -10.65 -3.59
CA SER A 195 0.84 -11.47 -4.80
C SER A 195 1.74 -10.81 -5.86
N SER A 196 2.01 -11.53 -6.95
CA SER A 196 2.75 -10.97 -8.09
C SER A 196 1.99 -9.90 -8.88
N HIS A 197 0.67 -9.89 -8.76
CA HIS A 197 -0.24 -8.97 -9.44
C HIS A 197 -1.38 -8.64 -8.47
N PRO A 198 -1.14 -7.85 -7.41
CA PRO A 198 -2.16 -7.44 -6.46
C PRO A 198 -3.03 -6.35 -7.08
N ILE A 199 -4.21 -6.10 -6.49
CA ILE A 199 -4.96 -4.88 -6.81
C ILE A 199 -4.12 -3.67 -6.36
N LEU A 200 -3.77 -2.79 -7.29
CA LEU A 200 -3.02 -1.57 -7.00
C LEU A 200 -3.94 -0.51 -6.37
N GLY A 201 -3.39 0.32 -5.49
CA GLY A 201 -4.14 1.36 -4.75
C GLY A 201 -3.97 1.26 -3.23
N ASP A 202 -4.92 1.83 -2.50
CA ASP A 202 -4.93 1.90 -1.04
C ASP A 202 -5.49 0.62 -0.41
N TRP A 203 -4.64 -0.13 0.29
CA TRP A 203 -5.03 -1.28 1.11
C TRP A 203 -5.28 -0.82 2.56
N SER A 204 -6.07 -1.58 3.32
CA SER A 204 -6.33 -1.26 4.74
C SER A 204 -6.07 -2.43 5.69
N ILE A 205 -5.48 -2.09 6.84
CA ILE A 205 -5.35 -2.94 8.03
C ILE A 205 -6.40 -2.45 9.01
N GLN A 206 -7.38 -3.30 9.33
CA GLN A 206 -8.46 -3.01 10.25
C GLN A 206 -8.25 -3.82 11.53
N VAL A 207 -8.32 -3.18 12.69
CA VAL A 207 -8.11 -3.83 13.99
C VAL A 207 -9.33 -3.60 14.87
N GLN A 208 -9.98 -4.70 15.25
CA GLN A 208 -11.15 -4.71 16.13
C GLN A 208 -10.74 -5.11 17.55
N VAL A 209 -11.13 -4.28 18.53
CA VAL A 209 -10.79 -4.46 19.95
C VAL A 209 -11.95 -3.96 20.81
N ILE A 210 -12.60 -4.86 21.58
CA ILE A 210 -13.72 -4.55 22.49
C ILE A 210 -14.79 -3.66 21.82
N ASP A 211 -15.32 -4.14 20.69
CA ASP A 211 -16.33 -3.46 19.85
C ASP A 211 -15.90 -2.10 19.24
N GLN A 212 -14.64 -1.69 19.40
CA GLN A 212 -14.05 -0.56 18.68
C GLN A 212 -13.26 -1.04 17.47
N LEU A 213 -13.18 -0.22 16.42
CA LEU A 213 -12.53 -0.55 15.15
C LEU A 213 -11.60 0.59 14.73
N TYR A 214 -10.34 0.24 14.44
CA TYR A 214 -9.26 1.15 14.06
C TYR A 214 -8.71 0.76 12.70
N TYR A 215 -8.18 1.72 11.96
CA TYR A 215 -7.76 1.53 10.57
C TYR A 215 -6.42 2.19 10.30
N GLN A 216 -5.59 1.57 9.47
CA GLN A 216 -4.39 2.15 8.88
C GLN A 216 -4.29 1.72 7.43
N SER A 217 -4.01 2.66 6.53
CA SER A 217 -3.81 2.37 5.11
C SER A 217 -2.32 2.22 4.75
N PHE A 218 -2.07 1.49 3.66
CA PHE A 218 -0.79 1.43 2.97
C PHE A 218 -1.03 1.29 1.46
N GLN A 219 -0.09 1.77 0.63
CA GLN A 219 -0.25 1.78 -0.82
C GLN A 219 0.49 0.64 -1.50
N VAL A 220 -0.09 0.09 -2.56
CA VAL A 220 0.56 -0.88 -3.45
C VAL A 220 0.62 -0.32 -4.86
N LEU A 221 1.83 -0.06 -5.34
CA LEU A 221 2.13 0.65 -6.60
C LEU A 221 3.45 0.14 -7.20
N ASP A 222 3.59 0.21 -8.53
CA ASP A 222 4.89 0.05 -9.19
C ASP A 222 5.67 1.37 -9.20
N TYR A 223 6.88 1.37 -8.61
CA TYR A 223 7.71 2.58 -8.48
C TYR A 223 9.22 2.31 -8.55
N VAL A 224 9.98 3.36 -8.88
CA VAL A 224 11.45 3.40 -8.81
C VAL A 224 11.90 4.42 -7.78
N LEU A 225 12.75 4.00 -6.85
CA LEU A 225 13.24 4.88 -5.77
C LEU A 225 13.96 6.13 -6.32
N PRO A 226 13.72 7.31 -5.75
CA PRO A 226 14.47 8.52 -6.07
C PRO A 226 15.93 8.38 -5.60
N LYS A 227 16.88 8.61 -6.52
CA LYS A 227 18.31 8.78 -6.19
C LYS A 227 18.62 10.17 -5.62
N PHE A 228 17.76 11.14 -5.91
CA PHE A 228 17.89 12.53 -5.47
C PHE A 228 16.52 13.15 -5.20
N GLU A 229 16.50 14.09 -4.26
CA GLU A 229 15.36 14.97 -4.00
C GLU A 229 15.52 16.29 -4.76
N VAL A 230 14.40 16.90 -5.11
CA VAL A 230 14.30 18.25 -5.65
C VAL A 230 13.42 19.04 -4.69
N THR A 231 13.92 20.11 -4.12
CA THR A 231 13.15 21.01 -3.26
C THR A 231 13.00 22.35 -3.99
N LEU A 232 11.76 22.72 -4.27
CA LEU A 232 11.39 23.97 -4.90
C LEU A 232 10.92 24.95 -3.82
N GLN A 233 11.67 26.02 -3.59
CA GLN A 233 11.35 27.05 -2.60
C GLN A 233 10.86 28.32 -3.30
N THR A 234 9.65 28.74 -2.96
CA THR A 234 9.02 29.99 -3.41
C THR A 234 8.34 30.63 -2.20
N PRO A 235 8.07 31.95 -2.21
CA PRO A 235 7.15 32.52 -1.24
C PRO A 235 5.75 31.92 -1.44
N LEU A 236 5.06 31.58 -0.35
CA LEU A 236 3.70 31.02 -0.40
C LEU A 236 2.69 32.03 -0.99
N TYR A 237 2.91 33.33 -0.75
CA TYR A 237 2.12 34.40 -1.35
C TYR A 237 2.98 35.36 -2.18
N CYS A 238 2.39 35.92 -3.24
CA CYS A 238 3.01 36.94 -4.08
C CYS A 238 2.07 38.12 -4.28
N SER A 239 2.58 39.35 -4.21
CA SER A 239 1.80 40.55 -4.49
C SER A 239 1.51 40.69 -5.99
N LEU A 240 0.31 41.13 -6.36
CA LEU A 240 -0.01 41.50 -7.74
C LEU A 240 0.75 42.72 -8.25
N LYS A 241 1.33 43.52 -7.35
CA LYS A 241 2.22 44.65 -7.70
C LYS A 241 3.69 44.22 -7.83
N ALA A 242 4.04 42.96 -7.52
CA ALA A 242 5.42 42.48 -7.52
C ALA A 242 6.04 42.56 -8.91
N LYS A 243 7.25 43.15 -9.01
CA LYS A 243 8.01 43.21 -10.25
C LYS A 243 8.53 41.84 -10.69
N TYR A 244 8.80 40.95 -9.73
CA TYR A 244 9.33 39.61 -9.95
C TYR A 244 8.83 38.65 -8.86
N LEU A 245 8.41 37.45 -9.26
CA LEU A 245 8.30 36.30 -8.37
C LEU A 245 9.59 35.50 -8.44
N ARG A 246 10.34 35.46 -7.33
CA ARG A 246 11.62 34.74 -7.22
C ARG A 246 11.42 33.42 -6.48
N GLY A 247 12.20 32.43 -6.86
CA GLY A 247 12.33 31.17 -6.13
C GLY A 247 13.71 30.56 -6.34
N ASN A 248 13.98 29.50 -5.60
CA ASN A 248 15.15 28.66 -5.82
C ASN A 248 14.74 27.19 -6.01
N VAL A 249 15.59 26.44 -6.69
CA VAL A 249 15.51 25.00 -6.77
C VAL A 249 16.82 24.44 -6.24
N THR A 250 16.72 23.59 -5.23
CA THR A 250 17.85 22.78 -4.75
C THR A 250 17.62 21.33 -5.17
N ALA A 251 18.64 20.68 -5.71
CA ALA A 251 18.62 19.28 -6.09
C ALA A 251 19.83 18.57 -5.47
N LYS A 252 19.58 17.60 -4.58
CA LYS A 252 20.63 16.88 -3.85
C LYS A 252 20.35 15.37 -3.82
N TYR A 253 21.39 14.56 -3.92
CA TYR A 253 21.28 13.12 -3.77
C TYR A 253 20.87 12.76 -2.33
N THR A 254 20.34 11.55 -2.12
CA THR A 254 19.94 11.05 -0.78
C THR A 254 21.10 10.94 0.23
N TYR A 255 22.34 10.94 -0.26
CA TYR A 255 23.59 11.04 0.50
C TYR A 255 24.15 12.48 0.62
N GLY A 256 23.36 13.50 0.23
CA GLY A 256 23.59 14.92 0.55
C GLY A 256 24.41 15.75 -0.46
N LYS A 257 25.00 15.14 -1.50
CA LYS A 257 25.79 15.87 -2.51
C LYS A 257 24.90 16.58 -3.56
N PRO A 258 25.37 17.67 -4.20
CA PRO A 258 24.62 18.39 -5.23
C PRO A 258 24.43 17.58 -6.52
N VAL A 259 23.24 17.69 -7.14
CA VAL A 259 22.93 17.08 -8.44
C VAL A 259 23.30 18.03 -9.57
N LYS A 260 24.03 17.54 -10.57
CA LYS A 260 24.30 18.28 -11.82
C LYS A 260 23.33 17.85 -12.91
N GLY A 261 22.69 18.80 -13.56
CA GLY A 261 21.58 18.52 -14.48
C GLY A 261 21.07 19.73 -15.26
N SER A 262 19.98 19.54 -15.98
CA SER A 262 19.14 20.61 -16.51
C SER A 262 17.86 20.74 -15.67
N LEU A 263 17.36 21.96 -15.53
CA LEU A 263 16.16 22.31 -14.79
C LEU A 263 15.15 22.94 -15.74
N SER A 264 13.96 22.34 -15.85
CA SER A 264 12.81 22.92 -16.55
C SER A 264 11.76 23.38 -15.54
N LEU A 265 11.45 24.67 -15.54
CA LEU A 265 10.52 25.32 -14.61
C LEU A 265 9.27 25.77 -15.36
N THR A 266 8.13 25.17 -15.05
CA THR A 266 6.84 25.50 -15.67
C THR A 266 5.93 26.24 -14.69
N PHE A 267 5.34 27.36 -15.12
CA PHE A 267 4.41 28.22 -14.38
C PHE A 267 2.98 28.00 -14.92
N ILE A 268 2.06 27.46 -14.11
CA ILE A 268 0.76 26.89 -14.52
C ILE A 268 -0.41 27.51 -13.73
N PRO A 269 -1.40 28.13 -14.37
CA PRO A 269 -2.55 28.71 -13.66
C PRO A 269 -3.54 27.62 -13.23
N LEU A 270 -3.84 27.54 -11.93
CA LEU A 270 -4.83 26.61 -11.38
C LEU A 270 -6.28 27.07 -11.57
N SER A 271 -6.51 28.33 -11.98
CA SER A 271 -7.85 28.84 -12.30
C SER A 271 -8.62 27.93 -13.26
N PHE A 272 -9.90 27.72 -12.97
CA PHE A 272 -10.82 26.96 -13.82
C PHE A 272 -11.30 27.74 -15.05
N TRP A 273 -11.17 29.07 -15.04
CA TRP A 273 -11.71 29.95 -16.09
C TRP A 273 -10.62 30.58 -16.97
N GLY A 274 -10.85 30.56 -18.29
CA GLY A 274 -10.04 31.24 -19.30
C GLY A 274 -9.07 30.34 -20.09
N LYS A 275 -8.43 30.90 -21.13
CA LYS A 275 -7.41 30.20 -21.92
C LYS A 275 -6.12 30.06 -21.09
N LYS A 276 -5.90 28.88 -20.52
CA LYS A 276 -4.66 28.55 -19.80
C LYS A 276 -3.45 28.75 -20.72
N LYS A 277 -2.54 29.64 -20.34
CA LYS A 277 -1.21 29.80 -20.93
C LYS A 277 -0.19 29.47 -19.86
N ASN A 278 0.67 28.50 -20.10
CA ASN A 278 1.82 28.22 -19.24
C ASN A 278 3.08 28.89 -19.80
N ILE A 279 4.08 29.10 -18.95
CA ILE A 279 5.43 29.55 -19.32
C ILE A 279 6.40 28.51 -18.83
N THR A 280 7.36 28.11 -19.66
CA THR A 280 8.44 27.19 -19.26
C THR A 280 9.80 27.86 -19.48
N LYS A 281 10.67 27.82 -18.46
CA LYS A 281 12.06 28.29 -18.53
C LYS A 281 13.00 27.11 -18.29
N ASN A 282 14.11 27.07 -19.04
CA ASN A 282 15.12 26.04 -18.90
C ASN A 282 16.43 26.67 -18.38
N PHE A 283 17.07 25.99 -17.42
CA PHE A 283 18.33 26.39 -16.78
C PHE A 283 19.27 25.18 -16.70
N GLU A 284 20.56 25.42 -16.51
CA GLU A 284 21.44 24.40 -15.93
C GLU A 284 21.38 24.47 -14.40
N ILE A 285 21.55 23.33 -13.72
CA ILE A 285 21.61 23.24 -12.26
C ILE A 285 22.82 22.43 -11.81
N ASN A 286 23.50 22.93 -10.79
CA ASN A 286 24.59 22.23 -10.09
C ASN A 286 24.35 22.34 -8.59
N GLY A 287 23.47 21.48 -8.07
CA GLY A 287 22.99 21.53 -6.70
C GLY A 287 21.92 22.58 -6.44
N PHE A 288 22.11 23.80 -6.95
CA PHE A 288 21.28 24.95 -6.63
C PHE A 288 21.15 25.92 -7.82
N THR A 289 19.93 26.36 -8.11
CA THR A 289 19.64 27.39 -9.13
C THR A 289 18.56 28.36 -8.64
N ASN A 290 18.83 29.66 -8.72
CA ASN A 290 17.84 30.72 -8.53
C ASN A 290 17.09 31.00 -9.84
N PHE A 291 15.79 31.28 -9.75
CA PHE A 291 14.96 31.70 -10.89
C PHE A 291 14.07 32.89 -10.53
N ALA A 292 13.55 33.55 -11.57
CA ALA A 292 12.54 34.58 -11.44
C ALA A 292 11.56 34.57 -12.62
N PHE A 293 10.29 34.83 -12.34
CA PHE A 293 9.28 35.22 -13.34
C PHE A 293 9.04 36.73 -13.22
N ASP A 294 9.03 37.45 -14.35
CA ASP A 294 8.79 38.89 -14.36
C ASP A 294 7.29 39.25 -14.39
N ALA A 295 6.99 40.53 -14.18
CA ALA A 295 5.62 41.02 -14.10
C ALA A 295 4.79 40.79 -15.38
N ASP A 296 5.40 40.75 -16.56
CA ASP A 296 4.66 40.56 -17.82
C ASP A 296 4.46 39.07 -18.12
N GLU A 297 5.41 38.21 -17.75
CA GLU A 297 5.23 36.76 -17.69
C GLU A 297 4.10 36.37 -16.73
N MET A 298 4.10 36.93 -15.52
CA MET A 298 3.05 36.70 -14.50
C MET A 298 1.67 37.13 -15.01
N LYS A 299 1.52 38.34 -15.58
CA LYS A 299 0.25 38.82 -16.17
C LYS A 299 -0.21 37.95 -17.35
N LYS A 300 0.72 37.48 -18.19
CA LYS A 300 0.44 36.66 -19.38
C LYS A 300 -0.16 35.29 -19.02
N VAL A 301 0.20 34.74 -17.85
CA VAL A 301 -0.34 33.46 -17.33
C VAL A 301 -1.62 33.67 -16.53
N MET A 302 -1.68 34.67 -15.65
CA MET A 302 -2.91 35.03 -14.93
C MET A 302 -4.02 35.59 -15.84
N ASN A 303 -3.71 35.87 -17.11
CA ASN A 303 -4.63 36.40 -18.12
C ASN A 303 -5.33 37.69 -17.69
N LEU A 304 -4.62 38.51 -16.89
CA LEU A 304 -5.00 39.86 -16.48
C LEU A 304 -4.97 40.77 -17.71
N LYS A 305 -6.07 40.79 -18.48
CA LYS A 305 -6.25 41.80 -19.53
C LYS A 305 -6.08 43.18 -18.90
N LYS A 306 -5.31 44.05 -19.55
CA LYS A 306 -5.35 45.49 -19.22
C LYS A 306 -6.80 45.95 -19.34
N ALA A 307 -7.35 46.50 -18.27
CA ALA A 307 -8.70 47.07 -18.26
C ALA A 307 -8.89 48.25 -19.23
N THR A 308 -7.83 48.69 -19.92
CA THR A 308 -7.80 49.83 -20.85
C THR A 308 -8.12 49.48 -22.31
N GLU A 309 -8.37 48.21 -22.66
CA GLU A 309 -8.71 47.80 -24.04
C GLU A 309 -10.21 47.45 -24.25
N ILE A 310 -11.08 47.79 -23.29
CA ILE A 310 -12.54 47.81 -23.50
C ILE A 310 -12.98 49.23 -23.80
N SER A 311 -12.56 49.73 -24.96
CA SER A 311 -13.26 50.79 -25.66
C SER A 311 -14.54 50.20 -26.27
N ASP A 312 -15.62 50.17 -25.48
CA ASP A 312 -17.01 50.42 -25.91
C ASP A 312 -18.02 50.06 -24.80
N GLY A 313 -18.50 51.10 -24.12
CA GLY A 313 -19.94 51.31 -24.02
C GLY A 313 -20.82 50.38 -23.17
N ASN A 314 -20.29 49.57 -22.24
CA ASN A 314 -21.15 48.92 -21.24
C ASN A 314 -20.53 48.93 -19.84
N TYR A 315 -21.29 49.44 -18.87
CA TYR A 315 -20.90 49.55 -17.46
C TYR A 315 -21.34 48.31 -16.66
N ASP A 316 -20.71 48.11 -15.51
CA ASP A 316 -21.07 47.18 -14.43
C ASP A 316 -20.85 45.66 -14.62
N GLN A 317 -20.37 45.04 -13.52
CA GLN A 317 -20.23 43.60 -13.28
C GLN A 317 -19.18 42.82 -14.11
N VAL A 318 -18.02 43.42 -14.37
CA VAL A 318 -16.78 42.61 -14.33
C VAL A 318 -16.37 42.49 -12.86
N ASP A 319 -16.78 41.41 -12.20
CA ASP A 319 -16.19 41.02 -10.91
C ASP A 319 -14.66 41.08 -11.05
N PRO A 320 -13.91 41.63 -10.07
CA PRO A 320 -12.47 41.58 -10.11
C PRO A 320 -12.07 40.11 -10.10
N VAL A 321 -11.67 39.59 -11.26
CA VAL A 321 -11.27 38.20 -11.43
C VAL A 321 -10.00 38.01 -10.60
N PHE A 322 -10.19 37.62 -9.35
CA PHE A 322 -9.10 37.30 -8.44
C PHE A 322 -8.27 36.21 -9.12
N PRO A 323 -6.99 36.47 -9.40
CA PRO A 323 -6.16 35.47 -10.03
C PRO A 323 -6.02 34.31 -9.05
N GLY A 324 -6.57 33.16 -9.45
CA GLY A 324 -6.42 31.91 -8.70
C GLY A 324 -4.94 31.55 -8.52
N PRO A 325 -4.63 30.63 -7.59
CA PRO A 325 -3.26 30.23 -7.33
C PRO A 325 -2.57 29.71 -8.59
N VAL A 326 -1.25 29.82 -8.61
CA VAL A 326 -0.40 29.31 -9.68
C VAL A 326 0.48 28.20 -9.13
N GLU A 327 0.49 27.06 -9.80
CA GLU A 327 1.44 25.99 -9.53
C GLU A 327 2.74 26.26 -10.28
N ILE A 328 3.87 26.15 -9.59
CA ILE A 328 5.20 26.14 -10.19
C ILE A 328 5.73 24.70 -10.11
N VAL A 329 6.11 24.14 -11.26
CA VAL A 329 6.64 22.78 -11.38
C VAL A 329 8.11 22.85 -11.81
N ALA A 330 9.02 22.40 -10.95
CA ALA A 330 10.44 22.27 -11.21
C ALA A 330 10.79 20.83 -11.57
N THR A 331 11.18 20.57 -12.82
CA THR A 331 11.65 19.26 -13.30
C THR A 331 13.17 19.30 -13.49
N VAL A 332 13.93 18.64 -12.61
CA VAL A 332 15.38 18.50 -12.70
C VAL A 332 15.73 17.17 -13.36
N THR A 333 16.53 17.20 -14.42
CA THR A 333 17.03 16.04 -15.16
C THR A 333 18.54 15.90 -14.94
N GLU A 334 18.98 14.82 -14.32
CA GLU A 334 20.38 14.55 -14.00
C GLU A 334 21.23 14.34 -15.27
N SER A 335 22.39 15.00 -15.38
CA SER A 335 23.30 14.86 -16.54
C SER A 335 23.95 13.47 -16.67
N LEU A 336 24.02 12.70 -15.58
CA LEU A 336 24.69 11.40 -15.50
C LEU A 336 23.84 10.26 -16.06
N THR A 337 22.58 10.13 -15.62
CA THR A 337 21.68 9.04 -16.04
C THR A 337 20.52 9.49 -16.93
N GLY A 338 20.30 10.81 -17.09
CA GLY A 338 19.12 11.33 -17.77
C GLY A 338 17.82 11.19 -16.99
N THR A 339 17.85 10.76 -15.71
CA THR A 339 16.65 10.63 -14.89
C THR A 339 16.11 11.99 -14.44
N SER A 340 14.80 12.18 -14.56
CA SER A 340 14.11 13.41 -14.16
C SER A 340 13.34 13.24 -12.85
N ARG A 341 13.32 14.29 -12.01
CA ARG A 341 12.46 14.40 -10.83
C ARG A 341 11.73 15.74 -10.83
N LYS A 342 10.45 15.71 -10.48
CA LYS A 342 9.59 16.90 -10.35
C LYS A 342 9.41 17.27 -8.88
N ALA A 343 9.34 18.56 -8.61
CA ALA A 343 8.80 19.14 -7.38
C ALA A 343 7.81 20.23 -7.79
N SER A 344 6.70 20.38 -7.08
CA SER A 344 5.80 21.51 -7.29
C SER A 344 5.45 22.24 -6.00
N THR A 345 5.03 23.49 -6.16
CA THR A 345 4.61 24.37 -5.07
C THR A 345 3.53 25.31 -5.59
N ASN A 346 2.64 25.75 -4.69
CA ASN A 346 1.55 26.65 -5.00
C ASN A 346 1.87 28.06 -4.51
N VAL A 347 1.70 29.06 -5.38
CA VAL A 347 1.87 30.47 -5.06
C VAL A 347 0.51 31.17 -5.16
N PHE A 348 0.08 31.76 -4.05
CA PHE A 348 -1.20 32.44 -3.91
C PHE A 348 -1.02 33.94 -4.13
N PHE A 349 -1.67 34.50 -5.15
CA PHE A 349 -1.57 35.93 -5.43
C PHE A 349 -2.47 36.75 -4.50
N LYS A 350 -1.89 37.78 -3.86
CA LYS A 350 -2.59 38.71 -2.97
C LYS A 350 -2.67 40.09 -3.62
N GLN A 351 -3.80 40.78 -3.44
CA GLN A 351 -4.04 42.12 -3.99
C GLN A 351 -3.22 43.21 -3.27
N HIS A 352 -3.02 43.04 -1.96
CA HIS A 352 -2.32 43.98 -1.09
C HIS A 352 -1.07 43.32 -0.49
N ASP A 353 -0.12 44.15 -0.06
CA ASP A 353 1.21 43.70 0.35
C ASP A 353 1.27 43.17 1.79
N TYR A 354 0.18 43.32 2.56
CA TYR A 354 0.08 42.92 3.97
C TYR A 354 -1.14 42.04 4.25
N VAL A 355 -1.03 41.18 5.27
CA VAL A 355 -2.09 40.35 5.82
C VAL A 355 -2.30 40.74 7.28
N ILE A 356 -3.55 40.98 7.66
CA ILE A 356 -3.96 41.39 9.00
C ILE A 356 -4.84 40.28 9.59
N GLU A 357 -4.28 39.51 10.52
CA GLU A 357 -4.95 38.42 11.23
C GLU A 357 -5.45 38.95 12.58
N ILE A 358 -6.71 38.65 12.95
CA ILE A 358 -7.30 39.02 14.24
C ILE A 358 -7.69 37.71 14.95
N PHE A 359 -7.06 37.43 16.09
CA PHE A 359 -7.22 36.19 16.86
C PHE A 359 -7.13 36.47 18.38
N ASP A 360 -7.15 35.42 19.22
CA ASP A 360 -7.20 35.49 20.69
C ASP A 360 -8.31 36.39 21.28
N TYR A 361 -9.40 36.61 20.52
CA TYR A 361 -10.51 37.45 20.96
C TYR A 361 -11.63 36.62 21.59
N THR A 362 -12.32 37.22 22.55
CA THR A 362 -13.49 36.59 23.19
C THR A 362 -14.70 36.64 22.27
N THR A 363 -15.35 35.50 22.02
CA THR A 363 -16.59 35.38 21.22
C THR A 363 -17.83 35.94 21.92
N VAL A 364 -17.71 36.39 23.16
CA VAL A 364 -18.78 37.03 23.94
C VAL A 364 -18.24 38.26 24.66
N LEU A 365 -19.03 39.33 24.63
CA LEU A 365 -18.76 40.60 25.30
C LEU A 365 -19.10 40.52 26.79
N LYS A 366 -18.18 40.97 27.64
CA LYS A 366 -18.41 41.18 29.08
C LYS A 366 -18.37 42.70 29.35
N PRO A 367 -19.52 43.38 29.42
CA PRO A 367 -19.58 44.83 29.60
C PRO A 367 -18.74 45.31 30.79
N THR A 368 -18.16 46.51 30.71
CA THR A 368 -17.22 47.10 31.68
C THR A 368 -15.85 46.41 31.83
N LEU A 369 -15.64 45.22 31.26
CA LEU A 369 -14.31 44.62 31.12
C LEU A 369 -13.67 45.02 29.79
N ASN A 370 -12.36 44.80 29.69
CA ASN A 370 -11.64 45.07 28.46
C ASN A 370 -11.82 43.92 27.45
N PHE A 371 -12.25 44.27 26.24
CA PHE A 371 -12.07 43.42 25.08
C PHE A 371 -10.57 43.37 24.77
N THR A 372 -10.04 42.18 24.57
CA THR A 372 -8.68 41.97 24.09
C THR A 372 -8.72 41.14 22.83
N ALA A 373 -8.01 41.59 21.80
CA ALA A 373 -7.73 40.84 20.59
C ALA A 373 -6.26 40.98 20.23
N THR A 374 -5.66 39.91 19.71
CA THR A 374 -4.33 39.95 19.12
C THR A 374 -4.47 40.24 17.64
N VAL A 375 -3.90 41.36 17.17
CA VAL A 375 -3.81 41.72 15.75
C VAL A 375 -2.39 41.48 15.29
N LYS A 376 -2.20 40.57 14.34
CA LYS A 376 -0.89 40.29 13.72
C LYS A 376 -0.88 40.84 12.31
N ILE A 377 0.03 41.79 12.09
CA ILE A 377 0.38 42.30 10.78
C ILE A 377 1.57 41.48 10.30
N SER A 378 1.40 40.79 9.19
CA SER A 378 2.50 40.14 8.47
C SER A 378 2.55 40.65 7.05
N ARG A 379 3.75 40.73 6.48
CA ARG A 379 3.88 41.01 5.06
C ARG A 379 3.50 39.77 4.27
N SER A 380 2.75 39.92 3.18
CA SER A 380 2.28 38.80 2.37
C SER A 380 3.43 37.87 1.95
N ASP A 381 4.61 38.40 1.63
CA ASP A 381 5.78 37.60 1.22
C ASP A 381 6.56 36.93 2.37
N GLY A 382 6.03 36.94 3.60
CA GLY A 382 6.59 36.25 4.77
C GLY A 382 7.81 36.89 5.41
N LYS A 383 8.31 38.02 4.91
CA LYS A 383 9.40 38.76 5.56
C LYS A 383 8.87 39.64 6.70
N GLN A 384 9.75 39.94 7.65
CA GLN A 384 9.50 40.94 8.68
C GLN A 384 9.28 42.33 8.05
N LEU A 385 8.48 43.14 8.74
CA LEU A 385 8.22 44.54 8.38
C LEU A 385 9.52 45.34 8.44
N THR A 386 9.72 46.24 7.48
CA THR A 386 10.88 47.13 7.44
C THR A 386 10.66 48.35 8.35
N PRO A 387 11.73 49.04 8.81
CA PRO A 387 11.58 50.22 9.67
C PRO A 387 10.72 51.33 9.05
N GLU A 388 10.77 51.50 7.72
CA GLU A 388 9.95 52.45 6.94
C GLU A 388 8.46 52.03 6.89
N GLU A 389 8.18 50.73 6.77
CA GLU A 389 6.81 50.20 6.86
C GLU A 389 6.26 50.39 8.28
N MET A 390 7.09 50.19 9.31
CA MET A 390 6.76 50.33 10.73
C MET A 390 6.58 51.78 11.22
N GLU A 391 6.97 52.79 10.42
CA GLU A 391 6.68 54.21 10.68
C GLU A 391 5.18 54.53 10.46
N ASN A 392 4.43 53.64 9.80
CA ASN A 392 2.99 53.76 9.64
C ASN A 392 2.27 53.10 10.83
N ASP A 393 1.28 53.79 11.40
CA ASP A 393 0.48 53.23 12.49
C ASP A 393 -0.59 52.24 11.98
N LEU A 394 -0.86 51.21 12.79
CA LEU A 394 -2.04 50.36 12.64
C LEU A 394 -3.27 51.14 13.11
N VAL A 395 -4.17 51.47 12.19
CA VAL A 395 -5.45 52.13 12.50
C VAL A 395 -6.49 51.07 12.82
N THR A 396 -6.82 50.94 14.11
CA THR A 396 -7.98 50.16 14.53
C THR A 396 -9.22 51.05 14.63
N VAL A 397 -10.34 50.57 14.13
CA VAL A 397 -11.67 51.17 14.27
C VAL A 397 -12.54 50.15 14.99
N VAL A 398 -12.89 50.47 16.23
CA VAL A 398 -13.84 49.73 17.05
C VAL A 398 -15.18 50.40 16.91
N THR A 399 -16.19 49.67 16.43
CA THR A 399 -17.58 50.10 16.41
C THR A 399 -18.36 49.27 17.43
N GLN A 400 -18.77 49.86 18.55
CA GLN A 400 -19.66 49.21 19.51
C GLN A 400 -21.09 49.73 19.31
N LYS A 401 -22.03 48.85 18.92
CA LYS A 401 -23.44 49.20 18.73
C LYS A 401 -24.24 48.97 20.00
N LYS A 402 -25.24 49.81 20.20
CA LYS A 402 -26.18 49.74 21.32
C LYS A 402 -27.36 48.82 21.02
N ASN A 403 -27.90 48.19 22.07
CA ASN A 403 -29.13 47.40 21.97
C ASN A 403 -30.38 48.29 21.88
N ASP A 404 -30.74 48.76 20.68
CA ASP A 404 -32.05 49.37 20.42
C ASP A 404 -33.09 48.29 20.08
N ASN A 405 -34.23 48.31 20.79
CA ASN A 405 -35.35 47.40 20.54
C ASN A 405 -35.76 47.44 19.05
N PRO A 406 -36.14 46.29 18.42
CA PRO A 406 -36.46 46.21 17.00
C PRO A 406 -37.84 46.79 16.62
N THR A 407 -38.18 47.99 17.13
CA THR A 407 -39.36 48.78 16.78
C THR A 407 -39.15 49.57 15.49
N ARG A 408 -39.03 48.83 14.38
CA ARG A 408 -39.42 49.10 12.98
C ARG A 408 -39.17 50.45 12.27
N GLU A 409 -38.65 51.48 12.90
CA GLU A 409 -38.25 52.73 12.25
C GLU A 409 -36.77 53.04 12.50
N LYS A 410 -36.13 53.72 11.55
CA LYS A 410 -34.68 53.95 11.52
C LYS A 410 -34.24 54.94 12.60
N ALA A 411 -34.22 54.51 13.86
CA ALA A 411 -33.48 55.19 14.90
C ALA A 411 -31.99 55.23 14.51
N GLN A 412 -31.40 56.43 14.56
CA GLN A 412 -29.95 56.59 14.44
C GLN A 412 -29.31 56.13 15.75
N GLY A 413 -29.16 54.81 15.90
CA GLY A 413 -28.37 54.21 16.97
C GLY A 413 -27.01 54.89 17.04
N THR A 414 -26.63 55.36 18.22
CA THR A 414 -25.37 56.11 18.40
C THR A 414 -24.23 55.10 18.54
N ASP A 415 -23.74 54.60 17.40
CA ASP A 415 -22.60 53.68 17.37
C ASP A 415 -21.37 54.36 17.98
N TYR A 416 -20.78 53.72 19.01
CA TYR A 416 -19.54 54.17 19.60
C TYR A 416 -18.38 53.78 18.68
N ILE A 417 -17.92 54.73 17.87
CA ILE A 417 -16.77 54.57 16.98
C ILE A 417 -15.52 55.10 17.68
N GLN A 418 -14.66 54.21 18.15
CA GLN A 418 -13.32 54.54 18.64
C GLN A 418 -12.29 54.20 17.56
N MET A 419 -11.56 55.21 17.11
CA MET A 419 -10.36 55.03 16.31
C MET A 419 -9.13 55.05 17.23
N THR A 420 -8.19 54.13 17.04
CA THR A 420 -6.94 54.10 17.81
C THR A 420 -5.80 53.63 16.92
N GLU A 421 -4.78 54.46 16.86
CA GLU A 421 -3.52 54.25 16.15
C GLU A 421 -2.54 53.52 17.08
N TYR A 422 -1.96 52.43 16.58
CA TYR A 422 -0.96 51.62 17.30
C TYR A 422 0.32 51.56 16.48
N SER A 423 1.43 52.04 17.05
CA SER A 423 2.74 51.87 16.45
C SER A 423 3.13 50.39 16.44
N VAL A 424 3.52 49.87 15.28
CA VAL A 424 3.68 48.44 15.06
C VAL A 424 5.00 47.95 15.69
N PRO A 425 5.02 46.87 16.49
CA PRO A 425 6.25 46.29 17.05
C PRO A 425 6.98 45.38 16.05
N HIS A 426 8.26 45.06 16.30
CA HIS A 426 9.11 44.27 15.38
C HIS A 426 8.56 42.87 15.04
N ASN A 427 7.76 42.26 15.92
CA ASN A 427 7.11 40.98 15.67
C ASN A 427 5.80 41.10 14.88
N GLY A 428 5.33 42.32 14.59
CA GLY A 428 4.06 42.60 13.92
C GLY A 428 2.81 42.34 14.78
N VAL A 429 2.97 41.97 16.06
CA VAL A 429 1.86 41.55 16.93
C VAL A 429 1.47 42.68 17.88
N VAL A 430 0.31 43.29 17.62
CA VAL A 430 -0.30 44.32 18.47
C VAL A 430 -1.42 43.69 19.30
N LYS A 431 -1.32 43.77 20.63
CA LYS A 431 -2.44 43.44 21.52
C LYS A 431 -3.32 44.67 21.64
N VAL A 432 -4.51 44.59 21.04
CA VAL A 432 -5.52 45.64 21.03
C VAL A 432 -6.40 45.43 22.26
N GLU A 433 -6.40 46.39 23.18
CA GLU A 433 -7.16 46.33 24.43
C GLU A 433 -7.95 47.62 24.64
N PHE A 434 -9.27 47.50 24.84
CA PHE A 434 -10.16 48.64 25.07
C PHE A 434 -11.38 48.22 25.91
N PRO A 435 -11.97 49.13 26.70
CA PRO A 435 -13.14 48.82 27.51
C PRO A 435 -14.40 48.59 26.66
N ILE A 436 -15.17 47.57 27.00
CA ILE A 436 -16.51 47.34 26.45
C ILE A 436 -17.49 48.26 27.18
N MET A 437 -18.25 49.06 26.44
CA MET A 437 -19.25 49.98 27.03
C MET A 437 -20.39 49.18 27.68
N SER A 438 -21.01 49.76 28.72
CA SER A 438 -22.01 49.08 29.56
C SER A 438 -23.29 48.66 28.81
N ASP A 439 -23.57 49.24 27.65
CA ASP A 439 -24.79 49.07 26.86
C ASP A 439 -24.55 48.51 25.44
N SER A 440 -23.35 48.00 25.17
CA SER A 440 -22.99 47.41 23.87
C SER A 440 -23.53 46.00 23.67
N SER A 441 -24.23 45.77 22.57
CA SER A 441 -24.74 44.46 22.13
C SER A 441 -23.91 43.83 21.02
N GLU A 442 -23.28 44.64 20.17
CA GLU A 442 -22.42 44.20 19.07
C GLU A 442 -21.13 45.00 19.08
N LEU A 443 -20.01 44.34 18.80
CA LEU A 443 -18.69 44.93 18.67
C LEU A 443 -18.10 44.49 17.34
N GLN A 444 -17.74 45.45 16.49
CA GLN A 444 -16.94 45.21 15.30
C GLN A 444 -15.55 45.83 15.48
N LEU A 445 -14.51 45.01 15.39
CA LEU A 445 -13.12 45.45 15.35
C LEU A 445 -12.63 45.36 13.91
N LYS A 446 -12.38 46.52 13.28
CA LYS A 446 -11.74 46.63 11.98
C LYS A 446 -10.31 47.13 12.15
N ALA A 447 -9.34 46.38 11.67
CA ALA A 447 -7.93 46.73 11.67
C ALA A 447 -7.49 47.11 10.25
N SER A 448 -6.83 48.26 10.09
CA SER A 448 -6.40 48.80 8.79
C SER A 448 -4.94 49.25 8.87
N PHE A 449 -4.11 48.80 7.93
CA PHE A 449 -2.69 49.14 7.84
C PHE A 449 -2.33 49.37 6.38
N LEU A 450 -1.86 50.58 6.05
CA LEU A 450 -1.63 51.03 4.67
C LEU A 450 -2.85 50.79 3.75
N ASP A 451 -2.72 49.96 2.71
CA ASP A 451 -3.80 49.63 1.77
C ASP A 451 -4.57 48.34 2.15
N SER A 452 -4.25 47.74 3.29
CA SER A 452 -4.81 46.46 3.75
C SER A 452 -5.76 46.67 4.92
N ALA A 453 -6.88 45.94 4.94
CA ALA A 453 -7.84 45.96 6.06
C ALA A 453 -8.45 44.58 6.31
N SER A 454 -8.76 44.31 7.57
CA SER A 454 -9.43 43.09 8.06
C SER A 454 -10.44 43.46 9.15
N SER A 455 -11.49 42.66 9.35
CA SER A 455 -12.46 42.92 10.41
C SER A 455 -13.08 41.66 10.99
N VAL A 456 -13.38 41.72 12.28
CA VAL A 456 -14.13 40.71 13.04
C VAL A 456 -15.32 41.38 13.72
N ALA A 457 -16.40 40.63 13.93
CA ALA A 457 -17.57 41.08 14.67
C ALA A 457 -17.97 40.06 15.75
N VAL A 458 -18.46 40.56 16.87
CA VAL A 458 -18.95 39.80 18.03
C VAL A 458 -20.34 40.32 18.37
N HIS A 459 -21.35 39.44 18.32
CA HIS A 459 -22.77 39.80 18.44
C HIS A 459 -23.44 39.30 19.73
N SER A 460 -22.66 38.72 20.65
CA SER A 460 -23.15 38.05 21.87
C SER A 460 -22.64 38.76 23.11
N VAL A 461 -23.50 38.92 24.12
CA VAL A 461 -23.17 39.53 25.42
C VAL A 461 -23.38 38.51 26.53
N PHE A 462 -22.50 38.52 27.53
CA PHE A 462 -22.57 37.63 28.69
C PHE A 462 -23.65 38.12 29.66
N THR A 463 -24.54 37.24 30.08
CA THR A 463 -25.68 37.56 30.95
C THR A 463 -25.29 37.39 32.42
N SER A 464 -25.38 38.48 33.19
CA SER A 464 -25.24 38.51 34.65
C SER A 464 -26.32 39.42 35.27
N PRO A 465 -27.20 38.92 36.14
CA PRO A 465 -28.19 39.73 36.86
C PRO A 465 -27.60 40.93 37.63
N SER A 466 -26.45 40.76 38.29
CA SER A 466 -25.74 41.85 38.98
C SER A 466 -24.84 42.71 38.07
N ASN A 467 -24.73 42.37 36.78
CA ASN A 467 -23.71 42.90 35.85
C ASN A 467 -22.27 42.72 36.37
N THR A 468 -22.00 41.59 37.02
CA THR A 468 -20.69 41.25 37.57
C THR A 468 -19.98 40.27 36.65
N TYR A 469 -18.73 40.58 36.29
CA TYR A 469 -17.98 39.82 35.32
C TYR A 469 -16.55 39.59 35.79
N ILE A 470 -16.02 38.40 35.51
CA ILE A 470 -14.59 38.08 35.60
C ILE A 470 -14.03 37.61 34.26
N GLN A 471 -12.72 37.75 34.12
CA GLN A 471 -11.96 37.33 32.96
C GLN A 471 -10.66 36.64 33.39
N LEU A 472 -10.50 35.37 33.03
CA LEU A 472 -9.32 34.55 33.28
C LEU A 472 -8.36 34.66 32.10
N LYS A 473 -7.08 35.03 32.36
CA LYS A 473 -6.03 35.08 31.33
C LYS A 473 -4.75 34.42 31.83
N THR A 474 -4.02 33.79 30.93
CA THR A 474 -2.60 33.45 31.10
C THR A 474 -1.73 34.48 30.39
N ARG A 475 -0.46 34.62 30.78
CA ARG A 475 0.58 35.31 29.99
C ARG A 475 1.53 34.34 29.29
N ASP A 476 1.49 33.07 29.67
CA ASP A 476 2.40 32.04 29.21
C ASP A 476 1.82 31.34 27.98
N GLU A 477 2.52 31.44 26.84
CA GLU A 477 2.08 30.95 25.53
C GLU A 477 2.39 29.46 25.31
N HIS A 478 3.39 28.91 26.02
CA HIS A 478 3.81 27.50 25.93
C HIS A 478 3.78 26.82 27.30
N ILE A 479 2.71 26.06 27.56
CA ILE A 479 2.49 25.38 28.85
C ILE A 479 2.95 23.91 28.73
N THR A 480 3.87 23.52 29.60
CA THR A 480 4.51 22.19 29.64
C THR A 480 4.17 21.45 30.94
N VAL A 481 4.03 20.12 30.87
CA VAL A 481 3.86 19.28 32.06
C VAL A 481 5.04 19.48 33.03
N GLY A 482 4.74 19.74 34.31
CA GLY A 482 5.73 19.97 35.36
C GLY A 482 6.21 21.42 35.52
N SER A 483 5.93 22.32 34.57
CA SER A 483 6.33 23.73 34.66
C SER A 483 5.18 24.61 35.18
N PRO A 484 5.36 25.41 36.25
CA PRO A 484 4.32 26.32 36.71
C PRO A 484 4.08 27.47 35.73
N PHE A 485 2.81 27.81 35.47
CA PHE A 485 2.38 28.94 34.64
C PHE A 485 1.41 29.84 35.41
N ASN A 486 1.31 31.12 35.05
CA ASN A 486 0.61 32.15 35.81
C ASN A 486 -0.75 32.53 35.22
N LEU A 487 -1.80 32.30 36.01
CA LEU A 487 -3.16 32.75 35.77
C LEU A 487 -3.40 34.10 36.45
N THR A 488 -4.10 35.00 35.77
CA THR A 488 -4.59 36.27 36.31
C THR A 488 -6.08 36.39 36.09
N VAL A 489 -6.81 36.73 37.15
CA VAL A 489 -8.25 36.95 37.16
C VAL A 489 -8.52 38.44 37.32
N SER A 490 -8.98 39.04 36.23
CA SER A 490 -9.54 40.40 36.21
C SER A 490 -11.04 40.34 36.50
N GLY A 491 -11.61 41.40 37.08
CA GLY A 491 -13.04 41.50 37.31
C GLY A 491 -13.46 42.90 37.73
N ASN A 492 -14.70 43.27 37.42
CA ASN A 492 -15.24 44.61 37.69
C ASN A 492 -15.59 44.80 39.18
N GLN A 493 -15.77 43.71 39.93
CA GLN A 493 -15.95 43.70 41.39
C GLN A 493 -14.76 43.06 42.13
N LYS A 494 -14.77 43.12 43.48
CA LYS A 494 -13.72 42.56 44.35
C LYS A 494 -14.21 41.28 45.04
N PHE A 495 -13.79 40.13 44.53
CA PHE A 495 -13.94 38.85 45.22
C PHE A 495 -12.93 38.69 46.39
N LYS A 496 -13.27 37.82 47.36
CA LYS A 496 -12.41 37.48 48.53
C LYS A 496 -11.60 36.20 48.31
N GLU A 497 -12.21 35.23 47.65
CA GLU A 497 -11.67 33.91 47.34
C GLU A 497 -12.31 33.49 46.02
N ILE A 498 -11.55 32.77 45.19
CA ILE A 498 -12.00 32.17 43.94
C ILE A 498 -11.70 30.67 43.95
N SER A 499 -12.69 29.87 43.57
CA SER A 499 -12.55 28.44 43.34
C SER A 499 -12.09 28.20 41.90
N TYR A 500 -11.19 27.25 41.69
CA TYR A 500 -10.77 26.82 40.36
C TYR A 500 -10.95 25.31 40.18
N MET A 501 -11.24 24.89 38.96
CA MET A 501 -11.25 23.49 38.55
C MET A 501 -10.56 23.35 37.20
N VAL A 502 -9.85 22.23 37.02
CA VAL A 502 -9.17 21.89 35.77
C VAL A 502 -9.73 20.56 35.27
N ILE A 503 -10.18 20.55 34.02
CA ILE A 503 -10.80 19.40 33.36
C ILE A 503 -9.92 19.01 32.16
N SER A 504 -9.64 17.73 32.00
CA SER A 504 -9.03 17.17 30.79
C SER A 504 -9.55 15.76 30.55
N LYS A 505 -9.66 15.32 29.29
CA LYS A 505 -10.16 13.97 28.91
C LYS A 505 -11.50 13.59 29.56
N GLY A 506 -12.37 14.55 29.86
CA GLY A 506 -13.65 14.34 30.54
C GLY A 506 -13.58 14.11 32.06
N GLN A 507 -12.45 14.41 32.71
CA GLN A 507 -12.23 14.27 34.15
C GLN A 507 -11.80 15.61 34.77
N LEU A 508 -12.33 15.94 35.95
CA LEU A 508 -11.66 16.90 36.84
C LEU A 508 -10.32 16.30 37.28
N VAL A 509 -9.23 16.96 36.90
CA VAL A 509 -7.84 16.57 37.20
C VAL A 509 -7.23 17.41 38.33
N ALA A 510 -7.76 18.61 38.59
CA ALA A 510 -7.41 19.41 39.76
C ALA A 510 -8.58 20.30 40.20
N VAL A 511 -8.64 20.59 41.51
CA VAL A 511 -9.54 21.59 42.11
C VAL A 511 -8.79 22.34 43.20
N GLY A 512 -9.22 23.56 43.50
CA GLY A 512 -8.68 24.29 44.64
C GLY A 512 -9.29 25.68 44.81
N LYS A 513 -8.72 26.43 45.75
CA LYS A 513 -9.17 27.76 46.16
C LYS A 513 -7.99 28.71 46.25
N GLN A 514 -8.23 29.98 45.96
CA GLN A 514 -7.20 31.00 45.92
C GLN A 514 -7.76 32.37 46.33
N SER A 515 -7.02 33.13 47.14
CA SER A 515 -7.40 34.50 47.51
C SER A 515 -6.72 35.57 46.65
N SER A 516 -5.61 35.22 45.98
CA SER A 516 -4.89 36.12 45.08
C SER A 516 -5.57 36.24 43.70
N ARG A 517 -5.54 37.45 43.13
CA ARG A 517 -5.93 37.69 41.72
C ARG A 517 -4.97 37.06 40.70
N THR A 518 -3.72 36.82 41.10
CA THR A 518 -2.71 36.15 40.26
C THR A 518 -2.14 34.96 41.02
N PHE A 519 -2.13 33.80 40.39
CA PHE A 519 -1.68 32.54 40.99
C PHE A 519 -1.11 31.61 39.94
N SER A 520 -0.26 30.68 40.39
CA SER A 520 0.38 29.71 39.50
C SER A 520 -0.23 28.33 39.67
N LEU A 521 -0.36 27.59 38.56
CA LEU A 521 -0.69 26.17 38.56
C LEU A 521 0.42 25.38 37.85
N THR A 522 0.63 24.12 38.25
CA THR A 522 1.61 23.22 37.62
C THR A 522 0.85 22.09 36.92
N PRO A 523 0.95 21.95 35.58
CA PRO A 523 0.24 20.91 34.84
C PRO A 523 0.81 19.53 35.13
N GLU A 524 -0.07 18.54 35.31
CA GLU A 524 0.29 17.13 35.38
C GLU A 524 0.10 16.44 34.02
N ALA A 525 0.63 15.22 33.86
CA ALA A 525 0.46 14.43 32.64
C ALA A 525 -1.03 14.11 32.31
N SER A 526 -1.90 14.16 33.31
CA SER A 526 -3.36 14.04 33.17
C SER A 526 -4.01 15.24 32.47
N TRP A 527 -3.32 16.39 32.36
CA TRP A 527 -3.81 17.62 31.73
C TRP A 527 -3.54 17.67 30.22
N ALA A 528 -2.64 16.82 29.72
CA ALA A 528 -2.22 16.80 28.31
C ALA A 528 -3.15 15.91 27.46
N PRO A 529 -3.48 16.31 26.22
CA PRO A 529 -2.89 17.42 25.45
C PRO A 529 -3.59 18.79 25.63
N LYS A 530 -4.75 18.84 26.29
CA LYS A 530 -5.55 20.07 26.44
C LYS A 530 -6.25 20.07 27.79
N ALA A 531 -6.22 21.22 28.47
CA ALA A 531 -6.89 21.42 29.75
C ALA A 531 -7.91 22.58 29.67
N CYS A 532 -9.05 22.38 30.29
CA CYS A 532 -10.15 23.34 30.39
C CYS A 532 -10.20 23.84 31.84
N ILE A 533 -9.84 25.10 32.07
CA ILE A 533 -9.77 25.70 33.41
C ILE A 533 -10.99 26.58 33.61
N ILE A 534 -11.80 26.28 34.62
CA ILE A 534 -12.89 27.16 35.05
C ILE A 534 -12.48 27.80 36.37
N VAL A 535 -12.70 29.10 36.49
CA VAL A 535 -12.65 29.83 37.77
C VAL A 535 -14.02 30.41 38.08
N TYR A 536 -14.43 30.37 39.34
CA TYR A 536 -15.69 30.96 39.77
C TYR A 536 -15.66 31.38 41.24
N TYR A 537 -16.51 32.32 41.60
CA TYR A 537 -16.86 32.62 42.99
C TYR A 537 -18.36 32.91 43.08
N ILE A 538 -18.87 32.98 44.31
CA ILE A 538 -20.28 33.17 44.59
C ILE A 538 -20.45 34.45 45.39
N GLU A 539 -21.30 35.36 44.91
CA GLU A 539 -21.60 36.63 45.58
C GLU A 539 -22.55 36.47 46.77
N GLN A 540 -22.73 37.55 47.54
CA GLN A 540 -23.57 37.54 48.75
C GLN A 540 -25.06 37.27 48.48
N ASP A 541 -25.54 37.59 47.28
CA ASP A 541 -26.89 37.27 46.79
C ASP A 541 -27.01 35.83 46.25
N GLY A 542 -25.89 35.10 46.18
CA GLY A 542 -25.78 33.76 45.63
C GLY A 542 -25.48 33.70 44.13
N GLU A 543 -25.24 34.81 43.41
CA GLU A 543 -24.89 34.74 41.98
C GLU A 543 -23.55 34.02 41.76
N VAL A 544 -23.52 33.05 40.85
CA VAL A 544 -22.29 32.36 40.44
C VAL A 544 -21.62 33.14 39.31
N ILE A 545 -20.51 33.80 39.62
CA ILE A 545 -19.68 34.55 38.68
C ILE A 545 -18.53 33.65 38.22
N SER A 546 -18.48 33.30 36.93
CA SER A 546 -17.55 32.30 36.38
C SER A 546 -16.88 32.71 35.07
N ASP A 547 -15.70 32.17 34.80
CA ASP A 547 -15.05 32.23 33.50
C ASP A 547 -14.20 30.97 33.19
N ILE A 548 -13.87 30.79 31.91
CA ILE A 548 -13.20 29.63 31.32
C ILE A 548 -11.96 30.04 30.53
N LEU A 549 -10.90 29.24 30.64
CA LEU A 549 -9.72 29.30 29.79
C LEU A 549 -9.34 27.90 29.32
N LYS A 550 -9.38 27.66 28.00
CA LYS A 550 -8.91 26.42 27.37
C LYS A 550 -7.43 26.59 27.00
N ILE A 551 -6.56 25.68 27.46
CA ILE A 551 -5.11 25.73 27.19
C ILE A 551 -4.60 24.43 26.54
N PRO A 552 -3.72 24.49 25.54
CA PRO A 552 -2.91 23.34 25.14
C PRO A 552 -1.84 23.07 26.20
N VAL A 553 -1.54 21.79 26.45
CA VAL A 553 -0.51 21.34 27.39
C VAL A 553 0.39 20.34 26.69
N GLN A 554 1.66 20.71 26.52
CA GLN A 554 2.65 19.87 25.84
C GLN A 554 2.91 18.58 26.62
N LEU A 555 2.68 17.44 25.98
CA LEU A 555 2.88 16.10 26.52
C LEU A 555 4.38 15.74 26.54
N ASP A 556 4.89 15.31 27.70
CA ASP A 556 6.23 14.70 27.84
C ASP A 556 6.08 13.23 28.27
N PHE A 557 6.67 12.30 27.52
CA PHE A 557 6.61 10.87 27.85
C PHE A 557 7.50 10.56 29.04
N LYS A 558 6.95 9.92 30.08
CA LYS A 558 7.76 9.46 31.23
C LYS A 558 8.73 8.35 30.83
N ASN A 559 8.30 7.45 29.95
CA ASN A 559 9.17 6.43 29.37
C ASN A 559 9.94 7.02 28.19
N LYS A 560 11.22 7.37 28.38
CA LYS A 560 12.06 7.94 27.32
C LYS A 560 12.93 6.85 26.69
N ILE A 561 13.02 6.87 25.36
CA ILE A 561 13.91 6.04 24.55
C ILE A 561 14.87 6.93 23.76
N LYS A 562 16.14 6.57 23.77
CA LYS A 562 17.18 7.19 22.95
C LYS A 562 17.84 6.15 22.06
N LEU A 563 17.88 6.46 20.77
CA LEU A 563 18.70 5.76 19.79
C LEU A 563 19.98 6.56 19.55
N SER A 564 21.11 5.86 19.44
CA SER A 564 22.36 6.47 18.97
C SER A 564 23.18 5.45 18.19
N TRP A 565 23.55 5.80 16.97
CA TRP A 565 24.55 5.07 16.20
C TRP A 565 25.94 5.31 16.80
N SER A 566 26.76 4.26 16.83
CA SER A 566 28.18 4.34 17.24
C SER A 566 29.04 5.29 16.37
N LYS A 567 28.59 5.57 15.15
CA LYS A 567 29.24 6.47 14.19
C LYS A 567 28.15 7.23 13.42
N PRO A 568 28.26 8.55 13.19
CA PRO A 568 27.27 9.30 12.41
C PRO A 568 27.42 9.11 10.89
N ARG A 569 28.61 8.71 10.43
CA ARG A 569 28.95 8.48 9.02
C ARG A 569 29.79 7.21 8.90
N VAL A 570 29.46 6.40 7.91
CA VAL A 570 30.05 5.07 7.69
C VAL A 570 30.06 4.69 6.21
N LYS A 571 30.81 3.66 5.87
CA LYS A 571 30.82 3.07 4.54
C LYS A 571 29.80 1.93 4.43
N PRO A 572 29.34 1.61 3.19
CA PRO A 572 28.76 0.31 2.85
C PRO A 572 29.45 -0.87 3.54
N SER A 573 28.67 -1.74 4.18
CA SER A 573 29.11 -2.93 4.94
C SER A 573 30.12 -2.70 6.08
N ASP A 574 30.31 -1.46 6.54
CA ASP A 574 30.86 -1.25 7.89
C ASP A 574 29.95 -1.93 8.92
N LYS A 575 30.55 -2.54 9.93
CA LYS A 575 29.82 -2.85 11.16
C LYS A 575 29.57 -1.56 11.94
N VAL A 576 28.32 -1.35 12.31
CA VAL A 576 27.90 -0.33 13.27
C VAL A 576 27.08 -0.96 14.36
N SER A 577 27.16 -0.40 15.55
CA SER A 577 26.20 -0.68 16.59
C SER A 577 25.12 0.41 16.68
N LEU A 578 23.86 -0.03 16.78
CA LEU A 578 22.74 0.78 17.23
C LEU A 578 22.62 0.59 18.75
N ARG A 579 22.95 1.62 19.52
CA ARG A 579 22.71 1.63 20.96
C ARG A 579 21.31 2.16 21.24
N ILE A 580 20.53 1.36 21.95
CA ILE A 580 19.23 1.72 22.52
C ILE A 580 19.42 1.95 24.01
N SER A 581 18.80 2.99 24.54
CA SER A 581 18.71 3.25 25.98
C SER A 581 17.29 3.62 26.34
N VAL A 582 16.74 2.94 27.35
CA VAL A 582 15.36 3.11 27.84
C VAL A 582 15.38 3.55 29.30
N THR A 583 14.34 4.26 29.73
CA THR A 583 14.23 4.75 31.11
C THR A 583 13.96 3.61 32.11
N GLN A 584 13.22 2.57 31.71
CA GLN A 584 12.81 1.46 32.57
C GLN A 584 13.22 0.09 32.00
N SER A 585 13.76 -0.78 32.84
CA SER A 585 13.87 -2.22 32.59
C SER A 585 12.51 -2.87 32.36
N TYR A 586 12.48 -4.05 31.77
CA TYR A 586 11.27 -4.84 31.46
C TYR A 586 10.34 -4.14 30.44
N SER A 587 10.92 -3.26 29.61
CA SER A 587 10.26 -2.62 28.49
C SER A 587 10.34 -3.45 27.21
N LEU A 588 9.28 -3.40 26.38
CA LEU A 588 9.31 -3.81 24.98
C LEU A 588 9.72 -2.61 24.13
N VAL A 589 10.60 -2.83 23.15
CA VAL A 589 11.09 -1.81 22.21
C VAL A 589 10.75 -2.24 20.78
N GLY A 590 10.16 -1.32 20.02
CA GLY A 590 9.86 -1.50 18.60
C GLY A 590 10.67 -0.54 17.74
N ILE A 591 11.57 -1.05 16.89
CA ILE A 591 12.47 -0.26 16.02
C ILE A 591 12.11 -0.44 14.55
N VAL A 592 12.16 0.66 13.78
CA VAL A 592 12.17 0.63 12.31
C VAL A 592 13.32 1.50 11.78
N ALA A 593 14.02 1.04 10.74
CA ALA A 593 15.03 1.83 10.02
C ALA A 593 14.85 1.67 8.51
N VAL A 594 14.58 2.78 7.83
CA VAL A 594 14.26 2.84 6.39
C VAL A 594 15.23 3.73 5.61
N ASP A 595 15.38 3.45 4.32
CA ASP A 595 16.13 4.31 3.39
C ASP A 595 15.39 5.66 3.25
N LYS A 596 16.12 6.77 3.38
CA LYS A 596 15.57 8.13 3.24
C LYS A 596 14.86 8.36 1.89
N SER A 597 15.21 7.61 0.85
CA SER A 597 14.51 7.63 -0.45
C SER A 597 13.06 7.14 -0.40
N VAL A 598 12.70 6.29 0.55
CA VAL A 598 11.31 5.82 0.76
C VAL A 598 10.44 6.97 1.29
N LYS A 599 10.99 7.80 2.17
CA LYS A 599 10.31 9.00 2.73
C LYS A 599 10.11 10.14 1.71
N LEU A 600 10.65 10.02 0.49
CA LEU A 600 10.46 10.98 -0.60
C LEU A 600 9.27 10.67 -1.52
N ILE A 601 8.54 9.57 -1.31
CA ILE A 601 7.45 9.13 -2.20
C ILE A 601 6.07 9.30 -1.54
N GLY A 602 5.96 9.27 -0.20
CA GLY A 602 4.69 9.45 0.51
C GLY A 602 4.87 9.76 2.00
N ASN A 603 3.75 10.08 2.67
CA ASN A 603 3.70 10.45 4.09
C ASN A 603 4.17 9.30 5.00
N SER A 604 4.84 9.60 6.11
CA SER A 604 5.41 8.57 6.99
C SER A 604 4.33 7.78 7.75
N ASN A 605 4.45 6.44 7.77
CA ASN A 605 3.67 5.56 8.65
C ASN A 605 4.36 5.35 10.02
N ASP A 606 5.34 6.19 10.38
CA ASP A 606 5.88 6.25 11.74
C ASP A 606 4.79 6.69 12.74
N ILE A 607 4.82 6.16 13.97
CA ILE A 607 4.01 6.72 15.07
C ILE A 607 4.69 8.03 15.50
N THR A 608 4.16 9.17 15.07
CA THR A 608 4.68 10.50 15.42
C THR A 608 4.06 11.04 16.71
N MET A 609 4.62 12.15 17.20
CA MET A 609 4.04 12.89 18.32
C MET A 609 2.66 13.46 17.97
N GLU A 610 2.46 13.92 16.74
CA GLU A 610 1.15 14.45 16.29
C GLU A 610 0.08 13.35 16.32
N ASN A 611 0.41 12.14 15.83
CA ASN A 611 -0.51 11.00 15.86
C ASN A 611 -0.96 10.67 17.30
N VAL A 612 -0.05 10.75 18.27
CA VAL A 612 -0.36 10.51 19.69
C VAL A 612 -1.18 11.65 20.29
N VAL A 613 -0.85 12.91 19.99
CA VAL A 613 -1.61 14.08 20.45
C VAL A 613 -3.04 14.03 19.92
N HIS A 614 -3.22 13.80 18.62
CA HIS A 614 -4.53 13.69 17.98
C HIS A 614 -5.37 12.55 18.57
N GLU A 615 -4.80 11.36 18.73
CA GLU A 615 -5.49 10.21 19.35
C GLU A 615 -5.87 10.47 20.83
N LEU A 616 -5.09 11.30 21.54
CA LEU A 616 -5.42 11.75 22.89
C LEU A 616 -6.47 12.89 22.92
N GLU A 617 -6.50 13.77 21.91
CA GLU A 617 -7.52 14.83 21.78
C GLU A 617 -8.92 14.25 21.62
N LEU A 618 -9.06 13.09 20.96
CA LEU A 618 -10.31 12.35 20.85
C LEU A 618 -10.91 11.90 22.20
N TYR A 619 -10.19 12.01 23.33
CA TYR A 619 -10.77 11.82 24.67
C TYR A 619 -11.30 13.12 25.30
N ASN A 620 -11.00 14.29 24.75
CA ASN A 620 -11.53 15.55 25.25
C ASN A 620 -13.03 15.67 24.93
N THR A 621 -13.74 16.38 25.79
CA THR A 621 -15.18 16.54 25.73
C THR A 621 -15.51 17.99 25.41
N GLU A 622 -15.76 18.30 24.13
CA GLU A 622 -16.18 19.63 23.69
C GLU A 622 -17.63 19.59 23.21
N TYR A 623 -18.50 20.31 23.91
CA TYR A 623 -19.73 20.81 23.33
C TYR A 623 -19.38 22.15 22.68
N TYR A 624 -19.54 22.29 21.37
CA TYR A 624 -19.30 23.56 20.67
C TYR A 624 -20.56 24.45 20.75
N LEU A 625 -20.88 24.93 21.96
CA LEU A 625 -21.93 25.90 22.20
C LEU A 625 -21.36 27.29 21.89
N GLY A 626 -21.25 27.61 20.60
CA GLY A 626 -20.49 28.76 20.07
C GLY A 626 -20.86 30.18 20.55
N MET A 627 -21.70 30.32 21.58
CA MET A 627 -22.07 31.56 22.26
C MET A 627 -22.20 31.32 23.79
N PHE A 628 -21.21 31.74 24.59
CA PHE A 628 -21.25 31.72 26.07
C PHE A 628 -22.23 32.77 26.64
N LEU A 629 -23.53 32.57 26.56
CA LEU A 629 -24.50 33.61 26.98
C LEU A 629 -24.64 33.77 28.50
N ASN A 630 -24.17 32.86 29.35
CA ASN A 630 -24.37 32.90 30.81
C ASN A 630 -23.35 32.05 31.60
N SER A 631 -23.44 32.06 32.94
CA SER A 631 -22.56 31.30 33.82
C SER A 631 -22.77 29.78 33.77
N PHE A 632 -23.94 29.26 33.43
CA PHE A 632 -24.14 27.81 33.24
C PHE A 632 -23.40 27.27 32.01
N ALA A 633 -23.41 28.00 30.89
CA ALA A 633 -22.73 27.63 29.66
C ALA A 633 -21.20 27.45 29.84
N VAL A 634 -20.58 28.24 30.72
CA VAL A 634 -19.16 28.13 31.11
C VAL A 634 -18.80 26.73 31.60
N PHE A 635 -19.69 26.06 32.34
CA PHE A 635 -19.47 24.70 32.82
C PHE A 635 -19.77 23.64 31.74
N GLN A 636 -20.83 23.83 30.95
CA GLN A 636 -21.19 22.90 29.88
C GLN A 636 -20.10 22.79 28.79
N GLU A 637 -19.38 23.88 28.51
CA GLU A 637 -18.29 23.96 27.53
C GLU A 637 -17.01 23.18 27.93
N CYS A 638 -16.81 22.89 29.22
CA CYS A 638 -15.84 21.89 29.70
C CYS A 638 -16.47 20.50 29.92
N GLY A 639 -17.70 20.27 29.45
CA GLY A 639 -18.41 18.99 29.60
C GLY A 639 -19.00 18.73 31.00
N LEU A 640 -19.20 19.75 31.83
CA LEU A 640 -19.70 19.61 33.21
C LEU A 640 -21.19 19.94 33.36
N TRP A 641 -21.89 19.06 34.08
CA TRP A 641 -23.19 19.32 34.70
C TRP A 641 -22.98 19.90 36.11
N VAL A 642 -23.81 20.87 36.49
CA VAL A 642 -23.71 21.59 37.78
C VAL A 642 -25.00 21.46 38.58
N LEU A 643 -24.84 21.11 39.86
CA LEU A 643 -25.87 21.07 40.88
C LEU A 643 -25.48 22.02 42.01
N THR A 644 -26.26 23.08 42.23
CA THR A 644 -25.96 24.13 43.21
C THR A 644 -27.27 24.72 43.75
N ASP A 645 -27.23 25.25 44.98
CA ASP A 645 -28.28 26.13 45.52
C ASP A 645 -27.93 27.63 45.37
N ALA A 646 -26.83 27.91 44.67
CA ALA A 646 -26.50 29.24 44.17
C ALA A 646 -27.29 29.62 42.91
N ASN A 647 -27.45 30.92 42.69
CA ASN A 647 -28.05 31.50 41.49
C ASN A 647 -27.07 31.37 40.31
N LEU A 648 -27.06 30.19 39.70
CA LEU A 648 -26.36 29.91 38.44
C LEU A 648 -27.27 30.31 37.28
N VAL A 649 -26.89 31.37 36.57
CA VAL A 649 -27.66 31.96 35.47
C VAL A 649 -27.76 30.96 34.32
N ARG A 650 -28.99 30.68 33.89
CA ARG A 650 -29.33 29.81 32.74
C ARG A 650 -30.21 30.59 31.78
N ASP A 651 -30.07 30.32 30.50
CA ASP A 651 -31.07 30.76 29.52
C ASP A 651 -32.26 29.80 29.57
N ASN A 652 -33.48 30.30 29.34
CA ASN A 652 -34.67 29.48 29.14
C ASN A 652 -34.68 28.89 27.72
N ILE A 653 -33.64 28.11 27.37
CA ILE A 653 -33.51 27.35 26.11
C ILE A 653 -33.68 25.85 26.39
N ASP A 654 -34.65 25.51 27.26
CA ASP A 654 -35.22 24.16 27.32
C ASP A 654 -36.14 23.97 26.10
N GLU A 655 -35.57 23.59 24.93
CA GLU A 655 -36.23 22.80 23.84
C GLU A 655 -35.41 22.68 22.52
N VAL A 656 -34.25 23.32 22.39
CA VAL A 656 -33.69 23.63 21.06
C VAL A 656 -32.36 22.90 20.74
N TYR A 657 -32.47 21.94 19.80
CA TYR A 657 -31.44 21.15 19.09
C TYR A 657 -30.82 19.91 19.76
N ASP A 658 -31.52 18.77 19.56
CA ASP A 658 -30.91 17.45 19.36
C ASP A 658 -30.87 17.15 17.85
N THR A 659 -29.80 17.57 17.16
CA THR A 659 -29.55 17.24 15.74
C THR A 659 -28.05 17.06 15.49
N GLN A 660 -27.68 15.88 15.00
CA GLN A 660 -26.33 15.34 15.01
C GLN A 660 -25.77 15.22 13.58
N GLU A 661 -25.16 16.27 13.03
CA GLU A 661 -24.34 16.18 11.80
C GLU A 661 -23.41 17.41 11.61
N TYR A 662 -22.31 17.21 10.89
CA TYR A 662 -21.23 18.17 10.53
C TYR A 662 -20.27 18.68 11.63
N SER A 663 -19.04 18.15 11.64
CA SER A 663 -17.90 18.82 10.95
C SER A 663 -16.59 18.02 11.05
N GLU A 664 -15.99 17.70 9.90
CA GLU A 664 -14.58 17.30 9.77
C GLU A 664 -13.90 18.20 8.74
N ARG A 665 -12.72 18.76 9.07
CA ARG A 665 -11.49 18.85 8.23
C ARG A 665 -10.54 20.03 8.59
N PHE A 666 -9.25 19.73 8.38
CA PHE A 666 -8.08 20.62 8.21
C PHE A 666 -7.43 21.30 9.43
N ALA A 667 -6.25 20.76 9.79
CA ALA A 667 -5.11 21.47 10.34
C ALA A 667 -3.83 20.81 9.77
N GLU A 668 -2.79 21.59 9.47
CA GLU A 668 -1.54 21.11 8.85
C GLU A 668 -0.35 22.05 9.19
N GLU A 669 0.87 21.50 9.13
CA GLU A 669 2.20 22.14 8.95
C GLU A 669 3.04 22.78 10.11
N ASN A 670 4.19 22.10 10.35
CA ASN A 670 5.59 22.59 10.19
C ASN A 670 6.50 22.93 11.40
N GLU A 671 7.72 22.35 11.37
CA GLU A 671 8.84 22.44 12.34
C GLU A 671 10.21 22.47 11.60
N ALA A 672 11.34 22.84 12.24
CA ALA A 672 12.64 22.96 11.55
C ALA A 672 13.95 22.87 12.40
N ASN A 673 15.04 22.43 11.75
CA ASN A 673 16.45 22.92 11.82
C ASN A 673 17.60 22.28 12.69
N LEU A 674 18.67 21.90 11.95
CA LEU A 674 20.13 22.20 12.12
C LEU A 674 21.13 21.25 12.85
N VAL A 675 22.42 21.39 12.44
CA VAL A 675 23.54 20.41 12.41
C VAL A 675 24.93 21.13 12.50
N ASP A 676 26.03 20.48 12.94
CA ASP A 676 27.42 20.93 12.63
C ASP A 676 28.53 19.81 12.59
N PHE A 677 29.79 20.13 12.22
CA PHE A 677 30.73 19.25 11.42
C PHE A 677 32.23 19.02 11.84
N GLU A 678 32.92 18.17 11.03
CA GLU A 678 34.38 17.90 10.76
C GLU A 678 34.96 16.51 11.20
N ASP A 679 36.23 16.15 10.89
CA ASP A 679 36.70 15.46 9.64
C ASP A 679 37.83 14.43 9.97
N THR A 680 38.06 13.43 9.09
CA THR A 680 39.22 12.47 8.97
C THR A 680 39.52 11.38 10.04
N SER A 681 40.21 10.25 9.76
CA SER A 681 40.35 9.37 8.56
C SER A 681 41.15 8.06 8.88
N SER A 682 40.96 6.97 8.12
CA SER A 682 41.97 5.94 7.74
C SER A 682 41.34 4.81 6.90
N ALA A 683 42.13 3.96 6.23
CA ALA A 683 41.64 3.01 5.22
C ALA A 683 42.48 1.72 5.08
N SER A 684 41.83 0.57 4.84
CA SER A 684 42.42 -0.64 4.22
C SER A 684 41.36 -1.70 3.85
N ASN A 685 41.58 -2.39 2.72
CA ASN A 685 40.84 -3.53 2.14
C ASN A 685 39.38 -3.29 1.69
N SER A 686 39.09 -3.65 0.43
CA SER A 686 37.85 -3.33 -0.29
C SER A 686 36.79 -4.43 -0.19
N HIS A 687 35.60 -4.07 0.30
CA HIS A 687 34.39 -4.88 0.26
C HIS A 687 33.72 -4.86 -1.13
N VAL A 688 32.94 -5.90 -1.45
CA VAL A 688 32.21 -6.04 -2.73
C VAL A 688 30.72 -5.80 -2.53
N ARG A 689 30.22 -4.67 -3.03
CA ARG A 689 28.84 -4.22 -2.82
C ARG A 689 27.81 -5.04 -3.60
N LYS A 690 26.85 -5.66 -2.89
CA LYS A 690 25.81 -6.57 -3.42
C LYS A 690 24.41 -6.42 -2.79
N HIS A 691 24.27 -5.89 -1.57
CA HIS A 691 23.00 -5.90 -0.81
C HIS A 691 22.33 -4.51 -0.71
N PHE A 692 21.20 -4.31 -1.38
CA PHE A 692 20.50 -3.01 -1.51
C PHE A 692 19.01 -3.09 -1.11
N PRO A 693 18.66 -3.17 0.19
CA PRO A 693 17.28 -3.21 0.68
C PRO A 693 16.62 -1.81 0.74
N GLU A 694 15.29 -1.76 0.91
CA GLU A 694 14.51 -0.52 1.08
C GLU A 694 14.19 -0.22 2.57
N SER A 695 13.97 -1.29 3.34
CA SER A 695 13.86 -1.29 4.81
C SER A 695 14.96 -2.20 5.36
N TRP A 696 15.70 -1.72 6.37
CA TRP A 696 16.91 -2.39 6.89
C TRP A 696 16.69 -3.05 8.25
N ILE A 697 16.00 -2.36 9.16
CA ILE A 697 15.71 -2.86 10.51
C ILE A 697 14.20 -2.81 10.72
N TRP A 698 13.62 -3.94 11.09
CA TRP A 698 12.25 -4.06 11.60
C TRP A 698 12.28 -5.07 12.73
N LEU A 699 12.23 -4.60 13.98
CA LEU A 699 12.44 -5.42 15.17
C LEU A 699 11.45 -5.03 16.27
N ASP A 700 10.88 -6.04 16.92
CA ASP A 700 10.18 -5.94 18.19
C ASP A 700 10.90 -6.88 19.17
N PHE A 701 11.34 -6.37 20.32
CA PHE A 701 12.06 -7.18 21.31
C PHE A 701 11.83 -6.70 22.74
N TYR A 702 12.03 -7.60 23.68
CA TYR A 702 11.88 -7.36 25.11
C TYR A 702 13.24 -7.16 25.78
N MET A 703 13.46 -5.99 26.41
CA MET A 703 14.74 -5.64 27.03
C MET A 703 15.10 -6.51 28.25
N GLY A 704 14.11 -7.19 28.86
CA GLY A 704 14.28 -7.89 30.14
C GLY A 704 14.85 -6.96 31.21
N SER A 705 15.76 -7.43 32.07
CA SER A 705 16.35 -6.61 33.13
C SER A 705 17.35 -5.54 32.66
N LYS A 706 17.52 -5.31 31.35
CA LYS A 706 18.48 -4.34 30.79
C LYS A 706 17.84 -2.96 30.62
N ASN A 707 18.61 -1.90 30.86
CA ASN A 707 18.21 -0.51 30.56
C ASN A 707 18.89 0.03 29.28
N HIS A 708 19.92 -0.67 28.78
CA HIS A 708 20.55 -0.38 27.50
C HIS A 708 20.84 -1.69 26.77
N GLU A 709 20.77 -1.65 25.45
CA GLU A 709 21.18 -2.76 24.59
C GLU A 709 21.85 -2.21 23.34
N GLU A 710 22.76 -2.98 22.76
CA GLU A 710 23.60 -2.54 21.65
C GLU A 710 23.61 -3.63 20.58
N TYR A 711 23.00 -3.33 19.44
CA TYR A 711 22.82 -4.26 18.33
C TYR A 711 23.89 -4.00 17.27
N GLU A 712 24.84 -4.92 17.10
CA GLU A 712 25.71 -4.92 15.92
C GLU A 712 24.89 -5.26 14.67
N VAL A 713 24.89 -4.34 13.71
CA VAL A 713 24.27 -4.50 12.41
C VAL A 713 25.28 -4.16 11.31
N THR A 714 25.21 -4.89 10.19
CA THR A 714 26.02 -4.59 9.00
C THR A 714 25.26 -3.59 8.15
N VAL A 715 25.89 -2.46 7.82
CA VAL A 715 25.28 -1.40 7.01
C VAL A 715 25.05 -1.90 5.59
N PRO A 716 23.87 -1.73 4.97
CA PRO A 716 23.64 -2.20 3.61
C PRO A 716 24.49 -1.43 2.59
N ASP A 717 24.61 -1.96 1.38
CA ASP A 717 25.53 -1.42 0.37
C ASP A 717 25.00 -0.18 -0.39
N SER A 718 23.78 0.26 -0.06
CA SER A 718 23.16 1.49 -0.54
C SER A 718 23.90 2.72 -0.02
N ILE A 719 24.34 3.59 -0.94
CA ILE A 719 24.90 4.91 -0.61
C ILE A 719 23.72 5.87 -0.42
N THR A 720 23.26 5.98 0.83
CA THR A 720 22.04 6.70 1.23
C THR A 720 22.13 7.13 2.70
N SER A 721 21.12 7.82 3.21
CA SER A 721 20.94 8.03 4.65
C SER A 721 19.86 7.06 5.16
N TRP A 722 20.16 6.35 6.25
CA TRP A 722 19.21 5.48 6.96
C TRP A 722 18.59 6.25 8.12
N VAL A 723 17.27 6.26 8.22
CA VAL A 723 16.54 6.97 9.28
C VAL A 723 15.93 5.93 10.21
N ALA A 724 16.38 5.88 11.46
CA ALA A 724 15.86 4.97 12.48
C ALA A 724 14.97 5.69 13.50
N SER A 725 13.77 5.16 13.73
CA SER A 725 12.80 5.59 14.74
C SER A 725 12.47 4.41 15.67
N ALA A 726 12.07 4.69 16.90
CA ALA A 726 11.62 3.64 17.81
C ALA A 726 10.56 4.13 18.81
N PHE A 727 9.77 3.17 19.31
CA PHE A 727 8.97 3.35 20.51
C PHE A 727 9.45 2.41 21.62
N VAL A 728 9.05 2.73 22.85
CA VAL A 728 9.23 1.91 24.06
C VAL A 728 7.92 1.79 24.81
N ILE A 729 7.63 0.63 25.38
CA ILE A 729 6.43 0.37 26.21
C ILE A 729 6.85 -0.36 27.48
N SER A 730 6.35 0.08 28.63
CA SER A 730 6.50 -0.57 29.94
C SER A 730 5.16 -0.56 30.70
N GLU A 731 4.99 -1.45 31.68
CA GLU A 731 3.75 -1.51 32.49
C GLU A 731 3.58 -0.27 33.41
N ASP A 732 4.69 0.27 33.94
CA ASP A 732 4.64 1.37 34.91
C ASP A 732 4.70 2.75 34.27
N LEU A 733 5.68 3.01 33.40
CA LEU A 733 5.87 4.31 32.73
C LEU A 733 5.11 4.44 31.40
N GLY A 734 4.56 3.34 30.87
CA GLY A 734 3.75 3.34 29.65
C GLY A 734 4.55 3.47 28.36
N PHE A 735 3.91 3.99 27.33
CA PHE A 735 4.45 4.23 25.99
C PHE A 735 5.33 5.50 25.93
N GLY A 736 6.31 5.49 25.02
CA GLY A 736 7.06 6.68 24.63
C GLY A 736 7.79 6.52 23.31
N LEU A 737 8.17 7.66 22.71
CA LEU A 737 8.77 7.77 21.38
C LEU A 737 10.20 8.33 21.41
N THR A 738 10.96 8.04 20.36
CA THR A 738 12.21 8.77 20.06
C THR A 738 11.89 10.20 19.65
N ALA A 739 12.33 11.18 20.45
CA ALA A 739 12.11 12.61 20.16
C ALA A 739 12.76 13.08 18.84
N THR A 740 13.93 12.54 18.50
CA THR A 740 14.57 12.73 17.19
C THR A 740 14.97 11.37 16.60
N PRO A 741 14.63 11.09 15.33
CA PRO A 741 15.12 9.90 14.62
C PRO A 741 16.64 9.91 14.51
N ALA A 742 17.26 8.74 14.65
CA ALA A 742 18.70 8.58 14.51
C ALA A 742 19.08 8.37 13.04
N GLU A 743 19.60 9.40 12.37
CA GLU A 743 20.16 9.27 11.02
C GLU A 743 21.55 8.62 11.03
N LEU A 744 21.80 7.72 10.07
CA LEU A 744 23.10 7.15 9.75
C LEU A 744 23.41 7.39 8.28
N HIS A 745 24.45 8.17 7.98
CA HIS A 745 24.85 8.41 6.59
C HIS A 745 25.81 7.33 6.11
N ALA A 746 25.33 6.45 5.23
CA ALA A 746 26.15 5.49 4.50
C ALA A 746 26.73 6.17 3.25
N PHE A 747 27.99 6.62 3.33
CA PHE A 747 28.64 7.36 2.25
C PHE A 747 30.09 6.91 2.03
N GLN A 748 30.43 6.75 0.75
CA GLN A 748 31.79 6.48 0.31
C GLN A 748 32.25 7.66 -0.58
N PRO A 749 33.35 8.36 -0.26
CA PRO A 749 33.81 9.50 -1.08
C PRO A 749 34.26 9.14 -2.50
N PHE A 750 34.52 7.86 -2.75
CA PHE A 750 34.96 7.33 -4.03
C PHE A 750 34.22 6.03 -4.32
N PHE A 751 33.39 6.00 -5.36
CA PHE A 751 32.57 4.83 -5.70
C PHE A 751 32.27 4.74 -7.19
N ILE A 752 31.80 3.55 -7.61
CA ILE A 752 31.27 3.30 -8.94
C ILE A 752 29.77 2.97 -8.91
N SER A 753 29.09 3.33 -10.01
CA SER A 753 27.76 2.85 -10.36
C SER A 753 27.84 2.15 -11.71
N LEU A 754 27.19 0.99 -11.84
CA LEU A 754 27.15 0.20 -13.06
C LEU A 754 25.79 0.35 -13.73
N ASN A 755 25.78 0.74 -15.01
CA ASN A 755 24.61 0.72 -15.88
C ASN A 755 24.76 -0.45 -16.87
N LEU A 756 23.89 -1.45 -16.75
CA LEU A 756 23.90 -2.66 -17.58
C LEU A 756 22.47 -3.23 -17.75
N PRO A 757 22.15 -3.85 -18.89
CA PRO A 757 20.84 -4.46 -19.11
C PRO A 757 20.61 -5.69 -18.22
N TYR A 758 19.34 -6.01 -17.95
CA TYR A 758 18.94 -7.18 -17.15
C TYR A 758 19.35 -8.52 -17.79
N SER A 759 19.16 -8.64 -19.11
CA SER A 759 19.52 -9.84 -19.88
C SER A 759 19.98 -9.50 -21.29
N VAL A 760 20.84 -10.35 -21.85
CA VAL A 760 21.30 -10.31 -23.26
C VAL A 760 21.31 -11.73 -23.84
N ILE A 761 21.41 -11.86 -25.16
CA ILE A 761 21.52 -13.13 -25.87
C ILE A 761 23.00 -13.41 -26.18
N ARG A 762 23.40 -14.69 -26.22
CA ARG A 762 24.78 -15.09 -26.49
C ARG A 762 25.35 -14.49 -27.79
N GLY A 763 26.53 -13.88 -27.67
CA GLY A 763 27.23 -13.23 -28.78
C GLY A 763 26.69 -11.85 -29.18
N GLU A 764 25.70 -11.30 -28.47
CA GLU A 764 25.45 -9.85 -28.46
C GLU A 764 26.55 -9.12 -27.70
N GLU A 765 26.63 -7.81 -27.89
CA GLU A 765 27.65 -6.94 -27.32
C GLU A 765 26.96 -5.76 -26.65
N PHE A 766 27.30 -5.42 -25.40
CA PHE A 766 26.68 -4.30 -24.70
C PHE A 766 27.71 -3.35 -24.09
N ALA A 767 27.34 -2.07 -24.00
CA ALA A 767 28.12 -1.07 -23.29
C ALA A 767 27.83 -1.17 -21.78
N LEU A 768 28.77 -1.71 -21.01
CA LEU A 768 28.80 -1.51 -19.57
C LEU A 768 29.28 -0.08 -19.29
N GLU A 769 28.38 0.77 -18.82
CA GLU A 769 28.75 2.13 -18.42
C GLU A 769 29.07 2.14 -16.92
N VAL A 770 30.34 2.43 -16.62
CA VAL A 770 30.89 2.51 -15.27
C VAL A 770 31.03 3.99 -14.90
N SER A 771 30.04 4.54 -14.20
CA SER A 771 30.10 5.91 -13.67
C SER A 771 30.95 5.93 -12.40
N ILE A 772 32.17 6.46 -12.52
CA ILE A 772 33.08 6.69 -11.39
C ILE A 772 32.77 8.07 -10.80
N VAL A 773 32.56 8.15 -9.49
CA VAL A 773 32.30 9.41 -8.79
C VAL A 773 33.43 9.69 -7.81
N ASN A 774 34.06 10.86 -7.93
CA ASN A 774 35.18 11.29 -7.08
C ASN A 774 34.82 12.53 -6.25
N TYR A 775 34.53 12.33 -4.97
CA TYR A 775 34.33 13.37 -3.97
C TYR A 775 35.56 13.55 -3.04
N LEU A 776 36.75 13.10 -3.46
CA LEU A 776 38.00 13.38 -2.76
C LEU A 776 38.45 14.83 -2.99
N LYS A 777 39.31 15.36 -2.09
CA LYS A 777 39.84 16.73 -2.15
C LYS A 777 40.67 16.99 -3.42
N ASP A 778 41.18 15.94 -4.08
CA ASP A 778 42.06 16.03 -5.25
C ASP A 778 41.49 15.30 -6.48
N THR A 779 41.83 15.85 -7.66
CA THR A 779 41.63 15.19 -8.95
C THR A 779 42.45 13.90 -8.99
N THR A 780 41.76 12.77 -9.05
CA THR A 780 42.36 11.46 -8.77
C THR A 780 42.51 10.64 -10.05
N LYS A 781 43.69 10.07 -10.27
CA LYS A 781 43.94 9.10 -11.34
C LYS A 781 43.43 7.72 -10.89
N VAL A 782 42.37 7.26 -11.53
CA VAL A 782 41.64 6.03 -11.21
C VAL A 782 41.91 5.00 -12.29
N VAL A 783 42.29 3.80 -11.87
CA VAL A 783 42.36 2.60 -12.71
C VAL A 783 41.07 1.82 -12.49
N VAL A 784 40.28 1.62 -13.54
CA VAL A 784 39.13 0.70 -13.52
C VAL A 784 39.57 -0.60 -14.17
N LEU A 785 39.46 -1.68 -13.41
CA LEU A 785 39.71 -3.06 -13.79
C LEU A 785 38.38 -3.82 -13.79
N ILE A 786 38.07 -4.52 -14.87
CA ILE A 786 37.05 -5.58 -14.86
C ILE A 786 37.77 -6.90 -14.54
N GLU A 787 37.20 -7.70 -13.63
CA GLU A 787 37.74 -9.02 -13.30
C GLU A 787 37.75 -9.90 -14.56
N GLU A 788 38.91 -10.51 -14.87
CA GLU A 788 39.05 -11.39 -16.05
C GLU A 788 38.25 -12.67 -15.83
N SER A 789 37.40 -13.02 -16.79
CA SER A 789 36.59 -14.22 -16.76
C SER A 789 36.48 -14.81 -18.17
N ASP A 790 36.59 -16.12 -18.25
CA ASP A 790 36.23 -16.93 -19.43
C ASP A 790 34.78 -16.73 -19.91
N SER A 791 33.91 -16.17 -19.06
CA SER A 791 32.49 -15.96 -19.32
C SER A 791 32.18 -14.78 -20.26
N PHE A 792 33.13 -13.89 -20.53
CA PHE A 792 32.93 -12.77 -21.47
C PHE A 792 34.25 -12.19 -22.04
N ASP A 793 34.19 -11.72 -23.28
CA ASP A 793 35.25 -10.95 -23.92
C ASP A 793 35.03 -9.43 -23.75
N ILE A 794 36.11 -8.64 -23.68
CA ILE A 794 36.05 -7.18 -23.80
C ILE A 794 36.56 -6.73 -25.17
N LEU A 795 35.74 -6.00 -25.91
CA LEU A 795 35.98 -5.65 -27.32
C LEU A 795 36.72 -4.32 -27.48
N MET A 796 37.98 -4.26 -27.03
CA MET A 796 38.84 -3.09 -27.26
C MET A 796 40.18 -3.45 -27.90
N PHE A 797 40.59 -2.65 -28.87
CA PHE A 797 41.94 -2.66 -29.40
C PHE A 797 42.81 -1.72 -28.56
N SER A 798 43.86 -2.26 -27.91
CA SER A 798 44.96 -1.47 -27.38
C SER A 798 46.23 -1.79 -28.15
N ASN A 799 47.01 -0.76 -28.48
CA ASN A 799 48.33 -0.94 -29.10
C ASN A 799 49.43 -1.32 -28.08
N ASP A 800 49.11 -1.35 -26.77
CA ASP A 800 50.06 -1.71 -25.73
C ASP A 800 50.11 -3.23 -25.51
N ILE A 801 51.33 -3.79 -25.54
CA ILE A 801 51.63 -5.22 -25.43
C ILE A 801 51.23 -5.82 -24.05
N ASN A 802 50.94 -4.99 -23.06
CA ASN A 802 50.69 -5.39 -21.66
C ASN A 802 49.18 -5.50 -21.30
N ASN A 803 48.44 -6.37 -22.00
CA ASN A 803 47.09 -6.85 -21.65
C ASN A 803 46.11 -5.79 -21.07
N THR A 804 46.11 -4.59 -21.65
CA THR A 804 45.42 -3.38 -21.16
C THR A 804 43.90 -3.38 -21.36
N ILE A 805 43.34 -4.41 -21.99
CA ILE A 805 41.95 -4.48 -22.45
C ILE A 805 40.94 -4.40 -21.29
N TYR A 806 41.22 -5.12 -20.19
CA TYR A 806 40.41 -5.12 -18.96
C TYR A 806 40.61 -3.87 -18.10
N ARG A 807 41.53 -2.97 -18.47
CA ARG A 807 42.06 -1.91 -17.61
C ARG A 807 42.01 -0.54 -18.28
N LYS A 808 41.00 0.27 -17.94
CA LYS A 808 41.00 1.70 -18.30
C LYS A 808 41.57 2.56 -17.18
N THR A 809 42.13 3.71 -17.55
CA THR A 809 42.55 4.74 -16.59
C THR A 809 41.84 6.04 -16.91
N ALA A 810 41.16 6.62 -15.92
CA ALA A 810 40.52 7.93 -15.99
C ALA A 810 41.20 8.90 -15.03
N LEU A 811 41.34 10.16 -15.44
CA LEU A 811 41.58 11.25 -14.51
C LEU A 811 40.20 11.79 -14.10
N VAL A 812 39.74 11.48 -12.89
CA VAL A 812 38.41 11.88 -12.41
C VAL A 812 38.58 13.19 -11.61
N PRO A 813 38.07 14.34 -12.10
CA PRO A 813 38.24 15.61 -11.40
C PRO A 813 37.64 15.57 -9.99
N ARG A 814 38.16 16.43 -9.10
CA ARG A 814 37.54 16.70 -7.79
C ARG A 814 36.05 17.04 -7.93
N GLU A 815 35.23 16.51 -7.03
CA GLU A 815 33.77 16.78 -6.93
C GLU A 815 33.03 16.54 -8.26
N ASN A 816 33.49 15.55 -9.03
CA ASN A 816 32.98 15.29 -10.38
C ASN A 816 32.95 13.78 -10.68
N SER A 817 32.29 13.41 -11.77
CA SER A 817 32.13 12.04 -12.22
C SER A 817 32.65 11.85 -13.63
N VAL A 818 33.20 10.67 -13.91
CA VAL A 818 33.56 10.23 -15.26
C VAL A 818 32.93 8.87 -15.52
N THR A 819 32.11 8.78 -16.56
CA THR A 819 31.57 7.50 -17.04
C THR A 819 32.55 6.89 -18.04
N LEU A 820 33.09 5.72 -17.71
CA LEU A 820 33.85 4.88 -18.63
C LEU A 820 32.95 3.82 -19.26
N VAL A 821 33.13 3.56 -20.54
CA VAL A 821 32.36 2.53 -21.25
C VAL A 821 33.24 1.34 -21.60
N PHE A 822 32.75 0.13 -21.32
CA PHE A 822 33.37 -1.14 -21.67
C PHE A 822 32.41 -1.93 -22.57
N PRO A 823 32.74 -2.20 -23.85
CA PRO A 823 31.97 -3.09 -24.69
C PRO A 823 32.27 -4.53 -24.30
N ILE A 824 31.28 -5.23 -23.75
CA ILE A 824 31.37 -6.61 -23.25
C ILE A 824 30.56 -7.53 -24.15
N LYS A 825 31.11 -8.70 -24.46
CA LYS A 825 30.48 -9.76 -25.24
C LYS A 825 30.47 -11.06 -24.44
N PRO A 826 29.33 -11.47 -23.86
CA PRO A 826 29.25 -12.74 -23.14
C PRO A 826 29.41 -13.96 -24.05
N THR A 827 30.19 -14.93 -23.57
CA THR A 827 30.50 -16.19 -24.27
C THR A 827 29.69 -17.36 -23.69
N HIS A 828 29.49 -17.36 -22.37
CA HIS A 828 28.81 -18.43 -21.62
C HIS A 828 27.33 -18.12 -21.36
N LEU A 829 26.52 -19.17 -21.19
CA LEU A 829 25.07 -19.08 -20.95
C LEU A 829 24.75 -19.08 -19.45
N GLY A 830 23.66 -18.42 -19.06
CA GLY A 830 23.17 -18.35 -17.68
C GLY A 830 23.58 -17.08 -16.94
N ASN A 831 23.76 -17.17 -15.63
CA ASN A 831 24.08 -16.03 -14.77
C ASN A 831 25.58 -15.70 -14.84
N VAL A 832 25.94 -14.62 -15.53
CA VAL A 832 27.33 -14.15 -15.63
C VAL A 832 27.55 -13.03 -14.61
N PRO A 833 28.38 -13.23 -13.57
CA PRO A 833 28.76 -12.16 -12.65
C PRO A 833 29.82 -11.26 -13.30
N ILE A 834 29.60 -9.94 -13.24
CA ILE A 834 30.57 -8.94 -13.69
C ILE A 834 31.01 -8.16 -12.47
N THR A 835 32.25 -8.39 -12.03
CA THR A 835 32.91 -7.62 -10.98
C THR A 835 33.71 -6.49 -11.60
N VAL A 836 33.42 -5.26 -11.19
CA VAL A 836 34.19 -4.07 -11.57
C VAL A 836 34.88 -3.53 -10.33
N THR A 837 36.20 -3.36 -10.42
CA THR A 837 37.05 -2.74 -9.41
C THR A 837 37.51 -1.39 -9.93
N ALA A 838 37.22 -0.31 -9.20
CA ALA A 838 37.88 0.97 -9.43
C ALA A 838 38.89 1.20 -8.30
N ALA A 839 40.15 1.47 -8.65
CA ALA A 839 41.24 1.66 -7.71
C ALA A 839 42.06 2.91 -8.04
N SER A 840 42.31 3.74 -7.05
CA SER A 840 43.25 4.85 -7.06
C SER A 840 44.36 4.60 -6.02
N PRO A 841 45.43 5.41 -5.98
CA PRO A 841 46.48 5.26 -4.96
C PRO A 841 45.98 5.39 -3.51
N THR A 842 44.79 5.95 -3.29
CA THR A 842 44.25 6.30 -1.95
C THR A 842 42.90 5.67 -1.63
N SER A 843 42.18 5.12 -2.62
CA SER A 843 40.81 4.61 -2.44
C SER A 843 40.44 3.59 -3.51
N SER A 844 39.58 2.63 -3.17
CA SER A 844 39.03 1.66 -4.11
C SER A 844 37.56 1.34 -3.79
N ASP A 845 36.82 0.93 -4.82
CA ASP A 845 35.45 0.44 -4.72
C ASP A 845 35.28 -0.78 -5.64
N VAL A 846 34.50 -1.77 -5.20
CA VAL A 846 34.22 -2.99 -5.98
C VAL A 846 32.73 -3.27 -5.98
N VAL A 847 32.16 -3.44 -7.17
CA VAL A 847 30.74 -3.77 -7.36
C VAL A 847 30.64 -4.99 -8.26
N THR A 848 29.88 -6.00 -7.83
CA THR A 848 29.47 -7.11 -8.69
C THR A 848 28.00 -6.96 -9.06
N ARG A 849 27.69 -7.04 -10.35
CA ARG A 849 26.32 -7.20 -10.86
C ARG A 849 26.25 -8.43 -11.75
N THR A 850 25.16 -9.17 -11.65
CA THR A 850 24.93 -10.36 -12.49
C THR A 850 24.06 -9.99 -13.68
N ILE A 851 24.45 -10.42 -14.87
CA ILE A 851 23.66 -10.34 -16.11
C ILE A 851 23.18 -11.73 -16.50
N VAL A 852 21.95 -11.83 -17.01
CA VAL A 852 21.39 -13.12 -17.48
C VAL A 852 21.66 -13.26 -18.98
N VAL A 853 22.49 -14.24 -19.36
CA VAL A 853 22.77 -14.56 -20.77
C VAL A 853 21.86 -15.69 -21.24
N LYS A 854 20.94 -15.36 -22.15
CA LYS A 854 19.98 -16.29 -22.74
C LYS A 854 20.59 -16.99 -23.98
N PRO A 855 20.26 -18.27 -24.23
CA PRO A 855 20.56 -18.91 -25.51
C PRO A 855 19.78 -18.23 -26.64
N GLU A 856 20.36 -18.24 -27.83
CA GLU A 856 19.70 -17.79 -29.05
C GLU A 856 18.58 -18.76 -29.50
N GLY A 857 17.78 -18.40 -30.51
CA GLY A 857 16.76 -19.27 -31.09
C GLY A 857 15.51 -19.51 -30.23
N VAL A 858 14.67 -20.46 -30.66
CA VAL A 858 13.37 -20.79 -30.05
C VAL A 858 13.54 -21.89 -29.02
N ALA A 859 13.10 -21.66 -27.78
CA ALA A 859 13.09 -22.71 -26.75
C ALA A 859 12.06 -23.80 -27.08
N LYS A 860 12.50 -25.06 -26.98
CA LYS A 860 11.70 -26.28 -27.19
C LYS A 860 12.01 -27.27 -26.07
N SER A 861 11.13 -28.23 -25.90
CA SER A 861 11.24 -29.19 -24.80
C SER A 861 10.42 -30.45 -25.04
N TYR A 862 10.86 -31.53 -24.39
CA TYR A 862 10.32 -32.87 -24.50
C TYR A 862 10.29 -33.52 -23.11
N SER A 863 9.28 -34.35 -22.87
CA SER A 863 9.11 -35.09 -21.62
C SER A 863 8.50 -36.45 -21.91
N GLN A 864 9.12 -37.51 -21.40
CA GLN A 864 8.60 -38.88 -21.52
C GLN A 864 8.58 -39.57 -20.15
N SER A 865 7.41 -40.05 -19.75
CA SER A 865 7.14 -40.61 -18.42
C SER A 865 6.84 -42.10 -18.48
N VAL A 866 7.39 -42.85 -17.51
CA VAL A 866 7.18 -44.28 -17.33
C VAL A 866 6.75 -44.57 -15.90
N LEU A 867 5.62 -45.29 -15.77
CA LEU A 867 5.21 -45.90 -14.51
C LEU A 867 5.87 -47.27 -14.33
N LEU A 868 6.47 -47.47 -13.16
CA LEU A 868 7.05 -48.72 -12.68
C LEU A 868 6.17 -49.23 -11.54
N GLU A 869 5.61 -50.43 -11.65
CA GLU A 869 4.73 -51.03 -10.66
C GLU A 869 5.26 -52.43 -10.29
N LEU A 870 5.40 -52.68 -8.99
CA LEU A 870 5.90 -53.94 -8.42
C LEU A 870 4.99 -54.38 -7.27
N ILE A 871 4.09 -55.31 -7.58
CA ILE A 871 3.15 -55.88 -6.62
C ILE A 871 3.90 -56.83 -5.67
N ASP A 872 4.78 -57.69 -6.19
CA ASP A 872 5.54 -58.68 -5.43
C ASP A 872 7.02 -58.34 -5.25
N LYS A 873 7.51 -58.46 -4.01
CA LYS A 873 8.92 -58.20 -3.60
C LYS A 873 10.01 -58.99 -4.35
N LYS A 874 9.64 -59.99 -5.15
CA LYS A 874 10.57 -60.88 -5.88
C LYS A 874 10.63 -60.60 -7.39
N GLN A 875 9.85 -59.65 -7.89
CA GLN A 875 9.86 -59.30 -9.30
C GLN A 875 10.80 -58.11 -9.56
N GLN A 876 11.54 -58.19 -10.66
CA GLN A 876 12.20 -57.04 -11.29
C GLN A 876 11.35 -56.65 -12.49
N THR A 877 11.11 -55.36 -12.72
CA THR A 877 10.39 -54.93 -13.93
C THR A 877 11.26 -55.21 -15.16
N GLU A 878 10.64 -55.55 -16.29
CA GLU A 878 11.34 -55.50 -17.57
C GLU A 878 11.93 -54.08 -17.80
N PRO A 879 13.12 -53.95 -18.42
CA PRO A 879 13.71 -52.65 -18.68
C PRO A 879 12.87 -51.87 -19.70
N LYS A 880 12.34 -50.72 -19.29
CA LYS A 880 11.62 -49.80 -20.20
C LYS A 880 12.60 -48.76 -20.74
N SER A 881 12.63 -48.60 -22.06
CA SER A 881 13.53 -47.66 -22.73
C SER A 881 12.87 -46.29 -22.88
N LEU A 882 13.60 -45.23 -22.54
CA LEU A 882 13.27 -43.83 -22.83
C LEU A 882 14.35 -43.32 -23.79
N SER A 883 13.96 -42.59 -24.84
CA SER A 883 14.91 -42.14 -25.86
C SER A 883 14.49 -40.84 -26.53
N PHE A 884 15.47 -40.00 -26.87
CA PHE A 884 15.27 -38.73 -27.57
C PHE A 884 16.49 -38.42 -28.43
N SER A 885 16.27 -37.84 -29.62
CA SER A 885 17.31 -37.38 -30.53
C SER A 885 17.16 -35.89 -30.79
N PHE A 886 18.25 -35.14 -30.71
CA PHE A 886 18.22 -33.70 -30.93
C PHE A 886 18.02 -33.36 -32.42
N PRO A 887 17.17 -32.37 -32.76
CA PRO A 887 17.09 -31.83 -34.11
C PRO A 887 18.45 -31.27 -34.60
N PRO A 888 18.78 -31.37 -35.90
CA PRO A 888 20.10 -30.98 -36.44
C PRO A 888 20.38 -29.46 -36.38
N ASP A 889 19.35 -28.65 -36.13
CA ASP A 889 19.38 -27.21 -35.96
C ASP A 889 19.42 -26.76 -34.48
N THR A 890 19.59 -27.70 -33.55
CA THR A 890 19.78 -27.45 -32.11
C THR A 890 21.00 -26.54 -31.85
N ILE A 891 20.87 -25.71 -30.82
CA ILE A 891 21.86 -24.68 -30.46
C ILE A 891 22.78 -25.21 -29.37
N SER A 892 24.04 -25.45 -29.74
CA SER A 892 25.07 -25.99 -28.86
C SER A 892 25.20 -25.19 -27.56
N GLY A 893 25.11 -25.89 -26.42
CA GLY A 893 25.16 -25.37 -25.06
C GLY A 893 23.77 -25.07 -24.45
N SER A 894 22.69 -25.09 -25.24
CA SER A 894 21.32 -24.91 -24.74
C SER A 894 20.69 -26.19 -24.18
N GLU A 895 21.28 -27.35 -24.49
CA GLU A 895 20.76 -28.67 -24.15
C GLU A 895 20.82 -28.92 -22.63
N ARG A 896 19.69 -29.24 -22.01
CA ARG A 896 19.59 -29.69 -20.62
C ARG A 896 18.78 -30.96 -20.59
N ILE A 897 19.37 -32.03 -20.04
CA ILE A 897 18.73 -33.33 -19.92
C ILE A 897 18.69 -33.70 -18.46
N GLN A 898 17.50 -33.99 -17.95
CA GLN A 898 17.32 -34.41 -16.56
C GLN A 898 16.49 -35.68 -16.53
N ILE A 899 17.00 -36.71 -15.85
CA ILE A 899 16.18 -37.86 -15.48
C ILE A 899 15.74 -37.71 -14.03
N THR A 900 14.46 -37.96 -13.80
CA THR A 900 13.86 -37.81 -12.48
C THR A 900 13.11 -39.07 -12.07
N ALA A 901 13.06 -39.35 -10.78
CA ALA A 901 12.28 -40.44 -10.22
C ALA A 901 11.60 -40.04 -8.91
N ILE A 902 10.37 -40.52 -8.69
CA ILE A 902 9.59 -40.22 -7.49
C ILE A 902 8.66 -41.37 -7.10
N GLY A 903 8.44 -41.53 -5.80
CA GLY A 903 7.71 -42.66 -5.20
C GLY A 903 6.21 -42.44 -4.98
N ASP A 904 5.66 -41.29 -5.39
CA ASP A 904 4.26 -40.92 -5.14
C ASP A 904 3.55 -40.36 -6.37
N ILE A 905 2.24 -40.63 -6.48
CA ILE A 905 1.40 -40.20 -7.61
C ILE A 905 1.37 -38.68 -7.71
N LEU A 906 1.28 -37.92 -6.61
CA LEU A 906 1.29 -36.46 -6.64
C LEU A 906 2.68 -35.86 -6.42
N GLY A 907 3.71 -36.70 -6.26
CA GLY A 907 5.06 -36.27 -5.93
C GLY A 907 5.65 -35.20 -6.86
N SER A 908 5.53 -35.37 -8.19
CA SER A 908 6.02 -34.37 -9.15
C SER A 908 5.31 -33.02 -8.97
N SER A 909 4.00 -33.03 -8.79
CA SER A 909 3.16 -31.85 -8.58
C SER A 909 3.47 -31.15 -7.23
N ILE A 910 3.78 -31.92 -6.19
CA ILE A 910 4.25 -31.43 -4.88
C ILE A 910 5.61 -30.72 -4.99
N ASN A 911 6.49 -31.18 -5.88
CA ASN A 911 7.76 -30.50 -6.16
C ASN A 911 7.55 -29.26 -7.06
N GLY A 912 6.55 -29.31 -7.95
CA GLY A 912 6.16 -28.25 -8.90
C GLY A 912 5.18 -27.20 -8.38
N LEU A 913 4.81 -27.16 -7.10
CA LEU A 913 3.73 -26.30 -6.54
C LEU A 913 3.74 -24.81 -6.92
N SER A 914 4.89 -24.26 -7.32
CA SER A 914 5.03 -22.86 -7.73
C SER A 914 4.74 -22.60 -9.22
N SER A 915 4.72 -23.63 -10.05
CA SER A 915 4.50 -23.55 -11.50
C SER A 915 4.23 -24.97 -12.01
N LEU A 916 2.96 -25.28 -12.30
CA LEU A 916 2.52 -26.59 -12.78
C LEU A 916 2.36 -26.64 -14.31
N ILE A 917 2.23 -25.47 -14.95
CA ILE A 917 2.09 -25.28 -16.40
C ILE A 917 3.07 -24.23 -16.91
N ARG A 918 3.36 -24.28 -18.22
CA ARG A 918 4.47 -23.56 -18.87
C ARG A 918 4.10 -22.21 -19.51
N LEU A 919 2.92 -22.08 -20.09
CA LEU A 919 2.42 -20.80 -20.60
C LEU A 919 2.28 -19.80 -19.44
N PRO A 920 2.34 -18.47 -19.65
CA PRO A 920 1.94 -17.52 -18.60
C PRO A 920 0.44 -17.67 -18.28
N TYR A 921 0.01 -17.22 -17.10
CA TYR A 921 -1.39 -17.32 -16.64
C TYR A 921 -1.84 -15.97 -16.12
N GLY A 922 -2.67 -15.27 -16.90
CA GLY A 922 -2.94 -13.84 -16.76
C GLY A 922 -4.40 -13.39 -16.93
N CYS A 923 -5.32 -14.30 -17.23
CA CYS A 923 -6.78 -14.10 -17.08
C CYS A 923 -7.30 -14.78 -15.80
N GLY A 924 -8.57 -14.56 -15.42
CA GLY A 924 -9.17 -15.15 -14.21
C GLY A 924 -9.13 -16.69 -14.20
N GLU A 925 -9.65 -17.34 -15.25
CA GLU A 925 -9.64 -18.81 -15.38
C GLU A 925 -8.25 -19.41 -15.11
N GLN A 926 -7.23 -18.79 -15.70
CA GLN A 926 -5.84 -19.20 -15.66
C GLN A 926 -5.17 -18.99 -14.30
N ASN A 927 -5.54 -17.93 -13.60
CA ASN A 927 -4.97 -17.60 -12.30
C ASN A 927 -5.28 -18.68 -11.23
N MET A 928 -6.39 -19.40 -11.39
CA MET A 928 -6.81 -20.48 -10.50
C MET A 928 -5.79 -21.63 -10.38
N VAL A 929 -4.82 -21.75 -11.29
CA VAL A 929 -3.74 -22.75 -11.19
C VAL A 929 -2.81 -22.52 -9.98
N TYR A 930 -2.74 -21.29 -9.44
CA TYR A 930 -2.02 -21.03 -8.19
C TYR A 930 -2.81 -21.48 -6.95
N LEU A 931 -4.14 -21.56 -7.03
CA LEU A 931 -5.02 -21.82 -5.89
C LEU A 931 -5.48 -23.28 -5.86
N ALA A 932 -6.24 -23.72 -6.86
CA ALA A 932 -6.98 -24.99 -6.79
C ALA A 932 -6.06 -26.23 -6.65
N PRO A 933 -4.95 -26.38 -7.39
CA PRO A 933 -4.04 -27.51 -7.20
C PRO A 933 -3.41 -27.58 -5.80
N ASN A 934 -3.12 -26.42 -5.19
CA ASN A 934 -2.59 -26.35 -3.83
C ASN A 934 -3.61 -26.85 -2.79
N VAL A 935 -4.91 -26.61 -2.99
CA VAL A 935 -5.99 -27.14 -2.13
C VAL A 935 -5.98 -28.68 -2.13
N TYR A 936 -5.98 -29.28 -3.32
CA TYR A 936 -6.06 -30.75 -3.49
C TYR A 936 -4.80 -31.47 -3.01
N ILE A 937 -3.63 -30.88 -3.25
CA ILE A 937 -2.36 -31.42 -2.75
C ILE A 937 -2.30 -31.31 -1.21
N LEU A 938 -2.76 -30.21 -0.63
CA LEU A 938 -2.80 -30.03 0.83
C LEU A 938 -3.78 -31.00 1.50
N ASP A 939 -4.95 -31.23 0.91
CA ASP A 939 -5.94 -32.21 1.35
C ASP A 939 -5.39 -33.65 1.29
N TYR A 940 -4.78 -34.05 0.16
CA TYR A 940 -4.11 -35.35 0.04
C TYR A 940 -3.04 -35.55 1.12
N LEU A 941 -2.13 -34.60 1.28
CA LEU A 941 -1.05 -34.68 2.27
C LEU A 941 -1.57 -34.71 3.72
N THR A 942 -2.69 -34.04 3.99
CA THR A 942 -3.37 -34.06 5.29
C THR A 942 -3.98 -35.43 5.55
N LYS A 943 -4.73 -35.99 4.58
CA LYS A 943 -5.32 -37.34 4.66
C LYS A 943 -4.26 -38.43 4.82
N GLN A 944 -3.13 -38.32 4.12
CA GLN A 944 -1.99 -39.24 4.25
C GLN A 944 -1.14 -39.03 5.51
N LYS A 945 -1.39 -37.97 6.31
CA LYS A 945 -0.57 -37.57 7.47
C LYS A 945 0.91 -37.31 7.14
N GLN A 946 1.18 -36.84 5.92
CA GLN A 946 2.54 -36.57 5.39
C GLN A 946 2.83 -35.05 5.26
N LEU A 947 1.91 -34.20 5.73
CA LEU A 947 2.05 -32.76 5.66
C LEU A 947 3.13 -32.22 6.60
N THR A 948 4.19 -31.64 6.04
CA THR A 948 5.22 -30.92 6.81
C THR A 948 4.86 -29.44 6.96
N VAL A 949 5.34 -28.79 8.04
CA VAL A 949 5.07 -27.36 8.32
C VAL A 949 5.52 -26.45 7.17
N ASN A 950 6.72 -26.67 6.62
CA ASN A 950 7.24 -25.88 5.50
C ASN A 950 6.36 -26.02 4.25
N LEU A 951 5.93 -27.25 3.92
CA LEU A 951 5.07 -27.50 2.77
C LEU A 951 3.66 -26.91 2.95
N LYS A 952 3.14 -26.94 4.19
CA LYS A 952 1.88 -26.27 4.57
C LYS A 952 1.97 -24.76 4.33
N GLU A 953 2.97 -24.08 4.89
CA GLU A 953 3.10 -22.62 4.73
C GLU A 953 3.34 -22.21 3.27
N LYS A 954 4.10 -23.01 2.51
CA LYS A 954 4.29 -22.79 1.06
C LYS A 954 2.97 -22.90 0.28
N ALA A 955 2.16 -23.94 0.54
CA ALA A 955 0.87 -24.12 -0.10
C ALA A 955 -0.14 -23.03 0.29
N LEU A 956 -0.20 -22.67 1.58
CA LEU A 956 -1.02 -21.55 2.09
C LEU A 956 -0.64 -20.22 1.42
N SER A 957 0.66 -19.95 1.24
CA SER A 957 1.15 -18.76 0.55
C SER A 957 0.67 -18.70 -0.90
N PHE A 958 0.77 -19.78 -1.68
CA PHE A 958 0.28 -19.78 -3.06
C PHE A 958 -1.25 -19.67 -3.16
N MET A 959 -2.01 -20.31 -2.26
CA MET A 959 -3.48 -20.15 -2.24
C MET A 959 -3.89 -18.70 -1.94
N ARG A 960 -3.25 -18.04 -0.96
CA ARG A 960 -3.50 -16.60 -0.66
C ARG A 960 -3.15 -15.70 -1.84
N GLN A 961 -2.03 -15.97 -2.52
CA GLN A 961 -1.63 -15.19 -3.71
C GLN A 961 -2.58 -15.42 -4.89
N GLY A 962 -3.04 -16.65 -5.12
CA GLY A 962 -4.05 -16.97 -6.12
C GLY A 962 -5.37 -16.26 -5.84
N TYR A 963 -5.83 -16.26 -4.58
CA TYR A 963 -7.05 -15.57 -4.16
C TYR A 963 -6.97 -14.05 -4.39
N GLN A 964 -5.89 -13.40 -3.93
CA GLN A 964 -5.65 -11.96 -4.17
C GLN A 964 -5.70 -11.59 -5.66
N ARG A 965 -5.11 -12.44 -6.51
CA ARG A 965 -5.10 -12.22 -7.96
C ARG A 965 -6.48 -12.45 -8.58
N GLU A 966 -7.28 -13.38 -8.05
CA GLU A 966 -8.58 -13.71 -8.64
C GLU A 966 -9.61 -12.57 -8.48
N LEU A 967 -9.52 -11.81 -7.38
CA LEU A 967 -10.38 -10.66 -7.10
C LEU A 967 -10.20 -9.48 -8.10
N LEU A 968 -9.13 -9.47 -8.89
CA LEU A 968 -9.01 -8.58 -10.06
C LEU A 968 -10.10 -8.84 -11.10
N TYR A 969 -10.52 -10.11 -11.23
CA TYR A 969 -11.44 -10.60 -12.25
C TYR A 969 -12.89 -10.71 -11.76
N GLN A 970 -13.16 -10.44 -10.47
CA GLN A 970 -14.52 -10.22 -9.99
C GLN A 970 -15.06 -8.87 -10.50
N ARG A 971 -16.24 -8.93 -11.10
CA ARG A 971 -17.02 -7.81 -11.64
C ARG A 971 -17.92 -7.18 -10.58
N GLU A 972 -18.40 -5.96 -10.85
CA GLU A 972 -19.32 -5.23 -9.94
C GLU A 972 -20.65 -5.97 -9.70
N ASP A 973 -21.08 -6.83 -10.63
CA ASP A 973 -22.29 -7.66 -10.49
C ASP A 973 -22.05 -8.94 -9.65
N GLY A 974 -20.84 -9.15 -9.13
CA GLY A 974 -20.47 -10.31 -8.32
C GLY A 974 -19.93 -11.51 -9.11
N SER A 975 -20.04 -11.50 -10.42
CA SER A 975 -19.57 -12.58 -11.29
C SER A 975 -18.06 -12.52 -11.57
N PHE A 976 -17.52 -13.60 -12.14
CA PHE A 976 -16.16 -13.66 -12.67
C PHE A 976 -16.19 -13.76 -14.19
N SER A 977 -15.28 -13.06 -14.86
CA SER A 977 -15.01 -13.19 -16.30
C SER A 977 -13.51 -13.18 -16.55
N ALA A 978 -13.08 -13.58 -17.75
CA ALA A 978 -11.64 -13.71 -18.07
C ALA A 978 -10.84 -12.43 -17.77
N PHE A 979 -11.43 -11.26 -17.99
CA PHE A 979 -10.77 -9.96 -17.82
C PHE A 979 -11.59 -8.98 -16.95
N GLY A 980 -12.45 -9.51 -16.07
CA GLY A 980 -13.25 -8.74 -15.11
C GLY A 980 -14.15 -7.68 -15.75
N ASN A 981 -14.14 -6.45 -15.20
CA ASN A 981 -15.00 -5.36 -15.67
C ASN A 981 -14.72 -4.90 -17.13
N SER A 982 -13.63 -5.35 -17.78
CA SER A 982 -13.35 -5.05 -19.20
C SER A 982 -14.12 -5.96 -20.18
N ASP A 983 -14.81 -6.99 -19.67
CA ASP A 983 -15.76 -7.79 -20.44
C ASP A 983 -17.16 -7.15 -20.40
N SER A 984 -18.02 -7.49 -21.35
CA SER A 984 -19.41 -7.02 -21.36
C SER A 984 -20.29 -7.74 -20.33
N SER A 985 -19.95 -8.99 -19.97
CA SER A 985 -20.71 -9.84 -19.06
C SER A 985 -19.80 -10.81 -18.29
N GLY A 986 -20.27 -11.25 -17.12
CA GLY A 986 -19.72 -12.40 -16.39
C GLY A 986 -19.86 -13.71 -17.17
N SER A 987 -18.99 -14.68 -16.88
CA SER A 987 -19.16 -16.07 -17.35
C SER A 987 -19.73 -16.94 -16.25
N THR A 988 -20.79 -17.68 -16.56
CA THR A 988 -21.39 -18.69 -15.67
C THR A 988 -20.43 -19.86 -15.42
N TRP A 989 -19.72 -20.30 -16.46
CA TRP A 989 -18.69 -21.33 -16.35
C TRP A 989 -17.58 -20.93 -15.38
N LEU A 990 -16.98 -19.75 -15.58
CA LEU A 990 -15.89 -19.27 -14.73
C LEU A 990 -16.36 -18.94 -13.31
N SER A 991 -17.54 -18.30 -13.16
CA SER A 991 -18.11 -17.99 -11.84
C SER A 991 -18.36 -19.26 -11.02
N ALA A 992 -18.88 -20.32 -11.64
CA ALA A 992 -19.07 -21.61 -10.97
C ALA A 992 -17.75 -22.33 -10.65
N PHE A 993 -16.72 -22.18 -11.48
CA PHE A 993 -15.37 -22.72 -11.23
C PHE A 993 -14.71 -22.04 -10.03
N VAL A 994 -14.66 -20.70 -10.05
CA VAL A 994 -14.06 -19.88 -8.98
C VAL A 994 -14.79 -20.09 -7.66
N LEU A 995 -16.13 -20.05 -7.67
CA LEU A 995 -16.95 -20.29 -6.47
C LEU A 995 -16.61 -21.64 -5.82
N ARG A 996 -16.54 -22.73 -6.60
CA ARG A 996 -16.17 -24.06 -6.09
C ARG A 996 -14.75 -24.07 -5.51
N CYS A 997 -13.77 -23.54 -6.23
CA CYS A 997 -12.39 -23.54 -5.77
C CYS A 997 -12.19 -22.70 -4.50
N PHE A 998 -12.86 -21.56 -4.38
CA PHE A 998 -12.86 -20.75 -3.15
C PHE A 998 -13.52 -21.50 -1.99
N MET A 999 -14.64 -22.19 -2.20
CA MET A 999 -15.27 -23.01 -1.16
C MET A 999 -14.39 -24.18 -0.71
N GLU A 1000 -13.70 -24.84 -1.64
CA GLU A 1000 -12.72 -25.89 -1.35
C GLU A 1000 -11.46 -25.33 -0.65
N ALA A 1001 -11.08 -24.07 -0.91
CA ALA A 1001 -9.95 -23.38 -0.26
C ALA A 1001 -10.27 -22.78 1.12
N ALA A 1002 -11.53 -22.43 1.39
CA ALA A 1002 -12.01 -21.80 2.64
C ALA A 1002 -11.84 -22.68 3.90
N GLN A 1003 -11.37 -23.92 3.76
CA GLN A 1003 -10.94 -24.77 4.89
C GLN A 1003 -9.48 -24.53 5.32
N TYR A 1004 -8.69 -23.79 4.52
CA TYR A 1004 -7.26 -23.56 4.72
C TYR A 1004 -6.85 -22.08 4.76
N ILE A 1005 -7.54 -21.23 4.00
CA ILE A 1005 -7.31 -19.78 3.95
C ILE A 1005 -8.60 -19.01 4.21
N ASP A 1006 -8.46 -17.77 4.64
CA ASP A 1006 -9.59 -16.85 4.76
C ASP A 1006 -10.13 -16.51 3.36
N ILE A 1007 -11.44 -16.58 3.20
CA ILE A 1007 -12.17 -16.20 1.99
C ILE A 1007 -13.34 -15.32 2.44
N ASP A 1008 -13.48 -14.16 1.83
CA ASP A 1008 -14.59 -13.26 2.08
C ASP A 1008 -15.93 -13.92 1.71
N GLN A 1009 -16.86 -13.95 2.69
CA GLN A 1009 -18.19 -14.55 2.49
C GLN A 1009 -19.06 -13.71 1.56
N ASP A 1010 -18.86 -12.39 1.52
CA ASP A 1010 -19.61 -11.51 0.62
C ASP A 1010 -19.20 -11.77 -0.84
N VAL A 1011 -17.93 -12.07 -1.10
CA VAL A 1011 -17.45 -12.50 -2.43
C VAL A 1011 -18.21 -13.77 -2.86
N LEU A 1012 -18.28 -14.79 -2.00
CA LEU A 1012 -19.00 -16.04 -2.28
C LEU A 1012 -20.51 -15.80 -2.52
N HIS A 1013 -21.14 -14.98 -1.67
CA HIS A 1013 -22.57 -14.72 -1.74
C HIS A 1013 -22.98 -13.90 -2.96
N ARG A 1014 -22.18 -12.89 -3.35
CA ARG A 1014 -22.37 -12.14 -4.60
C ARG A 1014 -22.32 -13.08 -5.82
N THR A 1015 -21.31 -13.94 -5.90
CA THR A 1015 -21.15 -14.89 -7.02
C THR A 1015 -22.27 -15.95 -7.05
N TYR A 1016 -22.69 -16.49 -5.89
CA TYR A 1016 -23.85 -17.39 -5.83
C TYR A 1016 -25.12 -16.70 -6.33
N SER A 1017 -25.42 -15.50 -5.83
CA SER A 1017 -26.65 -14.77 -6.16
C SER A 1017 -26.72 -14.46 -7.67
N TRP A 1018 -25.58 -14.13 -8.28
CA TRP A 1018 -25.48 -13.96 -9.73
C TRP A 1018 -25.70 -15.28 -10.49
N LEU A 1019 -25.13 -16.40 -10.04
CA LEU A 1019 -25.37 -17.71 -10.66
C LEU A 1019 -26.84 -18.14 -10.57
N GLU A 1020 -27.48 -17.93 -9.42
CA GLU A 1020 -28.90 -18.25 -9.20
C GLU A 1020 -29.81 -17.47 -10.15
N ALA A 1021 -29.51 -16.19 -10.42
CA ALA A 1021 -30.21 -15.37 -11.39
C ALA A 1021 -30.08 -15.87 -12.85
N HIS A 1022 -29.10 -16.73 -13.15
CA HIS A 1022 -28.89 -17.34 -14.47
C HIS A 1022 -29.40 -18.80 -14.56
N LYS A 1023 -30.21 -19.25 -13.58
CA LYS A 1023 -30.98 -20.51 -13.64
C LYS A 1023 -32.34 -20.27 -14.29
N LYS A 1024 -32.69 -21.03 -15.34
CA LYS A 1024 -34.03 -21.05 -15.95
C LYS A 1024 -35.04 -21.85 -15.12
N THR A 1025 -36.33 -21.67 -15.39
CA THR A 1025 -37.44 -22.37 -14.70
C THR A 1025 -37.46 -23.89 -14.87
N ASN A 1026 -36.78 -24.43 -15.88
CA ASN A 1026 -36.58 -25.87 -16.08
C ASN A 1026 -35.32 -26.42 -15.36
N GLY A 1027 -34.60 -25.60 -14.60
CA GLY A 1027 -33.34 -25.97 -13.93
C GLY A 1027 -32.08 -25.85 -14.79
N GLU A 1028 -32.21 -25.50 -16.07
CA GLU A 1028 -31.10 -25.29 -17.00
C GLU A 1028 -30.35 -23.97 -16.70
N PHE A 1029 -29.02 -24.01 -16.65
CA PHE A 1029 -28.20 -22.80 -16.61
C PHE A 1029 -27.82 -22.36 -18.03
N TRP A 1030 -27.66 -21.06 -18.24
CA TRP A 1030 -27.22 -20.48 -19.51
C TRP A 1030 -26.01 -19.56 -19.32
N GLU A 1031 -25.27 -19.32 -20.39
CA GLU A 1031 -24.01 -18.57 -20.37
C GLU A 1031 -24.18 -17.21 -21.08
N PRO A 1032 -24.27 -16.08 -20.35
CA PRO A 1032 -24.31 -14.75 -20.94
C PRO A 1032 -22.93 -14.25 -21.40
N GLY A 1033 -21.85 -14.82 -20.86
CA GLY A 1033 -20.48 -14.35 -21.06
C GLY A 1033 -19.71 -15.07 -22.16
N ARG A 1034 -18.46 -14.64 -22.33
CA ARG A 1034 -17.49 -15.30 -23.21
C ARG A 1034 -16.76 -16.39 -22.43
N VAL A 1035 -17.03 -17.65 -22.75
CA VAL A 1035 -16.12 -18.76 -22.39
C VAL A 1035 -14.95 -18.73 -23.38
N ILE A 1036 -13.75 -18.53 -22.86
CA ILE A 1036 -12.51 -18.44 -23.63
C ILE A 1036 -11.93 -19.83 -23.95
N HIS A 1037 -12.11 -20.81 -23.06
CA HIS A 1037 -11.80 -22.21 -23.31
C HIS A 1037 -13.00 -22.89 -24.00
N ILE A 1038 -12.98 -22.93 -25.34
CA ILE A 1038 -14.14 -23.39 -26.12
C ILE A 1038 -14.47 -24.86 -25.87
N GLU A 1039 -13.46 -25.71 -25.62
CA GLU A 1039 -13.67 -27.15 -25.41
C GLU A 1039 -14.49 -27.47 -24.15
N LEU A 1040 -14.45 -26.62 -23.10
CA LEU A 1040 -15.30 -26.78 -21.91
C LEU A 1040 -16.80 -26.75 -22.19
N GLN A 1041 -17.21 -26.17 -23.32
CA GLN A 1041 -18.61 -26.11 -23.71
C GLN A 1041 -19.10 -27.46 -24.27
N GLY A 1042 -18.22 -28.45 -24.45
CA GLY A 1042 -18.46 -29.68 -25.23
C GLY A 1042 -18.63 -29.39 -26.72
N GLY A 1043 -18.60 -30.44 -27.56
CA GLY A 1043 -18.56 -30.28 -29.02
C GLY A 1043 -19.68 -29.42 -29.63
N ASN A 1044 -20.83 -29.33 -28.97
CA ASN A 1044 -22.01 -28.57 -29.43
C ASN A 1044 -22.45 -27.43 -28.50
N LYS A 1045 -21.56 -26.90 -27.63
CA LYS A 1045 -21.88 -25.83 -26.66
C LYS A 1045 -23.12 -26.12 -25.81
N SER A 1046 -23.20 -27.34 -25.32
CA SER A 1046 -24.45 -27.87 -24.78
C SER A 1046 -24.80 -27.23 -23.43
N PRO A 1047 -26.02 -26.67 -23.24
CA PRO A 1047 -26.50 -26.22 -21.94
C PRO A 1047 -26.51 -27.33 -20.87
N ILE A 1048 -26.55 -28.60 -21.31
CA ILE A 1048 -26.44 -29.79 -20.46
C ILE A 1048 -25.08 -29.80 -19.74
N THR A 1049 -23.99 -29.58 -20.48
CA THR A 1049 -22.60 -29.60 -20.00
C THR A 1049 -22.37 -28.50 -18.96
N LEU A 1050 -22.83 -27.28 -19.25
CA LEU A 1050 -22.81 -26.16 -18.30
C LEU A 1050 -23.62 -26.49 -17.04
N THR A 1051 -24.84 -27.01 -17.19
CA THR A 1051 -25.72 -27.33 -16.04
C THR A 1051 -25.10 -28.41 -15.16
N ALA A 1052 -24.49 -29.46 -15.74
CA ALA A 1052 -23.79 -30.51 -14.99
C ALA A 1052 -22.62 -29.95 -14.17
N TYR A 1053 -21.84 -29.05 -14.77
CA TYR A 1053 -20.73 -28.39 -14.09
C TYR A 1053 -21.20 -27.47 -12.95
N VAL A 1054 -22.18 -26.60 -13.20
CA VAL A 1054 -22.72 -25.67 -12.20
C VAL A 1054 -23.35 -26.42 -11.03
N VAL A 1055 -24.13 -27.48 -11.28
CA VAL A 1055 -24.70 -28.35 -10.23
C VAL A 1055 -23.60 -28.92 -9.33
N THR A 1056 -22.52 -29.42 -9.94
CA THR A 1056 -21.37 -29.98 -9.22
C THR A 1056 -20.69 -28.92 -8.34
N SER A 1057 -20.55 -27.68 -8.83
CA SER A 1057 -20.01 -26.57 -8.03
C SER A 1057 -20.93 -26.13 -6.90
N LEU A 1058 -22.24 -26.03 -7.14
CA LEU A 1058 -23.22 -25.57 -6.15
C LEU A 1058 -23.46 -26.56 -5.00
N LEU A 1059 -23.12 -27.84 -5.17
CA LEU A 1059 -23.20 -28.84 -4.09
C LEU A 1059 -22.43 -28.42 -2.84
N GLY A 1060 -21.24 -27.82 -3.00
CA GLY A 1060 -20.44 -27.31 -1.88
C GLY A 1060 -21.08 -26.12 -1.14
N TYR A 1061 -21.90 -25.32 -1.83
CA TYR A 1061 -22.48 -24.10 -1.26
C TYR A 1061 -23.57 -24.38 -0.21
N LYS A 1062 -24.11 -25.61 -0.17
CA LYS A 1062 -25.05 -26.08 0.88
C LYS A 1062 -24.50 -25.93 2.31
N LYS A 1063 -23.17 -25.85 2.48
CA LYS A 1063 -22.51 -25.53 3.75
C LYS A 1063 -22.83 -24.12 4.26
N TYR A 1064 -22.98 -23.16 3.36
CA TYR A 1064 -23.23 -21.74 3.66
C TYR A 1064 -24.73 -21.42 3.64
N GLN A 1065 -25.46 -21.98 2.67
CA GLN A 1065 -26.90 -21.81 2.53
C GLN A 1065 -27.59 -23.18 2.40
N PRO A 1066 -28.17 -23.74 3.49
CA PRO A 1066 -28.76 -25.08 3.44
C PRO A 1066 -29.96 -25.24 2.48
N ASN A 1067 -30.65 -24.15 2.16
CA ASN A 1067 -31.92 -24.14 1.42
C ASN A 1067 -31.79 -23.98 -0.11
N ILE A 1068 -30.62 -24.26 -0.70
CA ILE A 1068 -30.40 -24.09 -2.15
C ILE A 1068 -31.25 -25.09 -2.96
N GLU A 1069 -32.03 -24.56 -3.92
CA GLU A 1069 -32.86 -25.36 -4.81
C GLU A 1069 -32.10 -25.79 -6.08
N ILE A 1070 -31.43 -26.95 -6.00
CA ILE A 1070 -30.71 -27.60 -7.12
C ILE A 1070 -31.58 -28.71 -7.77
N GLN A 1071 -32.71 -29.09 -7.16
CA GLN A 1071 -33.45 -30.31 -7.54
C GLN A 1071 -33.96 -30.29 -8.98
N ASP A 1072 -34.37 -29.14 -9.51
CA ASP A 1072 -34.83 -29.04 -10.90
C ASP A 1072 -33.69 -29.17 -11.90
N SER A 1073 -32.50 -28.65 -11.57
CA SER A 1073 -31.28 -28.87 -12.36
C SER A 1073 -30.87 -30.35 -12.36
N ILE A 1074 -31.05 -31.07 -11.25
CA ILE A 1074 -30.81 -32.53 -11.19
C ILE A 1074 -31.80 -33.27 -12.10
N LYS A 1075 -33.11 -32.98 -11.99
CA LYS A 1075 -34.14 -33.57 -12.87
C LYS A 1075 -33.89 -33.26 -14.34
N PHE A 1076 -33.40 -32.06 -14.67
CA PHE A 1076 -33.01 -31.68 -16.03
C PHE A 1076 -31.90 -32.60 -16.55
N LEU A 1077 -30.82 -32.80 -15.79
CA LEU A 1077 -29.72 -33.69 -16.18
C LEU A 1077 -30.16 -35.15 -16.32
N GLU A 1078 -31.02 -35.65 -15.42
CA GLU A 1078 -31.59 -37.00 -15.52
C GLU A 1078 -32.46 -37.16 -16.79
N ASN A 1079 -33.26 -36.16 -17.13
CA ASN A 1079 -34.09 -36.17 -18.34
C ASN A 1079 -33.26 -36.10 -19.63
N GLU A 1080 -32.22 -35.28 -19.69
CA GLU A 1080 -31.35 -35.19 -20.87
C GLU A 1080 -30.43 -36.42 -21.00
N PHE A 1081 -29.99 -37.03 -19.89
CA PHE A 1081 -29.33 -38.35 -19.92
C PHE A 1081 -30.24 -39.41 -20.55
N ASN A 1082 -31.51 -39.49 -20.15
CA ASN A 1082 -32.50 -40.42 -20.72
C ASN A 1082 -32.81 -40.15 -22.22
N ARG A 1083 -32.51 -38.96 -22.76
CA ARG A 1083 -32.63 -38.65 -24.19
C ARG A 1083 -31.44 -39.15 -25.03
N GLY A 1084 -30.33 -39.47 -24.38
CA GLY A 1084 -29.10 -39.95 -25.01
C GLY A 1084 -28.08 -38.83 -25.25
N ILE A 1085 -26.91 -38.98 -24.64
CA ILE A 1085 -25.76 -38.06 -24.81
C ILE A 1085 -24.71 -38.76 -25.68
N SER A 1086 -24.37 -38.17 -26.82
CA SER A 1086 -23.42 -38.72 -27.80
C SER A 1086 -21.98 -38.21 -27.66
N ASP A 1087 -21.79 -37.10 -26.95
CA ASP A 1087 -20.48 -36.46 -26.77
C ASP A 1087 -19.83 -36.94 -25.47
N ASN A 1088 -18.66 -37.60 -25.57
CA ASN A 1088 -17.93 -38.18 -24.45
C ASN A 1088 -17.66 -37.17 -23.32
N TYR A 1089 -17.34 -35.92 -23.67
CA TYR A 1089 -17.07 -34.85 -22.70
C TYR A 1089 -18.32 -34.47 -21.91
N THR A 1090 -19.43 -34.25 -22.61
CA THR A 1090 -20.73 -34.02 -21.98
C THR A 1090 -21.17 -35.21 -21.12
N LEU A 1091 -20.99 -36.45 -21.59
CA LEU A 1091 -21.37 -37.65 -20.83
C LEU A 1091 -20.52 -37.81 -19.55
N ALA A 1092 -19.22 -37.55 -19.60
CA ALA A 1092 -18.34 -37.66 -18.42
C ALA A 1092 -18.70 -36.64 -17.33
N LEU A 1093 -18.98 -35.39 -17.72
CA LEU A 1093 -19.45 -34.36 -16.80
C LEU A 1093 -20.82 -34.68 -16.19
N VAL A 1094 -21.78 -35.15 -17.00
CA VAL A 1094 -23.09 -35.58 -16.49
C VAL A 1094 -22.97 -36.79 -15.56
N THR A 1095 -22.13 -37.77 -15.91
CA THR A 1095 -21.85 -38.95 -15.06
C THR A 1095 -21.29 -38.54 -13.71
N TYR A 1096 -20.28 -37.66 -13.69
CA TYR A 1096 -19.70 -37.14 -12.45
C TYR A 1096 -20.72 -36.34 -11.63
N ALA A 1097 -21.50 -35.46 -12.26
CA ALA A 1097 -22.53 -34.67 -11.58
C ALA A 1097 -23.63 -35.55 -10.96
N LEU A 1098 -24.13 -36.55 -11.70
CA LEU A 1098 -25.14 -37.51 -11.21
C LEU A 1098 -24.60 -38.37 -10.06
N SER A 1099 -23.33 -38.80 -10.14
CA SER A 1099 -22.65 -39.51 -9.05
C SER A 1099 -22.53 -38.63 -7.81
N ALA A 1100 -22.08 -37.38 -7.97
CA ALA A 1100 -21.81 -36.46 -6.86
C ALA A 1100 -23.09 -36.01 -6.12
N VAL A 1101 -24.25 -35.96 -6.79
CA VAL A 1101 -25.54 -35.71 -6.14
C VAL A 1101 -26.18 -36.97 -5.54
N GLY A 1102 -25.64 -38.16 -5.82
CA GLY A 1102 -26.23 -39.45 -5.43
C GLY A 1102 -27.50 -39.82 -6.21
N SER A 1103 -27.58 -39.45 -7.49
CA SER A 1103 -28.73 -39.77 -8.35
C SER A 1103 -28.81 -41.29 -8.60
N PRO A 1104 -30.02 -41.88 -8.66
CA PRO A 1104 -30.20 -43.28 -9.07
C PRO A 1104 -29.72 -43.58 -10.50
N LYS A 1105 -29.45 -42.55 -11.32
CA LYS A 1105 -28.92 -42.68 -12.69
C LYS A 1105 -27.40 -42.71 -12.78
N ALA A 1106 -26.67 -42.51 -11.68
CA ALA A 1106 -25.21 -42.44 -11.66
C ALA A 1106 -24.53 -43.72 -12.21
N GLU A 1107 -24.95 -44.90 -11.75
CA GLU A 1107 -24.34 -46.19 -12.12
C GLU A 1107 -24.64 -46.58 -13.59
N GLU A 1108 -25.82 -46.24 -14.08
CA GLU A 1108 -26.21 -46.39 -15.50
C GLU A 1108 -25.35 -45.49 -16.40
N ALA A 1109 -25.15 -44.24 -16.00
CA ALA A 1109 -24.30 -43.28 -16.72
C ALA A 1109 -22.82 -43.71 -16.72
N LEU A 1110 -22.29 -44.18 -15.58
CA LEU A 1110 -20.91 -44.66 -15.47
C LEU A 1110 -20.68 -45.92 -16.32
N THR A 1111 -21.66 -46.82 -16.37
CA THR A 1111 -21.61 -48.00 -17.25
C THR A 1111 -21.56 -47.58 -18.72
N MET A 1112 -22.40 -46.62 -19.13
CA MET A 1112 -22.41 -46.08 -20.50
C MET A 1112 -21.08 -45.40 -20.87
N LEU A 1113 -20.52 -44.58 -19.98
CA LEU A 1113 -19.23 -43.93 -20.18
C LEU A 1113 -18.09 -44.94 -20.32
N THR A 1114 -18.09 -45.99 -19.49
CA THR A 1114 -17.07 -47.05 -19.52
C THR A 1114 -17.12 -47.89 -20.81
N GLN A 1115 -18.29 -48.02 -21.44
CA GLN A 1115 -18.45 -48.68 -22.74
C GLN A 1115 -17.87 -47.87 -23.91
N GLN A 1116 -17.78 -46.54 -23.77
CA GLN A 1116 -17.24 -45.62 -24.79
C GLN A 1116 -15.73 -45.37 -24.65
N ALA A 1117 -15.05 -46.12 -23.77
CA ALA A 1117 -13.64 -45.90 -23.45
C ALA A 1117 -12.69 -46.66 -24.38
N GLU A 1118 -11.67 -45.97 -24.88
CA GLU A 1118 -10.55 -46.56 -25.59
C GLU A 1118 -9.57 -47.23 -24.62
N LYS A 1119 -9.01 -48.37 -25.04
CA LYS A 1119 -8.12 -49.19 -24.20
C LYS A 1119 -6.80 -49.47 -24.91
N GLU A 1120 -5.73 -48.89 -24.39
CA GLU A 1120 -4.36 -49.09 -24.86
C GLU A 1120 -3.54 -49.77 -23.76
N GLY A 1121 -3.21 -51.04 -23.93
CA GLY A 1121 -2.43 -51.82 -22.97
C GLY A 1121 -3.10 -51.89 -21.59
N ASP A 1122 -2.45 -51.35 -20.57
CA ASP A 1122 -2.94 -51.27 -19.18
C ASP A 1122 -3.62 -49.92 -18.85
N THR A 1123 -3.93 -49.12 -19.88
CA THR A 1123 -4.48 -47.77 -19.76
C THR A 1123 -5.81 -47.58 -20.48
N GLN A 1124 -6.67 -46.73 -19.92
CA GLN A 1124 -8.00 -46.43 -20.44
C GLN A 1124 -8.20 -44.91 -20.53
N PHE A 1125 -8.77 -44.45 -21.66
CA PHE A 1125 -9.01 -43.04 -21.94
C PHE A 1125 -10.21 -42.86 -22.89
N TRP A 1126 -10.50 -41.63 -23.28
CA TRP A 1126 -11.59 -41.29 -24.19
C TRP A 1126 -11.13 -40.28 -25.23
N LEU A 1127 -11.58 -40.45 -26.47
CA LEU A 1127 -11.35 -39.49 -27.54
C LEU A 1127 -12.36 -38.33 -27.45
N SER A 1128 -11.91 -37.12 -27.79
CA SER A 1128 -12.77 -35.97 -28.06
C SER A 1128 -13.29 -36.02 -29.51
N SER A 1129 -14.36 -35.28 -29.79
CA SER A 1129 -14.91 -35.12 -31.15
C SER A 1129 -14.03 -34.28 -32.09
N THR A 1130 -12.98 -33.64 -31.57
CA THR A 1130 -12.04 -32.72 -32.26
C THR A 1130 -10.69 -33.37 -32.59
N SER A 1131 -10.68 -34.57 -33.14
CA SER A 1131 -9.44 -35.31 -33.46
C SER A 1131 -8.78 -34.85 -34.76
N GLU A 1132 -8.00 -33.77 -34.72
CA GLU A 1132 -6.92 -33.55 -35.71
C GLU A 1132 -5.63 -34.22 -35.21
N SER A 1133 -4.92 -34.91 -36.10
CA SER A 1133 -3.68 -35.60 -35.76
C SER A 1133 -2.53 -34.61 -35.59
N SER A 1134 -2.33 -34.13 -34.36
CA SER A 1134 -1.16 -33.33 -33.99
C SER A 1134 0.09 -34.22 -33.89
N GLU A 1135 1.22 -33.79 -34.45
CA GLU A 1135 2.54 -34.43 -34.24
C GLU A 1135 3.16 -34.10 -32.86
N SER A 1136 2.38 -33.47 -31.98
CA SER A 1136 2.69 -33.22 -30.58
C SER A 1136 2.89 -34.52 -29.79
N TRP A 1137 3.87 -34.54 -28.88
CA TRP A 1137 4.01 -35.61 -27.88
C TRP A 1137 2.98 -35.51 -26.74
N GLN A 1138 2.30 -34.36 -26.61
CA GLN A 1138 1.25 -34.11 -25.61
C GLN A 1138 -0.13 -34.41 -26.19
N SER A 1139 -0.97 -35.09 -25.41
CA SER A 1139 -2.40 -35.30 -25.72
C SER A 1139 -3.20 -33.99 -25.62
N LEU A 1140 -4.34 -33.93 -26.31
CA LEU A 1140 -5.29 -32.81 -26.27
C LEU A 1140 -5.83 -32.56 -24.85
N SER A 1141 -6.00 -31.28 -24.46
CA SER A 1141 -6.51 -30.88 -23.13
C SER A 1141 -7.83 -31.56 -22.78
N ALA A 1142 -8.80 -31.57 -23.70
CA ALA A 1142 -10.10 -32.21 -23.49
C ALA A 1142 -10.02 -33.69 -23.07
N GLN A 1143 -9.09 -34.49 -23.62
CA GLN A 1143 -9.00 -35.93 -23.28
C GLN A 1143 -8.54 -36.15 -21.84
N ILE A 1144 -7.67 -35.27 -21.34
CA ILE A 1144 -7.18 -35.27 -19.95
C ILE A 1144 -8.33 -34.92 -18.99
N GLU A 1145 -9.18 -33.96 -19.36
CA GLU A 1145 -10.38 -33.63 -18.58
C GLU A 1145 -11.42 -34.77 -18.56
N ILE A 1146 -11.72 -35.39 -19.70
CA ILE A 1146 -12.67 -36.53 -19.75
C ILE A 1146 -12.21 -37.65 -18.82
N ALA A 1147 -10.93 -38.02 -18.90
CA ALA A 1147 -10.34 -39.03 -18.02
C ALA A 1147 -10.36 -38.61 -16.54
N ALA A 1148 -10.19 -37.32 -16.23
CA ALA A 1148 -10.29 -36.80 -14.86
C ALA A 1148 -11.72 -36.89 -14.30
N TYR A 1149 -12.74 -36.50 -15.07
CA TYR A 1149 -14.14 -36.62 -14.66
C TYR A 1149 -14.58 -38.09 -14.52
N ALA A 1150 -14.16 -38.97 -15.43
CA ALA A 1150 -14.40 -40.40 -15.34
C ALA A 1150 -13.74 -41.01 -14.08
N LEU A 1151 -12.49 -40.64 -13.78
CA LEU A 1151 -11.80 -41.07 -12.56
C LEU A 1151 -12.51 -40.57 -11.29
N LEU A 1152 -13.02 -39.34 -11.28
CA LEU A 1152 -13.82 -38.80 -10.16
C LEU A 1152 -15.15 -39.53 -9.98
N ALA A 1153 -15.85 -39.91 -11.04
CA ALA A 1153 -17.01 -40.79 -10.93
C ALA A 1153 -16.62 -42.16 -10.33
N HIS A 1154 -15.47 -42.72 -10.72
CA HIS A 1154 -14.95 -43.96 -10.14
C HIS A 1154 -14.52 -43.86 -8.67
N THR A 1155 -14.16 -42.68 -8.14
CA THR A 1155 -13.93 -42.52 -6.69
C THR A 1155 -15.18 -42.75 -5.86
N GLN A 1156 -16.36 -42.56 -6.47
CA GLN A 1156 -17.67 -42.71 -5.83
C GLN A 1156 -18.28 -44.09 -6.11
N HIS A 1157 -17.94 -44.72 -7.24
CA HIS A 1157 -18.45 -46.03 -7.67
C HIS A 1157 -17.33 -46.90 -8.27
N HIS A 1158 -17.14 -48.13 -7.77
CA HIS A 1158 -16.21 -49.12 -8.35
C HIS A 1158 -14.73 -48.65 -8.45
N VAL A 1159 -14.16 -48.16 -7.35
CA VAL A 1159 -12.76 -47.64 -7.25
C VAL A 1159 -11.69 -48.48 -7.98
N PRO A 1160 -11.66 -49.83 -7.93
CA PRO A 1160 -10.62 -50.61 -8.64
C PRO A 1160 -10.60 -50.40 -10.16
N GLU A 1161 -11.74 -50.06 -10.76
CA GLU A 1161 -11.89 -49.84 -12.20
C GLU A 1161 -11.29 -48.50 -12.66
N GLY A 1162 -11.03 -47.57 -11.73
CA GLY A 1162 -10.35 -46.31 -12.03
C GLY A 1162 -8.82 -46.45 -12.23
N ILE A 1163 -8.21 -47.59 -11.89
CA ILE A 1163 -6.75 -47.77 -11.95
C ILE A 1163 -6.18 -47.56 -13.37
N PRO A 1164 -6.74 -48.12 -14.46
CA PRO A 1164 -6.28 -47.88 -15.83
C PRO A 1164 -6.37 -46.41 -16.27
N ILE A 1165 -7.33 -45.66 -15.74
CA ILE A 1165 -7.52 -44.23 -16.03
C ILE A 1165 -6.44 -43.40 -15.30
N MET A 1166 -6.23 -43.68 -14.01
CA MET A 1166 -5.15 -43.09 -13.21
C MET A 1166 -3.78 -43.33 -13.87
N LYS A 1167 -3.53 -44.55 -14.35
CA LYS A 1167 -2.29 -44.90 -15.07
C LYS A 1167 -2.11 -44.09 -16.36
N TRP A 1168 -3.19 -43.80 -17.08
CA TRP A 1168 -3.14 -42.99 -18.30
C TRP A 1168 -2.82 -41.53 -17.97
N LEU A 1169 -3.55 -40.92 -17.03
CA LEU A 1169 -3.31 -39.55 -16.56
C LEU A 1169 -1.88 -39.33 -16.06
N ILE A 1170 -1.26 -40.31 -15.40
CA ILE A 1170 0.15 -40.21 -14.96
C ILE A 1170 1.13 -40.12 -16.16
N LYS A 1171 0.85 -40.81 -17.27
CA LYS A 1171 1.69 -40.76 -18.48
C LYS A 1171 1.64 -39.39 -19.19
N GLN A 1172 0.53 -38.67 -19.09
CA GLN A 1172 0.29 -37.39 -19.81
C GLN A 1172 0.90 -36.15 -19.16
N ARG A 1173 1.61 -36.27 -18.03
CA ARG A 1173 2.15 -35.11 -17.30
C ARG A 1173 3.38 -34.49 -17.96
N ASN A 1174 3.49 -33.17 -17.78
CA ASN A 1174 4.65 -32.37 -18.13
C ASN A 1174 5.79 -32.49 -17.09
N SER A 1175 6.95 -31.87 -17.37
CA SER A 1175 8.13 -31.87 -16.48
C SER A 1175 7.95 -31.08 -15.17
N LEU A 1176 6.90 -30.26 -15.08
CA LEU A 1176 6.54 -29.44 -13.92
C LEU A 1176 5.51 -30.14 -13.01
N GLY A 1177 4.98 -31.30 -13.41
CA GLY A 1177 3.99 -32.06 -12.64
C GLY A 1177 2.53 -31.62 -12.82
N GLY A 1178 2.25 -30.72 -13.76
CA GLY A 1178 0.90 -30.47 -14.29
C GLY A 1178 0.72 -31.06 -15.69
N PHE A 1179 -0.21 -30.47 -16.47
CA PHE A 1179 -0.63 -30.98 -17.78
C PHE A 1179 -0.45 -29.90 -18.87
N VAL A 1180 -1.44 -29.67 -19.73
CA VAL A 1180 -1.34 -28.77 -20.90
C VAL A 1180 -1.89 -27.38 -20.58
N SER A 1181 -3.12 -27.31 -20.07
CA SER A 1181 -3.86 -26.06 -19.80
C SER A 1181 -4.12 -25.88 -18.29
N THR A 1182 -5.06 -24.98 -17.93
CA THR A 1182 -5.41 -24.79 -16.51
C THR A 1182 -6.44 -25.80 -16.03
N GLN A 1183 -7.50 -26.06 -16.80
CA GLN A 1183 -8.62 -26.91 -16.37
C GLN A 1183 -8.23 -28.38 -16.30
N ASP A 1184 -7.54 -28.90 -17.31
CA ASP A 1184 -7.00 -30.25 -17.30
C ASP A 1184 -6.07 -30.49 -16.11
N THR A 1185 -5.20 -29.52 -15.79
CA THR A 1185 -4.30 -29.58 -14.64
C THR A 1185 -5.07 -29.57 -13.32
N VAL A 1186 -6.04 -28.68 -13.16
CA VAL A 1186 -6.83 -28.57 -11.93
C VAL A 1186 -7.70 -29.83 -11.71
N MET A 1187 -8.41 -30.27 -12.75
CA MET A 1187 -9.31 -31.42 -12.67
C MET A 1187 -8.57 -32.75 -12.57
N ALA A 1188 -7.49 -32.96 -13.32
CA ALA A 1188 -6.69 -34.19 -13.21
C ALA A 1188 -5.96 -34.26 -11.86
N LEU A 1189 -5.47 -33.15 -11.30
CA LEU A 1189 -4.88 -33.16 -9.96
C LEU A 1189 -5.92 -33.39 -8.86
N LYS A 1190 -7.15 -32.86 -8.99
CA LYS A 1190 -8.27 -33.24 -8.11
C LYS A 1190 -8.55 -34.74 -8.19
N ALA A 1191 -8.78 -35.26 -9.38
CA ALA A 1191 -9.07 -36.68 -9.63
C ALA A 1191 -7.98 -37.60 -9.06
N LEU A 1192 -6.72 -37.28 -9.33
CA LEU A 1192 -5.57 -38.02 -8.82
C LEU A 1192 -5.44 -37.89 -7.31
N SER A 1193 -5.76 -36.75 -6.69
CA SER A 1193 -5.72 -36.57 -5.23
C SER A 1193 -6.78 -37.42 -4.50
N GLU A 1194 -8.03 -37.38 -4.97
CA GLU A 1194 -9.15 -38.09 -4.37
C GLU A 1194 -8.99 -39.61 -4.58
N PHE A 1195 -8.59 -40.03 -5.79
CA PHE A 1195 -8.35 -41.44 -6.09
C PHE A 1195 -7.13 -42.00 -5.35
N SER A 1196 -6.01 -41.27 -5.30
CA SER A 1196 -4.81 -41.72 -4.58
C SER A 1196 -5.04 -41.83 -3.08
N ALA A 1197 -5.94 -41.02 -2.51
CA ALA A 1197 -6.35 -41.15 -1.11
C ALA A 1197 -7.07 -42.48 -0.82
N LEU A 1198 -7.75 -43.08 -1.81
CA LEU A 1198 -8.49 -44.33 -1.68
C LEU A 1198 -7.65 -45.59 -1.98
N VAL A 1199 -6.64 -45.48 -2.86
CA VAL A 1199 -5.84 -46.62 -3.35
C VAL A 1199 -4.45 -46.73 -2.65
N TYR A 1200 -4.15 -45.84 -1.72
CA TYR A 1200 -2.86 -45.78 -1.03
C TYR A 1200 -2.46 -47.08 -0.32
N LYS A 1201 -1.19 -47.49 -0.50
CA LYS A 1201 -0.53 -48.58 0.23
C LYS A 1201 0.71 -48.05 0.96
N GLU A 1202 0.83 -48.37 2.25
CA GLU A 1202 1.87 -47.87 3.18
C GLU A 1202 3.28 -48.40 2.87
N ASN A 1203 3.43 -49.71 2.63
CA ASN A 1203 4.74 -50.32 2.47
C ASN A 1203 5.27 -50.16 1.04
N ARG A 1204 6.29 -49.30 0.87
CA ARG A 1204 7.06 -49.12 -0.37
C ARG A 1204 8.55 -49.16 -0.07
N ASP A 1205 9.27 -49.97 -0.84
CA ASP A 1205 10.74 -50.13 -0.81
C ASP A 1205 11.16 -50.57 -2.21
N MET A 1206 11.65 -49.62 -3.01
CA MET A 1206 11.96 -49.81 -4.42
C MET A 1206 13.31 -49.19 -4.77
N GLN A 1207 14.18 -49.98 -5.42
CA GLN A 1207 15.36 -49.48 -6.10
C GLN A 1207 15.05 -49.28 -7.59
N VAL A 1208 15.06 -48.04 -8.06
CA VAL A 1208 15.03 -47.70 -9.49
C VAL A 1208 16.47 -47.61 -9.99
N THR A 1209 16.81 -48.39 -11.01
CA THR A 1209 18.12 -48.42 -11.65
C THR A 1209 18.01 -47.97 -13.11
N ILE A 1210 18.80 -46.95 -13.45
CA ILE A 1210 18.90 -46.36 -14.79
C ILE A 1210 20.25 -46.73 -15.40
N LYS A 1211 20.26 -47.18 -16.65
CA LYS A 1211 21.46 -47.54 -17.42
C LYS A 1211 21.32 -47.07 -18.87
N GLY A 1212 22.39 -46.60 -19.50
CA GLY A 1212 22.38 -46.23 -20.91
C GLY A 1212 23.74 -45.70 -21.36
N PRO A 1213 23.99 -45.53 -22.68
CA PRO A 1213 25.21 -44.91 -23.20
C PRO A 1213 25.50 -43.53 -22.57
N ASN A 1214 24.46 -42.73 -22.30
CA ASN A 1214 24.56 -41.42 -21.63
C ASN A 1214 24.92 -41.48 -20.13
N VAL A 1215 24.92 -42.69 -19.53
CA VAL A 1215 24.95 -42.92 -18.08
C VAL A 1215 26.19 -43.77 -17.75
N PRO A 1216 27.39 -43.16 -17.60
CA PRO A 1216 28.66 -43.89 -17.49
C PRO A 1216 28.80 -44.74 -16.21
N LYS A 1217 27.98 -44.47 -15.18
CA LYS A 1217 27.79 -45.33 -14.01
C LYS A 1217 26.29 -45.50 -13.78
N PRO A 1218 25.76 -46.72 -13.57
CA PRO A 1218 24.33 -46.93 -13.33
C PRO A 1218 23.82 -46.09 -12.16
N ILE A 1219 22.89 -45.17 -12.44
CA ILE A 1219 22.24 -44.34 -11.43
C ILE A 1219 21.25 -45.23 -10.67
N ARG A 1220 21.24 -45.14 -9.34
CA ARG A 1220 20.34 -45.91 -8.47
C ARG A 1220 19.62 -44.96 -7.52
N PHE A 1221 18.31 -44.87 -7.65
CA PHE A 1221 17.45 -44.17 -6.71
C PHE A 1221 16.79 -45.18 -5.78
N TRP A 1222 17.00 -45.01 -4.48
CA TRP A 1222 16.32 -45.78 -3.44
C TRP A 1222 15.09 -45.00 -3.00
N ILE A 1223 13.92 -45.60 -3.17
CA ILE A 1223 12.63 -45.02 -2.85
C ILE A 1223 12.01 -45.83 -1.73
N ASP A 1224 11.80 -45.19 -0.58
CA ASP A 1224 11.28 -45.77 0.65
C ASP A 1224 10.11 -44.94 1.20
N SER A 1225 9.46 -45.41 2.28
CA SER A 1225 8.33 -44.73 2.90
C SER A 1225 8.65 -43.34 3.49
N GLN A 1226 9.93 -42.99 3.71
CA GLN A 1226 10.36 -41.70 4.24
C GLN A 1226 10.64 -40.68 3.13
N ASN A 1227 10.99 -41.15 1.93
CA ASN A 1227 11.45 -40.30 0.83
C ASN A 1227 10.48 -40.23 -0.36
N LEU A 1228 9.27 -40.78 -0.27
CA LEU A 1228 8.24 -40.83 -1.33
C LEU A 1228 8.03 -39.53 -2.11
N PHE A 1229 8.06 -38.38 -1.44
CA PHE A 1229 7.85 -37.05 -2.02
C PHE A 1229 9.14 -36.35 -2.49
N LYS A 1230 10.31 -36.93 -2.22
CA LYS A 1230 11.59 -36.41 -2.67
C LYS A 1230 11.74 -36.70 -4.15
N LEU A 1231 11.77 -35.66 -4.98
CA LEU A 1231 12.08 -35.80 -6.40
C LEU A 1231 13.57 -36.06 -6.54
N HIS A 1232 13.93 -37.31 -6.83
CA HIS A 1232 15.28 -37.65 -7.24
C HIS A 1232 15.52 -37.07 -8.63
N LYS A 1233 16.65 -36.38 -8.83
CA LYS A 1233 17.02 -35.73 -10.09
C LYS A 1233 18.49 -36.02 -10.35
N GLU A 1234 18.82 -36.41 -11.58
CA GLU A 1234 20.20 -36.45 -12.09
C GLU A 1234 20.24 -35.72 -13.43
N GLU A 1235 21.24 -34.86 -13.62
CA GLU A 1235 21.50 -34.20 -14.91
C GLU A 1235 22.39 -35.12 -15.77
N LEU A 1236 22.00 -35.32 -17.03
CA LEU A 1236 22.69 -36.21 -17.96
C LEU A 1236 23.49 -35.43 -19.00
N ALA A 1237 24.62 -36.00 -19.44
CA ALA A 1237 25.42 -35.39 -20.49
C ALA A 1237 24.65 -35.37 -21.84
N PRO A 1238 24.70 -34.25 -22.60
CA PRO A 1238 24.09 -34.13 -23.92
C PRO A 1238 24.87 -34.88 -24.99
N LEU A 1239 24.77 -36.21 -24.94
CA LEU A 1239 25.20 -37.14 -25.97
C LEU A 1239 23.98 -37.55 -26.80
N ASP A 1240 24.08 -37.40 -28.11
CA ASP A 1240 23.02 -37.70 -29.07
C ASP A 1240 23.28 -39.02 -29.82
N PRO A 1241 22.30 -39.94 -29.97
CA PRO A 1241 20.97 -39.91 -29.36
C PRO A 1241 21.00 -40.27 -27.87
N ILE A 1242 20.05 -39.72 -27.11
CA ILE A 1242 19.80 -40.11 -25.72
C ILE A 1242 19.07 -41.44 -25.72
N ALA A 1243 19.62 -42.44 -25.02
CA ALA A 1243 18.92 -43.69 -24.73
C ALA A 1243 19.18 -44.12 -23.27
N VAL A 1244 18.12 -44.32 -22.50
CA VAL A 1244 18.20 -44.78 -21.11
C VAL A 1244 17.16 -45.87 -20.82
N ASN A 1245 17.64 -46.98 -20.26
CA ASN A 1245 16.83 -48.11 -19.83
C ASN A 1245 16.59 -48.01 -18.32
N VAL A 1246 15.32 -47.96 -17.94
CA VAL A 1246 14.85 -47.86 -16.56
C VAL A 1246 14.31 -49.22 -16.12
N SER A 1247 14.77 -49.69 -14.96
CA SER A 1247 14.28 -50.92 -14.34
C SER A 1247 14.12 -50.74 -12.83
N ALA A 1248 13.11 -51.35 -12.23
CA ALA A 1248 12.88 -51.33 -10.79
C ALA A 1248 12.99 -52.73 -10.17
N HIS A 1249 13.41 -52.79 -8.92
CA HIS A 1249 13.41 -53.97 -8.06
C HIS A 1249 12.90 -53.60 -6.67
N GLY A 1250 12.03 -54.41 -6.07
CA GLY A 1250 11.45 -54.16 -4.74
C GLY A 1250 9.93 -54.32 -4.74
N SER A 1251 9.22 -53.44 -4.03
CA SER A 1251 7.75 -53.42 -3.95
C SER A 1251 7.20 -52.01 -3.78
N GLY A 1252 6.09 -51.72 -4.45
CA GLY A 1252 5.48 -50.39 -4.53
C GLY A 1252 5.34 -49.93 -5.98
N PHE A 1253 5.29 -48.62 -6.21
CA PHE A 1253 5.39 -48.02 -7.54
C PHE A 1253 6.34 -46.82 -7.52
N ALA A 1254 6.86 -46.46 -8.69
CA ALA A 1254 7.60 -45.23 -8.91
C ALA A 1254 7.32 -44.68 -10.31
N ILE A 1255 7.38 -43.36 -10.46
CA ILE A 1255 7.31 -42.67 -11.75
C ILE A 1255 8.74 -42.25 -12.10
N CYS A 1256 9.21 -42.63 -13.28
CA CYS A 1256 10.49 -42.18 -13.82
C CYS A 1256 10.25 -41.38 -15.10
N GLN A 1257 10.91 -40.24 -15.24
CA GLN A 1257 10.63 -39.27 -16.31
C GLN A 1257 11.92 -38.70 -16.89
N LEU A 1258 12.06 -38.77 -18.21
CA LEU A 1258 13.13 -38.14 -18.98
C LEU A 1258 12.65 -36.78 -19.48
N ASN A 1259 13.32 -35.70 -19.06
CA ASN A 1259 13.04 -34.34 -19.46
C ASN A 1259 14.21 -33.80 -20.29
N VAL A 1260 13.91 -33.15 -21.41
CA VAL A 1260 14.89 -32.50 -22.29
C VAL A 1260 14.41 -31.10 -22.62
N ASP A 1261 15.21 -30.08 -22.32
CA ASP A 1261 14.99 -28.69 -22.73
C ASP A 1261 16.16 -28.25 -23.64
N TYR A 1262 15.89 -27.53 -24.72
CA TYR A 1262 16.87 -27.15 -25.74
C TYR A 1262 16.37 -25.98 -26.59
N ASN A 1263 17.26 -25.26 -27.27
CA ASN A 1263 16.89 -24.23 -28.23
C ASN A 1263 17.18 -24.70 -29.67
N VAL A 1264 16.29 -24.38 -30.60
CA VAL A 1264 16.48 -24.59 -32.05
C VAL A 1264 16.66 -23.24 -32.76
N LYS A 1265 17.43 -23.22 -33.85
CA LYS A 1265 17.59 -21.99 -34.66
C LYS A 1265 16.24 -21.58 -35.23
N ALA A 1266 15.84 -20.33 -35.00
CA ALA A 1266 14.71 -19.77 -35.72
C ALA A 1266 15.01 -19.83 -37.24
N SER A 1267 14.14 -20.49 -38.01
CA SER A 1267 14.30 -20.68 -39.45
C SER A 1267 14.52 -19.34 -40.14
N SER A 1268 15.66 -19.18 -40.82
CA SER A 1268 16.20 -17.87 -41.15
C SER A 1268 15.32 -17.05 -42.10
N SER A 1269 14.77 -15.95 -41.58
CA SER A 1269 14.47 -14.71 -42.32
C SER A 1269 13.66 -14.87 -43.63
N PHE A 1270 12.39 -15.27 -43.54
CA PHE A 1270 11.43 -15.11 -44.64
C PHE A 1270 11.05 -13.63 -44.86
N LYS A 1271 11.96 -12.84 -45.47
CA LYS A 1271 11.71 -11.47 -45.95
C LYS A 1271 10.78 -11.40 -47.19
N ARG A 1272 10.06 -12.48 -47.51
CA ARG A 1272 9.04 -12.53 -48.56
C ARG A 1272 7.81 -13.25 -48.04
N ARG A 1273 6.64 -12.72 -48.39
CA ARG A 1273 5.29 -13.06 -47.94
C ARG A 1273 4.76 -14.46 -48.34
N ARG A 1274 5.64 -15.44 -48.60
CA ARG A 1274 5.25 -16.80 -49.03
C ARG A 1274 5.60 -17.82 -47.95
N SER A 1275 4.56 -18.20 -47.22
CA SER A 1275 4.34 -19.46 -46.50
C SER A 1275 5.54 -20.04 -45.74
N MET A 1276 5.41 -20.13 -44.40
CA MET A 1276 5.93 -21.30 -43.68
C MET A 1276 5.42 -22.57 -44.37
N GLU A 1277 6.17 -23.66 -44.27
CA GLU A 1277 5.59 -24.99 -44.35
C GLU A 1277 4.57 -25.10 -43.20
N ASN A 1278 3.28 -25.00 -43.53
CA ASN A 1278 2.11 -25.05 -42.68
C ASN A 1278 2.28 -24.52 -41.23
N PRO A 1279 2.04 -23.21 -40.96
CA PRO A 1279 1.70 -22.80 -39.61
C PRO A 1279 0.42 -23.54 -39.19
N ILE A 1280 0.50 -24.32 -38.12
CA ILE A 1280 -0.68 -24.96 -37.54
C ILE A 1280 -1.41 -23.88 -36.74
N GLY A 1281 -2.54 -23.37 -37.26
CA GLY A 1281 -3.44 -22.45 -36.57
C GLY A 1281 -3.36 -20.98 -36.98
N PHE A 1282 -2.19 -20.34 -37.08
CA PHE A 1282 -2.10 -18.87 -37.19
C PHE A 1282 -1.14 -18.35 -38.28
N ASP A 1283 -1.51 -17.26 -38.95
CA ASP A 1283 -0.56 -16.37 -39.63
C ASP A 1283 -0.04 -15.30 -38.67
N LEU A 1284 1.23 -14.91 -38.82
CA LEU A 1284 1.91 -13.96 -37.96
C LEU A 1284 2.94 -13.14 -38.78
N ASP A 1285 2.75 -11.83 -38.82
CA ASP A 1285 3.59 -10.86 -39.52
C ASP A 1285 4.11 -9.81 -38.52
N VAL A 1286 5.35 -9.36 -38.68
CA VAL A 1286 5.99 -8.39 -37.78
C VAL A 1286 6.75 -7.35 -38.59
N ASP A 1287 6.28 -6.11 -38.51
CA ASP A 1287 6.90 -4.95 -39.15
C ASP A 1287 7.60 -4.05 -38.11
N VAL A 1288 8.69 -3.41 -38.51
CA VAL A 1288 9.60 -2.66 -37.61
C VAL A 1288 9.90 -1.29 -38.21
N ASN A 1289 9.49 -0.23 -37.51
CA ASN A 1289 9.73 1.15 -37.89
C ASN A 1289 10.65 1.85 -36.88
N ASP A 1290 11.86 2.19 -37.33
CA ASP A 1290 12.95 2.81 -36.57
C ASP A 1290 13.66 3.94 -37.35
N GLU A 1291 13.04 4.49 -38.41
CA GLU A 1291 13.73 5.28 -39.44
C GLU A 1291 14.38 6.61 -38.97
N HIS A 1292 14.01 7.18 -37.82
CA HIS A 1292 14.34 8.58 -37.47
C HIS A 1292 14.89 8.86 -36.05
N ASP A 1293 14.77 7.98 -35.05
CA ASP A 1293 15.40 8.20 -33.72
C ASP A 1293 15.98 6.89 -33.17
N LEU A 1294 17.29 6.90 -32.88
CA LEU A 1294 18.00 5.78 -32.27
C LEU A 1294 17.46 5.38 -30.88
N ARG A 1295 16.67 6.22 -30.22
CA ARG A 1295 16.10 5.93 -28.89
C ARG A 1295 14.72 5.26 -28.93
N TYR A 1296 14.03 5.26 -30.07
CA TYR A 1296 12.65 4.77 -30.16
C TYR A 1296 12.46 3.84 -31.36
N MET A 1297 11.85 2.68 -31.11
CA MET A 1297 11.46 1.73 -32.15
C MET A 1297 9.98 1.39 -31.99
N LYS A 1298 9.24 1.32 -33.10
CA LYS A 1298 7.84 0.90 -33.12
C LYS A 1298 7.72 -0.44 -33.83
N LEU A 1299 7.22 -1.44 -33.10
CA LEU A 1299 6.87 -2.74 -33.65
C LEU A 1299 5.40 -2.74 -34.02
N ASN A 1300 5.05 -3.29 -35.18
CA ASN A 1300 3.67 -3.50 -35.62
C ASN A 1300 3.49 -4.99 -35.88
N VAL A 1301 2.85 -5.67 -34.94
CA VAL A 1301 2.65 -7.12 -34.94
C VAL A 1301 1.24 -7.41 -35.42
N CYS A 1302 1.09 -8.22 -36.47
CA CYS A 1302 -0.20 -8.57 -37.08
C CYS A 1302 -0.40 -10.08 -37.13
N THR A 1303 -1.64 -10.55 -36.92
CA THR A 1303 -1.97 -11.98 -36.87
C THR A 1303 -3.40 -12.28 -37.32
N SER A 1304 -3.65 -13.48 -37.83
CA SER A 1304 -4.98 -14.02 -38.17
C SER A 1304 -5.00 -15.54 -37.99
N HIS A 1305 -6.19 -16.10 -37.78
CA HIS A 1305 -6.42 -17.54 -37.71
C HIS A 1305 -6.49 -18.14 -39.12
N LEU A 1306 -5.97 -19.35 -39.30
CA LEU A 1306 -5.93 -20.10 -40.57
C LEU A 1306 -7.01 -21.19 -40.65
N GLY A 1307 -7.55 -21.63 -39.50
CA GLY A 1307 -8.67 -22.56 -39.45
C GLY A 1307 -10.03 -21.85 -39.61
N PRO A 1308 -11.12 -22.61 -39.81
CA PRO A 1308 -12.45 -22.04 -39.93
C PRO A 1308 -12.91 -21.38 -38.62
N GLY A 1309 -13.34 -20.12 -38.69
CA GLY A 1309 -13.97 -19.43 -37.57
C GLY A 1309 -13.02 -18.84 -36.53
N ARG A 1310 -13.47 -18.80 -35.27
CA ARG A 1310 -12.80 -18.09 -34.15
C ARG A 1310 -12.14 -19.04 -33.16
N THR A 1311 -10.92 -18.71 -32.73
CA THR A 1311 -10.19 -19.46 -31.69
C THR A 1311 -10.79 -19.28 -30.29
N GLY A 1312 -10.26 -20.04 -29.32
CA GLY A 1312 -10.27 -19.64 -27.92
C GLY A 1312 -9.35 -18.43 -27.68
N MET A 1313 -9.01 -18.17 -26.42
CA MET A 1313 -8.01 -17.13 -26.11
C MET A 1313 -6.67 -17.47 -26.76
N ALA A 1314 -6.08 -16.51 -27.47
CA ALA A 1314 -4.73 -16.63 -28.00
C ALA A 1314 -3.78 -15.77 -27.18
N LEU A 1315 -2.56 -16.27 -26.99
CA LEU A 1315 -1.48 -15.56 -26.33
C LEU A 1315 -0.46 -15.11 -27.37
N LEU A 1316 -0.16 -13.82 -27.40
CA LEU A 1316 0.86 -13.21 -28.24
C LEU A 1316 2.04 -12.77 -27.36
N GLU A 1317 3.11 -13.56 -27.35
CA GLU A 1317 4.34 -13.26 -26.63
C GLU A 1317 5.30 -12.46 -27.54
N VAL A 1318 5.80 -11.33 -27.05
CA VAL A 1318 6.73 -10.46 -27.77
C VAL A 1318 8.01 -10.33 -26.94
N ASN A 1319 9.06 -11.06 -27.32
CA ASN A 1319 10.38 -10.90 -26.73
C ASN A 1319 11.00 -9.60 -27.27
N LEU A 1320 11.31 -8.67 -26.37
CA LEU A 1320 11.91 -7.39 -26.71
C LEU A 1320 13.39 -7.57 -27.01
N LEU A 1321 13.90 -6.78 -27.96
CA LEU A 1321 15.34 -6.73 -28.26
C LEU A 1321 16.14 -6.31 -27.02
N SER A 1322 17.31 -6.90 -26.83
CA SER A 1322 18.20 -6.59 -25.71
C SER A 1322 18.51 -5.09 -25.64
N GLY A 1323 18.29 -4.50 -24.46
CA GLY A 1323 18.47 -3.07 -24.21
C GLY A 1323 17.26 -2.19 -24.56
N PHE A 1324 16.17 -2.75 -25.08
CA PHE A 1324 14.88 -2.06 -25.24
C PHE A 1324 13.87 -2.46 -24.16
N THR A 1325 13.02 -1.52 -23.79
CA THR A 1325 11.85 -1.70 -22.91
C THR A 1325 10.60 -1.11 -23.56
N ALA A 1326 9.42 -1.49 -23.07
CA ALA A 1326 8.17 -0.83 -23.42
C ALA A 1326 7.60 -0.17 -22.16
N THR A 1327 7.13 1.07 -22.29
CA THR A 1327 6.54 1.82 -21.18
C THR A 1327 5.19 1.21 -20.78
N SER A 1328 4.87 1.19 -19.49
CA SER A 1328 3.50 0.85 -19.04
C SER A 1328 2.48 1.74 -19.74
N ASP A 1329 1.28 1.20 -19.97
CA ASP A 1329 0.12 1.88 -20.54
C ASP A 1329 0.29 2.42 -21.98
N SER A 1330 1.41 2.10 -22.63
CA SER A 1330 1.72 2.59 -23.98
C SER A 1330 0.97 1.86 -25.11
N ILE A 1331 0.31 0.75 -24.81
CA ILE A 1331 -0.43 -0.09 -25.76
C ILE A 1331 -1.92 -0.01 -25.40
N PRO A 1332 -2.78 0.57 -26.26
CA PRO A 1332 -4.21 0.67 -25.97
C PRO A 1332 -4.88 -0.71 -26.04
N LEU A 1333 -5.71 -1.01 -25.04
CA LEU A 1333 -6.59 -2.18 -25.06
C LEU A 1333 -7.70 -2.01 -26.11
N SER A 1334 -8.27 -3.13 -26.55
CA SER A 1334 -9.36 -3.17 -27.54
C SER A 1334 -10.32 -4.33 -27.24
N GLU A 1335 -11.35 -4.51 -28.06
CA GLU A 1335 -12.26 -5.66 -27.93
C GLU A 1335 -11.54 -7.01 -28.05
N ILE A 1336 -10.46 -7.06 -28.84
CA ILE A 1336 -9.63 -8.26 -29.03
C ILE A 1336 -8.47 -8.30 -28.02
N LEU A 1337 -7.65 -7.25 -27.94
CA LEU A 1337 -6.53 -7.16 -26.98
C LEU A 1337 -7.05 -6.73 -25.60
N LYS A 1338 -7.22 -7.72 -24.71
CA LYS A 1338 -7.85 -7.54 -23.40
C LYS A 1338 -6.87 -7.22 -22.28
N LYS A 1339 -5.63 -7.71 -22.35
CA LYS A 1339 -4.60 -7.46 -21.34
C LYS A 1339 -3.20 -7.43 -21.97
N VAL A 1340 -2.32 -6.60 -21.39
CA VAL A 1340 -0.88 -6.63 -21.62
C VAL A 1340 -0.19 -6.85 -20.28
N GLU A 1341 0.71 -7.82 -20.19
CA GLU A 1341 1.63 -7.98 -19.06
C GLU A 1341 3.05 -7.61 -19.48
N TYR A 1342 3.71 -6.79 -18.66
CA TYR A 1342 5.05 -6.28 -18.89
C TYR A 1342 6.04 -7.04 -18.00
N GLU A 1343 6.96 -7.78 -18.61
CA GLU A 1343 8.03 -8.51 -17.92
C GLU A 1343 9.42 -8.06 -18.41
N PRO A 1344 10.51 -8.29 -17.63
CA PRO A 1344 11.86 -7.93 -18.03
C PRO A 1344 12.31 -8.56 -19.37
N GLY A 1345 12.25 -7.77 -20.44
CA GLY A 1345 12.61 -8.16 -21.80
C GLY A 1345 11.54 -8.95 -22.57
N LYS A 1346 10.29 -9.04 -22.09
CA LYS A 1346 9.18 -9.64 -22.84
C LYS A 1346 7.83 -9.03 -22.48
N LEU A 1347 6.89 -9.07 -23.42
CA LEU A 1347 5.50 -8.66 -23.23
C LEU A 1347 4.58 -9.83 -23.53
N ASN A 1348 3.60 -10.08 -22.67
CA ASN A 1348 2.56 -11.09 -22.90
C ASN A 1348 1.26 -10.35 -23.23
N LEU A 1349 0.76 -10.48 -24.47
CA LEU A 1349 -0.47 -9.85 -24.94
C LEU A 1349 -1.58 -10.90 -25.03
N TYR A 1350 -2.67 -10.70 -24.28
CA TYR A 1350 -3.78 -11.64 -24.19
C TYR A 1350 -4.91 -11.22 -25.13
N LEU A 1351 -5.21 -12.06 -26.12
CA LEU A 1351 -6.23 -11.84 -27.13
C LEU A 1351 -7.47 -12.70 -26.82
N ASP A 1352 -8.65 -12.11 -26.71
CA ASP A 1352 -9.91 -12.84 -26.41
C ASP A 1352 -10.20 -13.96 -27.43
N HIS A 1353 -9.90 -13.68 -28.70
CA HIS A 1353 -10.01 -14.59 -29.82
C HIS A 1353 -9.21 -14.05 -31.01
N VAL A 1354 -8.93 -14.92 -31.97
CA VAL A 1354 -8.43 -14.55 -33.29
C VAL A 1354 -9.35 -15.17 -34.34
N ASN A 1355 -9.65 -14.40 -35.39
CA ASN A 1355 -10.47 -14.80 -36.53
C ASN A 1355 -9.61 -14.81 -37.80
N GLU A 1356 -10.20 -15.23 -38.92
CA GLU A 1356 -9.62 -15.12 -40.27
C GLU A 1356 -9.27 -13.65 -40.65
N THR A 1357 -9.84 -12.66 -39.97
CA THR A 1357 -9.52 -11.23 -40.15
C THR A 1357 -8.23 -10.83 -39.44
N GLN A 1358 -7.30 -10.19 -40.15
CA GLN A 1358 -6.03 -9.72 -39.59
C GLN A 1358 -6.23 -8.67 -38.47
N PHE A 1359 -5.72 -8.97 -37.28
CA PHE A 1359 -5.63 -8.08 -36.13
C PHE A 1359 -4.19 -7.58 -35.97
N CYS A 1360 -3.97 -6.29 -35.66
CA CYS A 1360 -2.64 -5.70 -35.52
C CYS A 1360 -2.48 -4.86 -34.25
N VAL A 1361 -1.34 -4.99 -33.57
CA VAL A 1361 -0.96 -4.21 -32.38
C VAL A 1361 0.31 -3.41 -32.64
N LYS A 1362 0.32 -2.14 -32.23
CA LYS A 1362 1.48 -1.25 -32.28
C LYS A 1362 2.12 -1.16 -30.90
N ILE A 1363 3.37 -1.58 -30.79
CA ILE A 1363 4.15 -1.64 -29.55
C ILE A 1363 5.28 -0.61 -29.67
N PRO A 1364 5.19 0.54 -28.98
CA PRO A 1364 6.29 1.50 -28.89
C PRO A 1364 7.31 0.99 -27.86
N THR A 1365 8.59 1.09 -28.22
CA THR A 1365 9.71 0.67 -27.36
C THR A 1365 10.76 1.78 -27.28
N VAL A 1366 11.44 1.85 -26.13
CA VAL A 1366 12.50 2.81 -25.82
C VAL A 1366 13.80 2.05 -25.62
N ARG A 1367 14.93 2.60 -26.11
CA ARG A 1367 16.26 2.02 -25.90
C ARG A 1367 16.89 2.60 -24.63
N ASP A 1368 16.82 1.85 -23.54
CA ASP A 1368 17.43 2.20 -22.25
C ASP A 1368 18.93 1.88 -22.20
N PHE A 1369 19.38 0.85 -22.93
CA PHE A 1369 20.78 0.40 -22.93
C PHE A 1369 21.36 0.27 -24.34
N LYS A 1370 22.66 0.56 -24.50
CA LYS A 1370 23.35 0.44 -25.79
C LYS A 1370 23.83 -1.01 -25.98
N VAL A 1371 23.26 -1.68 -26.98
CA VAL A 1371 23.62 -3.04 -27.40
C VAL A 1371 23.92 -3.02 -28.92
N SER A 1372 24.98 -3.70 -29.35
CA SER A 1372 25.35 -3.94 -30.76
C SER A 1372 25.35 -5.44 -31.06
N ASN A 1373 25.36 -5.79 -32.36
CA ASN A 1373 25.20 -7.17 -32.82
C ASN A 1373 23.94 -7.88 -32.24
N ILE A 1374 22.88 -7.10 -32.01
CA ILE A 1374 21.57 -7.52 -31.48
C ILE A 1374 21.03 -8.70 -32.30
N ARG A 1375 20.66 -9.78 -31.61
CA ARG A 1375 20.02 -10.96 -32.20
C ARG A 1375 18.55 -10.70 -32.48
N ASP A 1376 17.97 -11.49 -33.38
CA ASP A 1376 16.55 -11.34 -33.69
C ASP A 1376 15.69 -11.58 -32.44
N GLY A 1377 14.79 -10.65 -32.15
CA GLY A 1377 13.71 -10.84 -31.20
C GLY A 1377 12.68 -11.82 -31.77
N LEU A 1378 12.00 -12.53 -30.89
CA LEU A 1378 10.99 -13.52 -31.25
C LEU A 1378 9.60 -13.06 -30.82
N VAL A 1379 8.67 -13.07 -31.77
CA VAL A 1379 7.24 -12.96 -31.51
C VAL A 1379 6.62 -14.34 -31.73
N SER A 1380 5.82 -14.81 -30.80
CA SER A 1380 5.09 -16.07 -30.88
C SER A 1380 3.61 -15.83 -30.62
N ILE A 1381 2.73 -16.42 -31.43
CA ILE A 1381 1.32 -16.58 -31.12
C ILE A 1381 1.00 -18.05 -30.91
N VAL A 1382 0.20 -18.34 -29.88
CA VAL A 1382 -0.21 -19.70 -29.50
C VAL A 1382 -1.68 -19.73 -29.08
N ASP A 1383 -2.41 -20.77 -29.48
CA ASP A 1383 -3.72 -21.07 -28.88
C ASP A 1383 -3.48 -21.56 -27.45
N TYR A 1384 -4.07 -20.89 -26.48
CA TYR A 1384 -3.76 -21.14 -25.08
C TYR A 1384 -4.16 -22.54 -24.61
N TYR A 1385 -5.24 -23.08 -25.18
CA TYR A 1385 -5.83 -24.35 -24.78
C TYR A 1385 -5.33 -25.51 -25.64
N GLU A 1386 -4.83 -25.21 -26.84
CA GLU A 1386 -4.18 -26.18 -27.72
C GLU A 1386 -2.78 -25.69 -28.20
N PRO A 1387 -1.74 -25.78 -27.35
CA PRO A 1387 -0.44 -25.17 -27.64
C PRO A 1387 0.32 -25.75 -28.83
N SER A 1388 -0.15 -26.85 -29.44
CA SER A 1388 0.36 -27.32 -30.72
C SER A 1388 0.00 -26.39 -31.89
N ARG A 1389 -1.06 -25.58 -31.75
CA ARG A 1389 -1.42 -24.49 -32.67
C ARG A 1389 -0.62 -23.23 -32.32
N GLN A 1390 0.50 -23.03 -33.01
CA GLN A 1390 1.38 -21.87 -32.79
C GLN A 1390 2.06 -21.39 -34.07
N ALA A 1391 2.39 -20.10 -34.12
CA ALA A 1391 3.26 -19.51 -35.14
C ALA A 1391 4.32 -18.63 -34.47
N VAL A 1392 5.55 -18.64 -35.01
CA VAL A 1392 6.70 -17.90 -34.46
C VAL A 1392 7.37 -17.11 -35.58
N ARG A 1393 7.64 -15.82 -35.33
CA ARG A 1393 8.27 -14.90 -36.28
C ARG A 1393 9.47 -14.20 -35.62
N SER A 1394 10.60 -14.14 -36.33
CA SER A 1394 11.75 -13.35 -35.89
C SER A 1394 11.68 -11.91 -36.45
N TYR A 1395 12.16 -10.94 -35.68
CA TYR A 1395 12.28 -9.54 -36.09
C TYR A 1395 13.57 -8.93 -35.56
N ASN A 1396 14.05 -7.87 -36.20
CA ASN A 1396 15.24 -7.13 -35.74
C ASN A 1396 15.16 -5.68 -36.22
N THR A 1397 15.92 -4.78 -35.58
CA THR A 1397 16.05 -3.38 -36.02
C THR A 1397 16.66 -3.30 -37.42
N GLN A 1398 16.20 -2.35 -38.24
CA GLN A 1398 16.81 -2.07 -39.53
C GLN A 1398 18.16 -1.37 -39.35
N MET A 1399 18.30 -0.60 -38.26
CA MET A 1399 19.54 0.07 -37.85
C MET A 1399 20.53 -0.88 -37.17
N LYS A 1400 21.32 -1.61 -37.97
CA LYS A 1400 22.45 -2.41 -37.46
C LYS A 1400 23.55 -1.52 -36.86
N LEU A 1401 23.56 -1.41 -35.53
CA LEU A 1401 24.63 -0.78 -34.77
C LEU A 1401 25.89 -1.66 -34.81
N SER A 1402 27.00 -1.09 -35.29
CA SER A 1402 28.32 -1.72 -35.19
C SER A 1402 28.91 -1.53 -33.79
N SER A 1403 29.87 -2.38 -33.42
CA SER A 1403 30.57 -2.32 -32.12
C SER A 1403 31.21 -0.96 -31.83
N CYS A 1404 31.55 -0.17 -32.87
CA CYS A 1404 32.02 1.20 -32.71
C CYS A 1404 31.03 2.15 -32.03
N TYR A 1405 29.73 1.86 -32.08
CA TYR A 1405 28.71 2.66 -31.38
C TYR A 1405 28.84 2.54 -29.86
N LEU A 1406 29.29 1.38 -29.35
CA LEU A 1406 29.48 1.17 -27.91
C LEU A 1406 30.68 1.96 -27.36
N SER A 1407 31.75 2.13 -28.14
CA SER A 1407 33.02 2.68 -27.66
C SER A 1407 33.06 4.21 -27.46
N ALA A 1408 32.08 4.95 -27.98
CA ALA A 1408 31.99 6.42 -27.94
C ALA A 1408 33.21 7.22 -28.48
N ASP A 1409 34.21 6.55 -29.04
CA ASP A 1409 35.41 7.17 -29.60
C ASP A 1409 35.15 7.74 -31.01
N PRO A 1410 35.30 9.06 -31.24
CA PRO A 1410 35.12 9.66 -32.56
C PRO A 1410 36.08 9.09 -33.63
N ASN A 1411 37.22 8.50 -33.23
CA ASN A 1411 38.16 7.85 -34.15
C ASN A 1411 37.78 6.40 -34.51
N CYS A 1412 36.74 5.80 -33.93
CA CYS A 1412 36.45 4.38 -34.19
C CYS A 1412 36.15 4.09 -35.68
N ARG A 1413 35.60 5.07 -36.42
CA ARG A 1413 35.47 4.97 -37.89
C ARG A 1413 36.83 4.88 -38.59
N SER A 1414 37.82 5.72 -38.22
CA SER A 1414 39.13 5.70 -38.87
C SER A 1414 39.97 4.47 -38.52
N TYR A 1415 39.71 3.82 -37.37
CA TYR A 1415 40.31 2.52 -37.04
C TYR A 1415 39.67 1.35 -37.79
N MET A 1416 38.36 1.34 -38.01
CA MET A 1416 37.70 0.35 -38.89
C MET A 1416 38.08 0.55 -40.36
N ASP A 1417 38.16 1.81 -40.83
CA ASP A 1417 38.68 2.13 -42.16
C ASP A 1417 40.15 1.69 -42.27
N ARG A 1418 41.01 1.89 -41.26
CA ARG A 1418 42.39 1.36 -41.27
C ARG A 1418 42.47 -0.17 -41.20
N ALA A 1419 41.56 -0.84 -40.51
CA ALA A 1419 41.48 -2.30 -40.53
C ALA A 1419 41.12 -2.79 -41.94
N THR A 1420 40.17 -2.14 -42.62
CA THR A 1420 39.84 -2.45 -44.02
C THR A 1420 40.92 -2.01 -45.02
N ASP A 1421 41.68 -0.95 -44.75
CA ASP A 1421 42.85 -0.57 -45.57
C ASP A 1421 44.03 -1.53 -45.39
N SER A 1422 44.21 -2.12 -44.19
CA SER A 1422 45.17 -3.21 -43.99
C SER A 1422 44.79 -4.47 -44.79
N LEU A 1423 43.50 -4.71 -45.03
CA LEU A 1423 42.99 -5.73 -45.95
C LEU A 1423 43.09 -5.32 -47.43
N ARG A 1424 43.08 -4.02 -47.76
CA ARG A 1424 43.28 -3.51 -49.14
C ARG A 1424 44.72 -3.63 -49.63
N HIS A 1425 45.71 -3.78 -48.74
CA HIS A 1425 47.06 -4.22 -49.10
C HIS A 1425 47.17 -5.73 -49.39
N SER A 1426 46.17 -6.28 -50.09
CA SER A 1426 46.21 -7.59 -50.75
C SER A 1426 45.82 -7.52 -52.24
N SER A 1427 45.64 -6.32 -52.80
CA SER A 1427 45.37 -6.12 -54.24
C SER A 1427 46.48 -6.64 -55.17
N SER A 1428 47.71 -6.80 -54.67
CA SER A 1428 48.80 -7.49 -55.36
C SER A 1428 48.53 -8.99 -55.60
N LEU A 1429 47.82 -9.67 -54.68
CA LEU A 1429 47.43 -11.07 -54.85
C LEU A 1429 46.36 -11.25 -55.93
N LEU A 1430 45.46 -10.28 -56.13
CA LEU A 1430 44.45 -10.30 -57.21
C LEU A 1430 45.07 -10.09 -58.60
N VAL A 1431 46.13 -9.30 -58.71
CA VAL A 1431 46.89 -9.15 -59.97
C VAL A 1431 47.74 -10.39 -60.26
N LEU A 1432 48.34 -11.00 -59.22
CA LEU A 1432 49.04 -12.29 -59.35
C LEU A 1432 48.10 -13.44 -59.73
N CYS A 1433 46.90 -13.52 -59.15
CA CYS A 1433 45.93 -14.56 -59.50
C CYS A 1433 45.36 -14.39 -60.92
N SER A 1434 45.09 -13.16 -61.36
CA SER A 1434 44.57 -12.91 -62.71
C SER A 1434 45.62 -13.12 -63.81
N THR A 1435 46.90 -12.84 -63.53
CA THR A 1435 48.01 -13.18 -64.45
C THR A 1435 48.28 -14.69 -64.50
N LEU A 1436 48.24 -15.40 -63.37
CA LEU A 1436 48.33 -16.87 -63.35
C LEU A 1436 47.21 -17.56 -64.13
N LEU A 1437 45.96 -17.08 -64.01
CA LEU A 1437 44.82 -17.64 -64.75
C LEU A 1437 44.91 -17.43 -66.27
N TYR A 1438 45.55 -16.36 -66.73
CA TYR A 1438 45.68 -16.08 -68.17
C TYR A 1438 46.70 -16.99 -68.88
N PHE A 1439 47.61 -17.64 -68.14
CA PHE A 1439 48.64 -18.54 -68.69
C PHE A 1439 48.28 -20.04 -68.66
N VAL A 1440 47.06 -20.41 -68.25
CA VAL A 1440 46.62 -21.83 -68.15
C VAL A 1440 45.59 -22.21 -69.24
N GLN A 1441 45.42 -21.38 -70.28
CA GLN A 1441 44.61 -21.69 -71.47
C GLN A 1441 45.34 -21.53 -72.82
N HIS A 1442 46.68 -21.64 -72.79
CA HIS A 1442 47.52 -21.98 -73.93
C HIS A 1442 48.49 -23.10 -73.54
#